data_AF-A0A1I7RQ91-F1
#
_entry.id   AF-A0A1I7RQ91-F1
#
_cell.length_a   1.000
_cell.length_b   1.000
_cell.length_c   1.000
_cell.angle_alpha   90.00
_cell.angle_beta   90.00
_cell.angle_gamma   90.00
#
_symmetry.space_group_name_H-M   'P 1'
#
loop_
_entity.id
_entity.type
_entity.pdbx_description
1 polymer ?
#
loop_
_entity_poly.entity_id
_entity_poly.type
_entity_poly.pdbx_seq_one_letter_code
_entity_poly.pdbx_strand_id
1 'polypeptide(L)'
;MALLLEIFLFTVFNILHGCRVNPETAFRSCSCNEINKGSVEIKCSNQDWDRIPSLQRIIPLDDRSSIKLGTLIIERSSLSTIPSDNFRNQSINSLILSNNRISTLNVNAFRGLEDSLQELNLQNNQITVFPFWAFTFLRNLVSLKLQDNHINDLGDAISKENQMKNLRVLHLDRNNITKIGLNSLSGFPINVLTLSENQIRSVDPNSLPLSLAVLDLSQNLIAEIPLIALKELQLLSELDLHENSIKEIKSNPEVEFKNDIKINLANNLISKLNHGDFSSFQRISELDIAMNKVSYVNERAFEGVKKLEKLSLAFNQIENLQKNTFGSLAKTLRRLNLGYNEFEEVPVALEPLLSLESLELNNNKLKRINHSAIVNFKHTLKSLRLDFNNLLEVESEIFDGMQRLEILDISNNQIQNLGRMAFGNTNGAAGSLRELNLAGNKLEHLTDAGIFLYFTSLQYLNLSFNKLKNITSDTLGRLSALKVIDLRNNQLGAYPKTALYNLKQLRSVQLSRNWIKELPVRLLEHNREVTELHLKGNRLQVINDQTFHKSTSQNLKWLDLSHNLIQEVGTDAFEGLSTLSHLDLSSNKLLHLNPQTFNQLNEIKSINLENNNIKVIHDFAFNQLPLLVYLNLGFNQLDKLSENSFQNIPNLEKLSVSHNNFKNFDFNFMNNNVHKLKVLDLSYNKLSKLDLTSLQHSIHHLSLKHNDFEFIDNRLLSTSSQLKTLDLSLNSIIEIHVDAFQKATDLRNIYLFGNRLSTLWRETFANQKKIEILDVSHNFITNVETGVFGRNNVINLKLAHNHLSSTPTKALSPILGSLLHLDLSHNSIRSIEKNDFLESAALETLNLANNKIEVIEANAFSQLKRLKTLDLSGNQITTWNPSAFNKISIFLEELNLASTGLFSMPRIPVKNLIYLNLSSNKIYDVQESELENIRNLRVLDISRNNLKALPNSFSSKLHNLKTLNLSQNPLKKFEEDFFMPLNRLQSLELCELDQLQYLPAPKEFSYLTKLQNLQIFGIPQSVNYNMTSILMNLPPLRSLHIQINSHTLDNQLAEVDSRLLNQLMITGPSLRMINSQLLSKIKRFRLHLIIRNTSLSYMPPNFFRHLKGIRYLMLSLPNNQIETMEDLFKHGAPPVLNEYGTILEYLDLTENPLICDCRMKYLNEWISYAREEIPSWPQTRDSLSHAKCSNQANGVDNLLNLYDITNMEYAKNLREKEDQTSAKDKMTFIQKVSPRMQCQDNNEENKFLLFFSCSCHLQLTYLISVSLFLFLF
;
A
#
# COMPACT_ATOMS: atom_id res chain seq x y z
N MET A 1 -40.73 -38.62 15.18
CA MET A 1 -40.27 -37.51 16.04
C MET A 1 -38.88 -36.98 15.68
N ALA A 2 -37.91 -37.81 15.26
CA ALA A 2 -36.60 -37.33 14.79
C ALA A 2 -36.66 -36.45 13.52
N LEU A 3 -37.59 -36.73 12.60
CA LEU A 3 -37.82 -35.91 11.40
C LEU A 3 -38.42 -34.51 11.70
N LEU A 4 -39.05 -34.33 12.87
CA LEU A 4 -39.60 -33.05 13.31
C LEU A 4 -38.53 -32.19 14.00
N LEU A 5 -37.47 -32.80 14.54
CA LEU A 5 -36.39 -32.09 15.22
C LEU A 5 -35.35 -31.53 14.24
N GLU A 6 -35.10 -32.19 13.09
CA GLU A 6 -34.24 -31.65 12.02
C GLU A 6 -34.87 -30.43 11.33
N ILE A 7 -36.20 -30.43 11.17
CA ILE A 7 -36.93 -29.26 10.69
C ILE A 7 -36.86 -28.14 11.75
N PHE A 8 -36.96 -28.48 13.05
CA PHE A 8 -36.93 -27.51 14.14
C PHE A 8 -35.54 -26.86 14.36
N LEU A 9 -34.45 -27.61 14.21
CA LEU A 9 -33.09 -27.12 14.46
C LEU A 9 -32.50 -26.32 13.29
N PHE A 10 -32.96 -26.55 12.06
CA PHE A 10 -32.65 -25.63 10.95
C PHE A 10 -33.47 -24.34 11.04
N THR A 11 -34.68 -24.38 11.63
CA THR A 11 -35.46 -23.18 11.89
C THR A 11 -34.84 -22.28 12.95
N VAL A 12 -34.24 -22.81 14.01
CA VAL A 12 -33.86 -22.04 15.21
C VAL A 12 -32.53 -21.28 15.08
N PHE A 13 -31.62 -21.71 14.20
CA PHE A 13 -30.32 -21.01 14.02
C PHE A 13 -30.35 -19.84 13.01
N ASN A 14 -31.51 -19.52 12.44
CA ASN A 14 -31.76 -18.33 11.62
C ASN A 14 -32.95 -17.49 12.14
N ILE A 15 -33.33 -17.65 13.40
CA ILE A 15 -34.34 -16.81 14.04
C ILE A 15 -33.63 -15.60 14.62
N LEU A 16 -33.35 -14.62 13.75
CA LEU A 16 -33.28 -13.21 14.16
C LEU A 16 -33.53 -12.23 12.99
N HIS A 17 -33.55 -12.64 11.71
CA HIS A 17 -33.85 -11.71 10.60
C HIS A 17 -34.65 -12.35 9.43
N GLY A 18 -35.99 -12.21 9.47
CA GLY A 18 -36.91 -11.81 8.39
C GLY A 18 -36.96 -12.43 6.98
N CYS A 19 -35.92 -13.06 6.41
CA CYS A 19 -35.95 -13.56 5.02
C CYS A 19 -35.48 -15.01 4.87
N ARG A 20 -36.27 -15.85 4.17
CA ARG A 20 -35.87 -17.20 3.72
C ARG A 20 -36.12 -17.37 2.23
N VAL A 21 -35.10 -17.83 1.52
CA VAL A 21 -35.22 -18.33 0.14
C VAL A 21 -35.70 -19.78 0.20
N ASN A 22 -36.68 -20.16 -0.62
CA ASN A 22 -37.22 -21.51 -0.62
C ASN A 22 -36.11 -22.55 -0.91
N PRO A 23 -35.87 -23.53 -0.01
CA PRO A 23 -34.81 -24.53 -0.16
C PRO A 23 -34.96 -25.45 -1.37
N GLU A 24 -36.15 -25.53 -1.98
CA GLU A 24 -36.40 -26.29 -3.22
C GLU A 24 -36.07 -25.52 -4.51
N THR A 25 -35.56 -24.28 -4.41
CA THR A 25 -35.22 -23.46 -5.58
C THR A 25 -33.73 -23.48 -5.89
N ALA A 26 -33.37 -23.11 -7.13
CA ALA A 26 -31.98 -22.93 -7.54
C ALA A 26 -31.22 -21.90 -6.68
N PHE A 27 -31.95 -21.01 -5.98
CA PHE A 27 -31.41 -19.94 -5.15
C PHE A 27 -31.05 -20.37 -3.72
N ARG A 28 -31.14 -21.66 -3.37
CA ARG A 28 -30.83 -22.18 -2.02
C ARG A 28 -29.42 -21.82 -1.50
N SER A 29 -28.48 -21.60 -2.40
CA SER A 29 -27.08 -21.24 -2.13
C SER A 29 -26.86 -19.72 -2.02
N CYS A 30 -27.89 -18.91 -2.23
CA CYS A 30 -27.82 -17.46 -2.19
C CYS A 30 -28.17 -16.91 -0.81
N SER A 31 -27.57 -15.79 -0.42
CA SER A 31 -27.92 -15.09 0.81
C SER A 31 -29.15 -14.21 0.59
N CYS A 32 -30.02 -14.10 1.59
CA CYS A 32 -31.14 -13.14 1.59
C CYS A 32 -31.05 -12.21 2.80
N ASN A 33 -31.20 -10.90 2.55
CA ASN A 33 -31.24 -9.86 3.57
C ASN A 33 -32.50 -9.01 3.41
N GLU A 34 -33.15 -8.62 4.50
CA GLU A 34 -34.26 -7.65 4.46
C GLU A 34 -33.67 -6.23 4.41
N ILE A 35 -34.03 -5.45 3.39
CA ILE A 35 -33.49 -4.08 3.21
C ILE A 35 -34.40 -3.06 3.92
N ASN A 36 -35.71 -3.22 3.79
CA ASN A 36 -36.75 -2.35 4.36
C ASN A 36 -37.99 -3.19 4.67
N LYS A 37 -38.91 -2.69 5.52
CA LYS A 37 -40.20 -3.35 5.79
C LYS A 37 -40.93 -3.65 4.47
N GLY A 38 -40.95 -4.93 4.06
CA GLY A 38 -41.62 -5.37 2.83
C GLY A 38 -40.74 -5.52 1.58
N SER A 39 -39.41 -5.41 1.66
CA SER A 39 -38.49 -5.60 0.52
C SER A 39 -37.23 -6.37 0.88
N VAL A 40 -36.82 -7.32 0.03
CA VAL A 40 -35.65 -8.18 0.24
C VAL A 40 -34.60 -8.06 -0.85
N GLU A 41 -33.35 -8.26 -0.44
CA GLU A 41 -32.17 -8.44 -1.30
C GLU A 41 -31.85 -9.93 -1.40
N ILE A 42 -31.61 -10.42 -2.63
CA ILE A 42 -31.04 -11.74 -2.86
C ILE A 42 -29.68 -11.58 -3.52
N LYS A 43 -28.66 -12.19 -2.94
CA LYS A 43 -27.30 -12.18 -3.46
C LYS A 43 -26.78 -13.58 -3.73
N CYS A 44 -26.42 -13.80 -4.99
CA CYS A 44 -25.89 -15.04 -5.55
C CYS A 44 -24.51 -14.77 -6.15
N SER A 45 -23.47 -15.35 -5.56
CA SER A 45 -22.10 -15.23 -6.07
C SER A 45 -21.56 -16.60 -6.45
N ASN A 46 -20.73 -16.67 -7.49
CA ASN A 46 -20.05 -17.91 -7.94
C ASN A 46 -21.00 -19.03 -8.40
N GLN A 47 -22.19 -18.74 -8.90
CA GLN A 47 -23.12 -19.79 -9.33
C GLN A 47 -22.75 -20.35 -10.72
N ASP A 48 -22.94 -21.64 -10.93
CA ASP A 48 -22.72 -22.29 -12.24
C ASP A 48 -23.94 -22.09 -13.14
N TRP A 49 -24.26 -20.84 -13.45
CA TRP A 49 -25.48 -20.48 -14.17
C TRP A 49 -25.12 -19.92 -15.54
N ASP A 50 -25.31 -20.71 -16.58
CA ASP A 50 -25.23 -20.20 -17.96
C ASP A 50 -26.39 -19.25 -18.29
N ARG A 51 -27.52 -19.40 -17.58
CA ARG A 51 -28.72 -18.57 -17.63
C ARG A 51 -29.29 -18.32 -16.23
N ILE A 52 -29.99 -17.19 -16.07
CA ILE A 52 -30.65 -16.85 -14.81
C ILE A 52 -31.79 -17.86 -14.53
N PRO A 53 -31.78 -18.56 -13.38
CA PRO A 53 -32.85 -19.49 -13.03
C PRO A 53 -34.22 -18.79 -12.86
N SER A 54 -35.31 -19.55 -13.01
CA SER A 54 -36.66 -18.99 -12.94
C SER A 54 -36.95 -18.34 -11.57
N LEU A 55 -37.35 -17.07 -11.59
CA LEU A 55 -37.65 -16.26 -10.40
C LEU A 55 -39.07 -16.51 -9.83
N GLN A 56 -39.91 -17.30 -10.52
CA GLN A 56 -41.32 -17.51 -10.14
C GLN A 56 -41.53 -18.28 -8.82
N ARG A 57 -40.50 -18.93 -8.27
CA ARG A 57 -40.59 -19.77 -7.05
C ARG A 57 -39.90 -19.18 -5.81
N ILE A 58 -39.46 -17.92 -5.85
CA ILE A 58 -38.67 -17.27 -4.79
C ILE A 58 -39.53 -16.79 -3.59
N ILE A 59 -40.86 -16.84 -3.69
CA ILE A 59 -41.79 -16.28 -2.69
C ILE A 59 -41.58 -16.95 -1.30
N PRO A 60 -41.47 -16.19 -0.19
CA PRO A 60 -41.40 -16.75 1.16
C PRO A 60 -42.71 -17.49 1.50
N LEU A 61 -42.60 -18.60 2.22
CA LEU A 61 -43.70 -19.52 2.61
C LEU A 61 -44.78 -18.93 3.56
N ASP A 62 -44.81 -17.61 3.80
CA ASP A 62 -45.80 -16.97 4.67
C ASP A 62 -46.78 -16.09 3.88
N ASP A 63 -47.99 -16.61 3.68
CA ASP A 63 -49.18 -15.98 3.06
C ASP A 63 -49.72 -14.75 3.83
N ARG A 64 -48.93 -14.17 4.75
CA ARG A 64 -49.31 -13.02 5.59
C ARG A 64 -48.36 -11.82 5.51
N SER A 65 -47.36 -11.82 4.63
CA SER A 65 -46.46 -10.67 4.47
C SER A 65 -46.28 -10.26 3.00
N SER A 66 -46.57 -9.00 2.70
CA SER A 66 -46.47 -8.38 1.36
C SER A 66 -45.01 -8.07 0.96
N ILE A 67 -44.09 -9.03 1.13
CA ILE A 67 -42.65 -8.85 0.90
C ILE A 67 -42.32 -9.07 -0.58
N LYS A 68 -41.70 -8.08 -1.23
CA LYS A 68 -41.30 -8.12 -2.66
C LYS A 68 -39.78 -8.25 -2.82
N LEU A 69 -39.33 -8.84 -3.92
CA LEU A 69 -37.91 -8.87 -4.30
C LEU A 69 -37.49 -7.49 -4.80
N GLY A 70 -36.78 -6.72 -3.98
CA GLY A 70 -36.33 -5.37 -4.31
C GLY A 70 -34.99 -5.32 -5.04
N THR A 71 -34.05 -6.16 -4.61
CA THR A 71 -32.69 -6.19 -5.18
C THR A 71 -32.27 -7.61 -5.54
N LEU A 72 -31.74 -7.81 -6.74
CA LEU A 72 -31.18 -9.09 -7.17
C LEU A 72 -29.72 -8.91 -7.63
N ILE A 73 -28.81 -9.63 -6.98
CA ILE A 73 -27.38 -9.61 -7.27
C ILE A 73 -26.96 -11.00 -7.74
N ILE A 74 -26.47 -11.10 -8.98
CA ILE A 74 -25.85 -12.30 -9.53
C ILE A 74 -24.47 -11.94 -10.06
N GLU A 75 -23.44 -12.33 -9.33
CA GLU A 75 -22.05 -12.00 -9.66
C GLU A 75 -21.19 -13.25 -9.84
N ARG A 76 -20.16 -13.17 -10.70
CA ARG A 76 -19.17 -14.26 -10.90
C ARG A 76 -19.81 -15.59 -11.32
N SER A 77 -20.90 -15.54 -12.08
CA SER A 77 -21.76 -16.71 -12.31
C SER A 77 -21.79 -17.19 -13.77
N SER A 78 -20.80 -16.84 -14.60
CA SER A 78 -20.67 -17.27 -16.02
C SER A 78 -21.86 -17.02 -16.95
N LEU A 79 -22.81 -16.17 -16.56
CA LEU A 79 -23.93 -15.78 -17.41
C LEU A 79 -23.40 -15.21 -18.73
N SER A 80 -23.76 -15.81 -19.86
CA SER A 80 -23.27 -15.39 -21.19
C SER A 80 -24.29 -14.58 -21.99
N THR A 81 -25.57 -14.75 -21.65
CA THR A 81 -26.70 -14.09 -22.31
C THR A 81 -27.83 -13.83 -21.30
N ILE A 82 -28.66 -12.83 -21.59
CA ILE A 82 -29.95 -12.64 -20.92
C ILE A 82 -31.06 -12.92 -21.94
N PRO A 83 -31.75 -14.08 -21.84
CA PRO A 83 -32.87 -14.42 -22.70
C PRO A 83 -34.08 -13.50 -22.49
N SER A 84 -35.06 -13.59 -23.39
CA SER A 84 -36.33 -12.88 -23.28
C SER A 84 -37.15 -13.33 -22.06
N ASP A 85 -37.91 -12.40 -21.47
CA ASP A 85 -38.93 -12.66 -20.42
C ASP A 85 -38.38 -13.23 -19.09
N ASN A 86 -37.07 -13.18 -18.84
CA ASN A 86 -36.45 -13.74 -17.63
C ASN A 86 -36.95 -13.11 -16.31
N PHE A 87 -37.41 -11.85 -16.36
CA PHE A 87 -37.88 -11.08 -15.20
C PHE A 87 -39.38 -10.81 -15.24
N ARG A 88 -40.12 -11.57 -16.05
CA ARG A 88 -41.57 -11.38 -16.19
C ARG A 88 -42.28 -11.57 -14.85
N ASN A 89 -43.20 -10.65 -14.54
CA ASN A 89 -43.97 -10.57 -13.29
C ASN A 89 -43.11 -10.34 -12.01
N GLN A 90 -41.91 -9.80 -12.15
CA GLN A 90 -41.08 -9.38 -11.02
C GLN A 90 -41.19 -7.86 -10.81
N SER A 91 -40.88 -7.39 -9.61
CA SER A 91 -40.87 -5.95 -9.28
C SER A 91 -39.54 -5.54 -8.67
N ILE A 92 -38.45 -5.81 -9.40
CA ILE A 92 -37.07 -5.55 -8.96
C ILE A 92 -36.76 -4.06 -9.20
N ASN A 93 -36.18 -3.41 -8.18
CA ASN A 93 -35.73 -2.03 -8.23
C ASN A 93 -34.26 -1.90 -8.62
N SER A 94 -33.39 -2.80 -8.14
CA SER A 94 -31.96 -2.82 -8.48
C SER A 94 -31.53 -4.23 -8.93
N LEU A 95 -30.94 -4.30 -10.13
CA LEU A 95 -30.47 -5.54 -10.73
C LEU A 95 -28.96 -5.45 -11.01
N ILE A 96 -28.19 -6.28 -10.32
CA ILE A 96 -26.73 -6.31 -10.42
C ILE A 96 -26.30 -7.65 -11.03
N LEU A 97 -25.78 -7.60 -12.27
CA LEU A 97 -25.31 -8.74 -13.05
C LEU A 97 -23.81 -8.62 -13.37
N SER A 98 -23.05 -8.13 -12.40
CA SER A 98 -21.64 -7.79 -12.57
C SER A 98 -20.70 -9.00 -12.57
N ASN A 99 -19.52 -8.87 -13.20
CA ASN A 99 -18.49 -9.92 -13.22
C ASN A 99 -19.02 -11.24 -13.82
N ASN A 100 -19.76 -11.17 -14.93
CA ASN A 100 -20.22 -12.35 -15.66
C ASN A 100 -19.54 -12.39 -17.04
N ARG A 101 -20.11 -13.14 -17.99
CA ARG A 101 -19.60 -13.30 -19.36
C ARG A 101 -20.63 -12.78 -20.38
N ILE A 102 -21.48 -11.84 -19.95
CA ILE A 102 -22.63 -11.41 -20.75
C ILE A 102 -22.09 -10.68 -21.97
N SER A 103 -22.29 -11.26 -23.14
CA SER A 103 -21.92 -10.68 -24.43
C SER A 103 -23.14 -10.30 -25.26
N THR A 104 -24.28 -10.96 -25.01
CA THR A 104 -25.52 -10.78 -25.77
C THR A 104 -26.69 -10.50 -24.85
N LEU A 105 -27.50 -9.52 -25.24
CA LEU A 105 -28.76 -9.18 -24.57
C LEU A 105 -29.89 -9.28 -25.58
N ASN A 106 -30.90 -10.08 -25.26
CA ASN A 106 -32.12 -10.14 -26.07
C ASN A 106 -32.87 -8.79 -25.98
N VAL A 107 -33.60 -8.42 -27.03
CA VAL A 107 -34.45 -7.20 -27.05
C VAL A 107 -35.48 -7.18 -25.91
N ASN A 108 -35.96 -8.35 -25.49
CA ASN A 108 -36.92 -8.51 -24.39
C ASN A 108 -36.26 -9.01 -23.10
N ALA A 109 -34.95 -8.81 -22.92
CA ALA A 109 -34.18 -9.32 -21.79
C ALA A 109 -34.74 -8.89 -20.43
N PHE A 110 -35.19 -7.64 -20.32
CA PHE A 110 -35.69 -7.03 -19.08
C PHE A 110 -37.21 -6.86 -19.04
N ARG A 111 -37.92 -7.61 -19.90
CA ARG A 111 -39.38 -7.55 -19.95
C ARG A 111 -40.01 -7.95 -18.62
N GLY A 112 -40.95 -7.13 -18.15
CA GLY A 112 -41.55 -7.22 -16.81
C GLY A 112 -40.97 -6.24 -15.79
N LEU A 113 -39.87 -5.55 -16.11
CA LEU A 113 -39.20 -4.58 -15.21
C LEU A 113 -39.35 -3.12 -15.69
N GLU A 114 -40.14 -2.86 -16.73
CA GLU A 114 -40.26 -1.58 -17.43
C GLU A 114 -40.59 -0.42 -16.50
N ASP A 115 -41.49 -0.67 -15.54
CA ASP A 115 -42.00 0.33 -14.61
C ASP A 115 -41.46 0.15 -13.18
N SER A 116 -40.53 -0.79 -12.92
CA SER A 116 -39.97 -1.01 -11.56
C SER A 116 -38.47 -0.73 -11.44
N LEU A 117 -37.67 -1.06 -12.47
CA LEU A 117 -36.21 -1.04 -12.37
C LEU A 117 -35.66 0.39 -12.39
N GLN A 118 -34.86 0.72 -11.38
CA GLN A 118 -34.21 2.02 -11.21
C GLN A 118 -32.69 1.94 -11.40
N GLU A 119 -32.06 0.81 -11.07
CA GLU A 119 -30.63 0.59 -11.27
C GLU A 119 -30.36 -0.72 -12.01
N LEU A 120 -29.52 -0.65 -13.04
CA LEU A 120 -29.00 -1.81 -13.76
C LEU A 120 -27.47 -1.76 -13.79
N ASN A 121 -26.82 -2.79 -13.26
CA ASN A 121 -25.38 -2.92 -13.25
C ASN A 121 -24.90 -4.14 -14.03
N LEU A 122 -24.24 -3.89 -15.15
CA LEU A 122 -23.66 -4.87 -16.09
C LEU A 122 -22.13 -4.73 -16.17
N GLN A 123 -21.48 -4.20 -15.13
CA GLN A 123 -20.03 -4.01 -15.12
C GLN A 123 -19.25 -5.33 -15.26
N ASN A 124 -18.05 -5.25 -15.84
CA ASN A 124 -17.14 -6.38 -16.00
C ASN A 124 -17.83 -7.59 -16.68
N ASN A 125 -18.34 -7.34 -17.88
CA ASN A 125 -18.94 -8.34 -18.77
C ASN A 125 -18.21 -8.31 -20.14
N GLN A 126 -18.79 -8.92 -21.18
CA GLN A 126 -18.19 -9.03 -22.51
C GLN A 126 -19.00 -8.26 -23.57
N ILE A 127 -19.69 -7.19 -23.17
CA ILE A 127 -20.55 -6.40 -24.07
C ILE A 127 -19.67 -5.59 -25.02
N THR A 128 -19.89 -5.71 -26.32
CA THR A 128 -19.07 -5.04 -27.36
C THR A 128 -19.72 -3.82 -28.01
N VAL A 129 -21.04 -3.70 -27.93
CA VAL A 129 -21.83 -2.60 -28.50
C VAL A 129 -22.77 -2.09 -27.42
N PHE A 130 -23.00 -0.77 -27.35
CA PHE A 130 -23.97 -0.20 -26.42
C PHE A 130 -25.38 -0.75 -26.70
N PRO A 131 -25.97 -1.58 -25.82
CA PRO A 131 -27.12 -2.40 -26.18
C PRO A 131 -28.44 -1.68 -25.91
N PHE A 132 -28.63 -0.52 -26.53
CA PHE A 132 -29.79 0.34 -26.34
C PHE A 132 -31.13 -0.39 -26.53
N TRP A 133 -31.22 -1.28 -27.52
CA TRP A 133 -32.42 -2.03 -27.84
C TRP A 133 -32.95 -2.86 -26.66
N ALA A 134 -32.09 -3.32 -25.76
CA ALA A 134 -32.49 -4.11 -24.61
C ALA A 134 -33.05 -3.25 -23.46
N PHE A 135 -32.72 -1.95 -23.45
CA PHE A 135 -33.05 -1.05 -22.34
C PHE A 135 -34.14 -0.04 -22.68
N THR A 136 -34.45 0.16 -23.97
CA THR A 136 -35.28 1.28 -24.45
C THR A 136 -36.62 1.43 -23.71
N PHE A 137 -37.25 0.33 -23.28
CA PHE A 137 -38.53 0.34 -22.56
C PHE A 137 -38.45 0.47 -21.04
N LEU A 138 -37.25 0.57 -20.45
CA LEU A 138 -37.05 0.72 -19.01
C LEU A 138 -37.29 2.18 -18.58
N ARG A 139 -38.56 2.57 -18.47
CA ARG A 139 -38.99 3.97 -18.27
C ARG A 139 -38.53 4.56 -16.95
N ASN A 140 -38.41 3.74 -15.91
CA ASN A 140 -38.01 4.16 -14.56
C ASN A 140 -36.52 3.99 -14.25
N LEU A 141 -35.72 3.54 -15.22
CA LEU A 141 -34.28 3.37 -15.03
C LEU A 141 -33.63 4.73 -14.78
N VAL A 142 -32.88 4.86 -13.68
CA VAL A 142 -32.19 6.08 -13.26
C VAL A 142 -30.68 5.94 -13.44
N SER A 143 -30.12 4.76 -13.18
CA SER A 143 -28.68 4.49 -13.27
C SER A 143 -28.39 3.24 -14.09
N LEU A 144 -27.49 3.38 -15.06
CA LEU A 144 -26.97 2.30 -15.88
C LEU A 144 -25.44 2.23 -15.78
N LYS A 145 -24.93 1.08 -15.33
CA LYS A 145 -23.50 0.82 -15.14
C LYS A 145 -22.99 -0.21 -16.15
N LEU A 146 -22.10 0.21 -17.04
CA LEU A 146 -21.52 -0.60 -18.12
C LEU A 146 -19.98 -0.55 -18.14
N GLN A 147 -19.35 -0.10 -17.05
CA GLN A 147 -17.89 -0.06 -16.97
C GLN A 147 -17.23 -1.45 -17.11
N ASP A 148 -15.97 -1.47 -17.53
CA ASP A 148 -15.17 -2.70 -17.66
C ASP A 148 -15.74 -3.71 -18.69
N ASN A 149 -16.35 -3.21 -19.75
CA ASN A 149 -16.82 -4.03 -20.88
C ASN A 149 -15.87 -3.89 -22.09
N HIS A 150 -16.34 -4.25 -23.28
CA HIS A 150 -15.61 -4.13 -24.54
C HIS A 150 -16.32 -3.22 -25.53
N ILE A 151 -17.14 -2.28 -25.04
CA ILE A 151 -17.95 -1.38 -25.87
C ILE A 151 -17.00 -0.52 -26.70
N ASN A 152 -17.05 -0.64 -28.02
CA ASN A 152 -16.26 0.18 -28.93
C ASN A 152 -17.13 1.11 -29.79
N ASP A 153 -18.42 0.80 -29.88
CA ASP A 153 -19.41 1.52 -30.66
C ASP A 153 -20.63 1.88 -29.79
N LEU A 154 -20.97 3.17 -29.80
CA LEU A 154 -22.14 3.72 -29.14
C LEU A 154 -23.36 3.75 -30.07
N GLY A 155 -23.21 3.42 -31.35
CA GLY A 155 -24.25 3.40 -32.38
C GLY A 155 -24.60 4.79 -32.94
N ASP A 156 -25.04 4.81 -34.20
CA ASP A 156 -25.53 6.01 -34.88
C ASP A 156 -27.04 6.19 -34.67
N ALA A 157 -27.47 7.39 -34.28
CA ALA A 157 -28.88 7.82 -34.24
C ALA A 157 -29.85 7.00 -33.36
N ILE A 158 -29.38 6.56 -32.19
CA ILE A 158 -30.18 5.83 -31.17
C ILE A 158 -31.35 6.67 -30.60
N SER A 159 -31.29 8.00 -30.74
CA SER A 159 -32.15 8.96 -30.03
C SER A 159 -33.64 8.95 -30.40
N LYS A 160 -34.03 8.49 -31.61
CA LYS A 160 -35.42 8.66 -32.08
C LYS A 160 -36.45 7.75 -31.40
N GLU A 161 -36.02 6.62 -30.84
CA GLU A 161 -36.91 5.59 -30.27
C GLU A 161 -36.73 5.40 -28.74
N ASN A 162 -35.97 6.27 -28.08
CA ASN A 162 -35.64 6.11 -26.65
C ASN A 162 -36.83 6.41 -25.73
N GLN A 163 -37.24 5.42 -24.92
CA GLN A 163 -38.25 5.62 -23.86
C GLN A 163 -37.67 5.67 -22.44
N MET A 164 -36.34 5.64 -22.26
CA MET A 164 -35.68 5.80 -20.95
C MET A 164 -35.71 7.26 -20.48
N LYS A 165 -36.89 7.77 -20.13
CA LYS A 165 -37.12 9.17 -19.76
C LYS A 165 -36.50 9.57 -18.40
N ASN A 166 -36.21 8.60 -17.55
CA ASN A 166 -35.70 8.83 -16.20
C ASN A 166 -34.20 8.54 -16.03
N LEU A 167 -33.49 8.12 -17.08
CA LEU A 167 -32.06 7.81 -16.96
C LEU A 167 -31.27 9.08 -16.65
N ARG A 168 -30.56 9.12 -15.53
CA ARG A 168 -29.77 10.28 -15.07
C ARG A 168 -28.27 9.99 -15.03
N VAL A 169 -27.87 8.75 -14.80
CA VAL A 169 -26.45 8.37 -14.64
C VAL A 169 -26.11 7.24 -15.60
N LEU A 170 -25.06 7.43 -16.39
CA LEU A 170 -24.53 6.43 -17.31
C LEU A 170 -23.01 6.30 -17.11
N HIS A 171 -22.56 5.11 -16.74
CA HIS A 171 -21.15 4.78 -16.61
C HIS A 171 -20.68 3.89 -17.76
N LEU A 172 -19.69 4.34 -18.51
CA LEU A 172 -19.10 3.68 -19.68
C LEU A 172 -17.56 3.59 -19.56
N ASP A 173 -17.03 3.69 -18.36
CA ASP A 173 -15.59 3.71 -18.07
C ASP A 173 -14.91 2.40 -18.48
N ARG A 174 -13.60 2.45 -18.76
CA ARG A 174 -12.77 1.27 -19.07
C ARG A 174 -13.37 0.37 -20.16
N ASN A 175 -13.86 1.01 -21.22
CA ASN A 175 -14.32 0.37 -22.45
C ASN A 175 -13.32 0.66 -23.60
N ASN A 176 -13.70 0.36 -24.84
CA ASN A 176 -12.87 0.56 -26.04
C ASN A 176 -13.43 1.65 -26.96
N ILE A 177 -14.13 2.64 -26.40
CA ILE A 177 -14.78 3.70 -27.19
C ILE A 177 -13.70 4.61 -27.78
N THR A 178 -13.71 4.79 -29.10
CA THR A 178 -12.71 5.62 -29.81
C THR A 178 -13.22 7.01 -30.19
N LYS A 179 -14.54 7.16 -30.29
CA LYS A 179 -15.22 8.39 -30.70
C LYS A 179 -16.64 8.42 -30.13
N ILE A 180 -17.15 9.61 -29.80
CA ILE A 180 -18.58 9.83 -29.55
C ILE A 180 -19.18 10.40 -30.83
N GLY A 181 -19.95 9.57 -31.56
CA GLY A 181 -20.46 9.87 -32.89
C GLY A 181 -21.69 10.79 -32.88
N LEU A 182 -22.05 11.28 -34.07
CA LEU A 182 -23.20 12.17 -34.27
C LEU A 182 -24.48 11.53 -33.73
N ASN A 183 -25.19 12.26 -32.85
CA ASN A 183 -26.46 11.82 -32.24
C ASN A 183 -26.42 10.50 -31.44
N SER A 184 -25.24 9.99 -31.05
CA SER A 184 -25.14 8.72 -30.31
C SER A 184 -25.81 8.76 -28.93
N LEU A 185 -25.64 9.85 -28.17
CA LEU A 185 -26.17 9.99 -26.81
C LEU A 185 -27.15 11.18 -26.65
N SER A 186 -27.41 11.97 -27.69
CA SER A 186 -28.21 13.20 -27.58
C SER A 186 -29.68 12.98 -27.19
N GLY A 187 -30.24 11.79 -27.44
CA GLY A 187 -31.63 11.44 -27.10
C GLY A 187 -31.87 10.97 -25.67
N PHE A 188 -30.83 10.96 -24.81
CA PHE A 188 -30.95 10.48 -23.44
C PHE A 188 -31.01 11.64 -22.45
N PRO A 189 -31.81 11.58 -21.37
CA PRO A 189 -31.91 12.65 -20.38
C PRO A 189 -30.87 12.52 -19.25
N ILE A 190 -29.61 12.24 -19.62
CA ILE A 190 -28.50 11.96 -18.69
C ILE A 190 -27.96 13.25 -18.06
N ASN A 191 -27.70 13.22 -16.75
CA ASN A 191 -27.07 14.29 -15.99
C ASN A 191 -25.58 14.02 -15.72
N VAL A 192 -25.21 12.76 -15.49
CA VAL A 192 -23.83 12.32 -15.20
C VAL A 192 -23.43 11.26 -16.21
N LEU A 193 -22.40 11.56 -17.00
CA LEU A 193 -21.82 10.65 -17.98
C LEU A 193 -20.33 10.46 -17.67
N THR A 194 -19.92 9.22 -17.40
CA THR A 194 -18.51 8.88 -17.19
C THR A 194 -18.00 7.97 -18.30
N LEU A 195 -16.90 8.37 -18.91
CA LEU A 195 -16.26 7.74 -20.06
C LEU A 195 -14.75 7.61 -19.82
N SER A 196 -14.32 7.54 -18.56
CA SER A 196 -12.92 7.50 -18.17
C SER A 196 -12.22 6.24 -18.71
N GLU A 197 -10.91 6.30 -18.93
CA GLU A 197 -10.08 5.16 -19.34
C GLU A 197 -10.49 4.48 -20.67
N ASN A 198 -11.09 5.24 -21.59
CA ASN A 198 -11.45 4.77 -22.94
C ASN A 198 -10.33 5.10 -23.97
N GLN A 199 -10.64 5.11 -25.27
CA GLN A 199 -9.73 5.45 -26.36
C GLN A 199 -10.20 6.69 -27.13
N ILE A 200 -10.98 7.56 -26.49
CA ILE A 200 -11.70 8.64 -27.15
C ILE A 200 -10.70 9.66 -27.67
N ARG A 201 -10.76 9.94 -28.99
CA ARG A 201 -9.95 10.97 -29.65
C ARG A 201 -10.75 12.22 -30.01
N SER A 202 -12.06 12.05 -30.25
CA SER A 202 -12.95 13.14 -30.69
C SER A 202 -14.38 12.93 -30.23
N VAL A 203 -15.11 14.04 -30.11
CA VAL A 203 -16.52 14.11 -29.74
C VAL A 203 -17.22 14.95 -30.80
N ASP A 204 -18.17 14.37 -31.53
CA ASP A 204 -18.87 15.07 -32.62
C ASP A 204 -19.88 16.10 -32.08
N PRO A 205 -20.21 17.15 -32.86
CA PRO A 205 -21.33 18.04 -32.55
C PRO A 205 -22.65 17.28 -32.41
N ASN A 206 -23.54 17.75 -31.53
CA ASN A 206 -24.86 17.12 -31.28
C ASN A 206 -24.80 15.65 -30.84
N SER A 207 -23.67 15.18 -30.33
CA SER A 207 -23.51 13.80 -29.85
C SER A 207 -23.94 13.60 -28.39
N LEU A 208 -23.87 14.66 -27.57
CA LEU A 208 -24.06 14.62 -26.12
C LEU A 208 -25.49 15.03 -25.68
N PRO A 209 -25.97 14.51 -24.53
CA PRO A 209 -27.24 14.92 -23.91
C PRO A 209 -27.29 16.41 -23.53
N LEU A 210 -28.35 17.14 -23.90
CA LEU A 210 -28.53 18.54 -23.49
C LEU A 210 -28.74 18.72 -21.96
N SER A 211 -29.17 17.66 -21.27
CA SER A 211 -29.39 17.64 -19.82
C SER A 211 -28.11 17.47 -18.99
N LEU A 212 -26.96 17.32 -19.64
CA LEU A 212 -25.71 16.91 -19.00
C LEU A 212 -25.19 17.99 -18.04
N ALA A 213 -24.89 17.59 -16.81
CA ALA A 213 -24.35 18.44 -15.76
C ALA A 213 -22.89 18.08 -15.40
N VAL A 214 -22.54 16.79 -15.51
CA VAL A 214 -21.19 16.25 -15.25
C VAL A 214 -20.77 15.38 -16.42
N LEU A 215 -19.61 15.69 -17.00
CA LEU A 215 -18.99 14.94 -18.07
C LEU A 215 -17.55 14.58 -17.69
N ASP A 216 -17.29 13.29 -17.50
CA ASP A 216 -15.95 12.77 -17.26
C ASP A 216 -15.42 12.09 -18.53
N LEU A 217 -14.41 12.71 -19.14
CA LEU A 217 -13.67 12.25 -20.33
C LEU A 217 -12.20 11.99 -20.00
N SER A 218 -11.89 11.74 -18.73
CA SER A 218 -10.52 11.56 -18.28
C SER A 218 -9.84 10.30 -18.81
N GLN A 219 -8.51 10.26 -18.76
CA GLN A 219 -7.70 9.08 -19.16
C GLN A 219 -8.04 8.59 -20.58
N ASN A 220 -8.20 9.54 -21.51
CA ASN A 220 -8.51 9.30 -22.93
C ASN A 220 -7.37 9.86 -23.82
N LEU A 221 -7.62 9.97 -25.13
CA LEU A 221 -6.65 10.42 -26.13
C LEU A 221 -7.07 11.76 -26.77
N ILE A 222 -7.82 12.60 -26.03
CA ILE A 222 -8.34 13.86 -26.52
C ILE A 222 -7.20 14.87 -26.65
N ALA A 223 -7.06 15.48 -27.82
CA ALA A 223 -5.98 16.43 -28.12
C ALA A 223 -6.37 17.91 -27.92
N GLU A 224 -7.67 18.21 -27.88
CA GLU A 224 -8.22 19.55 -27.69
C GLU A 224 -9.57 19.51 -26.96
N ILE A 225 -9.93 20.57 -26.25
CA ILE A 225 -11.23 20.68 -25.59
C ILE A 225 -12.32 20.70 -26.68
N PRO A 226 -13.30 19.79 -26.68
CA PRO A 226 -14.28 19.65 -27.76
C PRO A 226 -15.38 20.73 -27.71
N LEU A 227 -15.00 22.01 -27.81
CA LEU A 227 -15.89 23.17 -27.58
C LEU A 227 -17.18 23.14 -28.41
N ILE A 228 -17.11 22.74 -29.69
CA ILE A 228 -18.28 22.71 -30.57
C ILE A 228 -19.30 21.67 -30.09
N ALA A 229 -18.85 20.51 -29.59
CA ALA A 229 -19.73 19.48 -29.05
C ALA A 229 -20.35 19.88 -27.70
N LEU A 230 -19.67 20.74 -26.95
CA LEU A 230 -20.11 21.23 -25.64
C LEU A 230 -21.03 22.46 -25.74
N LYS A 231 -21.07 23.16 -26.89
CA LYS A 231 -21.73 24.47 -27.08
C LYS A 231 -23.19 24.52 -26.59
N GLU A 232 -23.96 23.47 -26.85
CA GLU A 232 -25.40 23.42 -26.53
C GLU A 232 -25.68 22.95 -25.08
N LEU A 233 -24.65 22.54 -24.32
CA LEU A 233 -24.78 21.95 -22.99
C LEU A 233 -24.93 23.02 -21.89
N GLN A 234 -26.08 23.68 -21.87
CA GLN A 234 -26.32 24.79 -20.94
C GLN A 234 -26.29 24.37 -19.46
N LEU A 235 -26.52 23.11 -19.11
CA LEU A 235 -26.50 22.65 -17.71
C LEU A 235 -25.13 22.15 -17.23
N LEU A 236 -24.12 22.12 -18.11
CA LEU A 236 -22.81 21.57 -17.80
C LEU A 236 -22.13 22.39 -16.69
N SER A 237 -21.86 21.71 -15.58
CA SER A 237 -21.26 22.29 -14.37
C SER A 237 -19.90 21.68 -14.03
N GLU A 238 -19.57 20.52 -14.58
CA GLU A 238 -18.29 19.84 -14.36
C GLU A 238 -17.84 19.12 -15.63
N LEU A 239 -16.61 19.41 -16.03
CA LEU A 239 -15.93 18.81 -17.17
C LEU A 239 -14.56 18.29 -16.71
N ASP A 240 -14.39 16.97 -16.71
CA ASP A 240 -13.13 16.33 -16.41
C ASP A 240 -12.44 15.84 -17.69
N LEU A 241 -11.24 16.39 -17.94
CA LEU A 241 -10.35 16.05 -19.05
C LEU A 241 -8.95 15.68 -18.51
N HIS A 242 -8.84 15.22 -17.26
CA HIS A 242 -7.56 14.83 -16.68
C HIS A 242 -6.91 13.70 -17.48
N GLU A 243 -5.58 13.70 -17.54
CA GLU A 243 -4.79 12.64 -18.19
C GLU A 243 -5.21 12.38 -19.65
N ASN A 244 -5.30 13.47 -20.42
CA ASN A 244 -5.49 13.44 -21.86
C ASN A 244 -4.22 13.94 -22.58
N SER A 245 -4.33 14.21 -23.89
CA SER A 245 -3.22 14.66 -24.74
C SER A 245 -3.33 16.13 -25.14
N ILE A 246 -3.99 16.97 -24.31
CA ILE A 246 -4.24 18.39 -24.63
C ILE A 246 -2.95 19.18 -24.55
N LYS A 247 -2.53 19.79 -25.66
CA LYS A 247 -1.27 20.56 -25.77
C LYS A 247 -1.43 22.07 -25.57
N GLU A 248 -2.59 22.58 -25.92
CA GLU A 248 -2.93 24.00 -25.87
C GLU A 248 -4.43 24.16 -25.62
N ILE A 249 -4.80 25.28 -25.01
CA ILE A 249 -6.20 25.65 -24.80
C ILE A 249 -6.53 26.66 -25.88
N LYS A 250 -7.51 26.36 -26.71
CA LYS A 250 -8.01 27.24 -27.78
C LYS A 250 -9.44 27.62 -27.47
N SER A 251 -9.74 28.91 -27.54
CA SER A 251 -11.12 29.38 -27.51
C SER A 251 -11.75 29.33 -28.90
N ASN A 252 -13.08 29.27 -28.93
CA ASN A 252 -13.88 29.38 -30.13
C ASN A 252 -14.87 30.54 -29.94
N PRO A 253 -14.86 31.57 -30.80
CA PRO A 253 -15.73 32.73 -30.67
C PRO A 253 -17.23 32.40 -30.82
N GLU A 254 -17.57 31.27 -31.44
CA GLU A 254 -18.96 30.81 -31.58
C GLU A 254 -19.48 30.04 -30.36
N VAL A 255 -18.63 29.80 -29.36
CA VAL A 255 -18.93 29.00 -28.16
C VAL A 255 -18.74 29.85 -26.90
N GLU A 256 -19.81 30.06 -26.15
CA GLU A 256 -19.81 30.87 -24.93
C GLU A 256 -20.57 30.15 -23.79
N PHE A 257 -19.84 29.72 -22.76
CA PHE A 257 -20.40 29.16 -21.53
C PHE A 257 -20.66 30.28 -20.52
N LYS A 258 -21.95 30.46 -20.18
CA LYS A 258 -22.42 31.50 -19.25
C LYS A 258 -22.70 30.98 -17.84
N ASN A 259 -22.65 29.68 -17.61
CA ASN A 259 -22.88 29.08 -16.29
C ASN A 259 -21.57 28.76 -15.57
N ASP A 260 -21.63 28.62 -14.24
CA ASP A 260 -20.47 28.24 -13.43
C ASP A 260 -20.06 26.81 -13.77
N ILE A 261 -18.84 26.63 -14.27
CA ILE A 261 -18.29 25.32 -14.64
C ILE A 261 -16.99 25.03 -13.90
N LYS A 262 -16.80 23.78 -13.46
CA LYS A 262 -15.50 23.25 -13.03
C LYS A 262 -14.83 22.55 -14.20
N ILE A 263 -13.54 22.83 -14.37
CA ILE A 263 -12.76 22.27 -15.48
C ILE A 263 -11.48 21.65 -14.90
N ASN A 264 -11.32 20.35 -15.09
CA ASN A 264 -10.11 19.62 -14.74
C ASN A 264 -9.30 19.30 -16.00
N LEU A 265 -8.14 19.93 -16.14
CA LEU A 265 -7.16 19.74 -17.20
C LEU A 265 -5.83 19.21 -16.65
N ALA A 266 -5.84 18.65 -15.44
CA ALA A 266 -4.62 18.16 -14.81
C ALA A 266 -3.99 17.03 -15.64
N ASN A 267 -2.66 16.90 -15.54
CA ASN A 267 -1.91 15.82 -16.21
C ASN A 267 -2.08 15.78 -17.74
N ASN A 268 -2.11 16.94 -18.39
CA ASN A 268 -2.12 17.05 -19.85
C ASN A 268 -0.71 17.43 -20.38
N LEU A 269 -0.63 18.01 -21.58
CA LEU A 269 0.59 18.44 -22.24
C LEU A 269 0.68 19.97 -22.41
N ILE A 270 -0.11 20.73 -21.64
CA ILE A 270 -0.24 22.18 -21.79
C ILE A 270 1.09 22.84 -21.40
N SER A 271 1.67 23.65 -22.29
CA SER A 271 2.98 24.27 -22.08
C SER A 271 2.95 25.78 -21.87
N LYS A 272 1.87 26.44 -22.31
CA LYS A 272 1.70 27.90 -22.25
C LYS A 272 0.24 28.24 -22.03
N LEU A 273 -0.02 29.36 -21.36
CA LEU A 273 -1.33 29.99 -21.27
C LEU A 273 -1.26 31.37 -21.94
N ASN A 274 -1.97 31.53 -23.06
CA ASN A 274 -1.98 32.75 -23.85
C ASN A 274 -3.23 33.61 -23.57
N HIS A 275 -3.20 34.84 -24.07
CA HIS A 275 -4.36 35.72 -24.05
C HIS A 275 -5.51 35.11 -24.87
N GLY A 276 -6.68 35.00 -24.25
CA GLY A 276 -7.91 34.54 -24.89
C GLY A 276 -8.15 33.02 -24.86
N ASP A 277 -7.25 32.22 -24.26
CA ASP A 277 -7.40 30.76 -24.17
C ASP A 277 -8.73 30.36 -23.51
N PHE A 278 -9.16 31.11 -22.50
CA PHE A 278 -10.39 30.84 -21.74
C PHE A 278 -11.60 31.68 -22.18
N SER A 279 -11.54 32.42 -23.30
CA SER A 279 -12.63 33.33 -23.70
C SER A 279 -13.98 32.64 -23.94
N SER A 280 -13.99 31.35 -24.26
CA SER A 280 -15.23 30.57 -24.37
C SER A 280 -15.88 30.29 -23.02
N PHE A 281 -15.15 30.37 -21.91
CA PHE A 281 -15.64 30.07 -20.56
C PHE A 281 -15.65 31.34 -19.69
N GLN A 282 -16.79 32.06 -19.65
CA GLN A 282 -16.86 33.32 -18.91
C GLN A 282 -16.90 33.14 -17.39
N ARG A 283 -17.35 31.99 -16.89
CA ARG A 283 -17.55 31.74 -15.46
C ARG A 283 -17.07 30.35 -15.09
N ILE A 284 -15.84 30.25 -14.62
CA ILE A 284 -15.23 28.99 -14.21
C ILE A 284 -15.25 28.98 -12.68
N SER A 285 -15.91 28.05 -11.99
CA SER A 285 -15.82 28.01 -10.52
C SER A 285 -14.47 27.49 -10.04
N GLU A 286 -13.94 26.48 -10.74
CA GLU A 286 -12.70 25.78 -10.39
C GLU A 286 -11.96 25.38 -11.67
N LEU A 287 -10.67 25.68 -11.71
CA LEU A 287 -9.80 25.37 -12.83
C LEU A 287 -8.54 24.66 -12.33
N ASP A 288 -8.39 23.40 -12.69
CA ASP A 288 -7.18 22.64 -12.39
C ASP A 288 -6.36 22.41 -13.66
N ILE A 289 -5.14 22.98 -13.68
CA ILE A 289 -4.15 22.80 -14.75
C ILE A 289 -2.85 22.24 -14.12
N ALA A 290 -2.96 21.52 -13.01
CA ALA A 290 -1.81 20.92 -12.35
C ALA A 290 -1.15 19.84 -13.22
N MET A 291 0.11 19.52 -12.90
CA MET A 291 0.86 18.41 -13.53
C MET A 291 0.95 18.54 -15.06
N ASN A 292 1.01 19.76 -15.58
CA ASN A 292 1.21 20.05 -16.99
C ASN A 292 2.68 20.46 -17.23
N LYS A 293 2.98 21.07 -18.39
CA LYS A 293 4.31 21.56 -18.76
C LYS A 293 4.34 23.09 -18.81
N VAL A 294 3.46 23.77 -18.07
CA VAL A 294 3.29 25.22 -18.17
C VAL A 294 4.56 25.93 -17.69
N SER A 295 5.23 26.64 -18.58
CA SER A 295 6.40 27.46 -18.28
C SER A 295 6.18 28.96 -18.51
N TYR A 296 5.15 29.31 -19.29
CA TYR A 296 4.79 30.69 -19.60
C TYR A 296 3.28 30.93 -19.40
N VAL A 297 2.95 32.00 -18.69
CA VAL A 297 1.58 32.51 -18.53
C VAL A 297 1.57 33.97 -18.95
N ASN A 298 0.75 34.29 -19.95
CA ASN A 298 0.60 35.65 -20.45
C ASN A 298 -0.07 36.56 -19.41
N GLU A 299 0.32 37.85 -19.35
CA GLU A 299 -0.26 38.85 -18.44
C GLU A 299 -1.79 39.03 -18.56
N ARG A 300 -2.38 38.68 -19.72
CA ARG A 300 -3.82 38.72 -19.97
C ARG A 300 -4.43 37.33 -20.17
N ALA A 301 -3.77 36.25 -19.71
CA ALA A 301 -4.25 34.88 -19.93
C ALA A 301 -5.68 34.62 -19.42
N PHE A 302 -6.05 35.24 -18.30
CA PHE A 302 -7.40 35.11 -17.71
C PHE A 302 -8.32 36.28 -18.04
N GLU A 303 -7.98 37.11 -19.03
CA GLU A 303 -8.86 38.18 -19.49
C GLU A 303 -10.15 37.59 -20.09
N GLY A 304 -11.30 38.18 -19.74
CA GLY A 304 -12.62 37.68 -20.12
C GLY A 304 -13.23 36.65 -19.16
N VAL A 305 -12.45 36.03 -18.27
CA VAL A 305 -12.97 35.16 -17.20
C VAL A 305 -13.55 36.03 -16.08
N LYS A 306 -14.88 36.14 -16.01
CA LYS A 306 -15.62 37.02 -15.08
C LYS A 306 -15.69 36.48 -13.66
N LYS A 307 -15.51 35.16 -13.49
CA LYS A 307 -15.52 34.48 -12.19
C LYS A 307 -14.54 33.30 -12.23
N LEU A 308 -13.59 33.27 -11.30
CA LEU A 308 -12.76 32.11 -10.96
C LEU A 308 -12.50 32.07 -9.46
N GLU A 309 -12.98 31.04 -8.75
CA GLU A 309 -12.83 30.96 -7.29
C GLU A 309 -11.63 30.12 -6.87
N LYS A 310 -11.33 29.04 -7.60
CA LYS A 310 -10.19 28.16 -7.32
C LYS A 310 -9.36 27.94 -8.58
N LEU A 311 -8.05 28.13 -8.46
CA LEU A 311 -7.09 27.88 -9.52
C LEU A 311 -5.94 27.03 -9.00
N SER A 312 -5.62 25.96 -9.72
CA SER A 312 -4.42 25.15 -9.49
C SER A 312 -3.52 25.18 -10.72
N LEU A 313 -2.28 25.61 -10.51
CA LEU A 313 -1.18 25.57 -11.46
C LEU A 313 -0.01 24.76 -10.87
N ALA A 314 -0.29 23.88 -9.92
CA ALA A 314 0.73 23.11 -9.22
C ALA A 314 1.47 22.13 -10.13
N PHE A 315 2.68 21.72 -9.76
CA PHE A 315 3.47 20.73 -10.52
C PHE A 315 3.70 21.13 -11.99
N ASN A 316 4.03 22.39 -12.22
CA ASN A 316 4.36 22.93 -13.54
C ASN A 316 5.85 23.34 -13.60
N GLN A 317 6.21 24.24 -14.51
CA GLN A 317 7.57 24.73 -14.72
C GLN A 317 7.61 26.27 -14.69
N ILE A 318 6.73 26.87 -13.88
CA ILE A 318 6.59 28.33 -13.85
C ILE A 318 7.69 28.90 -12.97
N GLU A 319 8.55 29.72 -13.56
CA GLU A 319 9.62 30.43 -12.84
C GLU A 319 9.15 31.81 -12.35
N ASN A 320 8.40 32.53 -13.20
CA ASN A 320 7.95 33.89 -12.93
C ASN A 320 6.56 34.12 -13.54
N LEU A 321 5.80 35.04 -12.94
CA LEU A 321 4.51 35.52 -13.46
C LEU A 321 4.58 37.04 -13.65
N GLN A 322 4.06 37.52 -14.78
CA GLN A 322 4.05 38.95 -15.10
C GLN A 322 3.08 39.70 -14.18
N LYS A 323 3.36 40.99 -13.93
CA LYS A 323 2.44 41.86 -13.18
C LYS A 323 1.06 41.83 -13.86
N ASN A 324 -0.01 41.85 -13.07
CA ASN A 324 -1.40 41.81 -13.53
C ASN A 324 -1.90 40.50 -14.18
N THR A 325 -1.12 39.41 -14.19
CA THR A 325 -1.59 38.10 -14.70
C THR A 325 -2.95 37.68 -14.13
N PHE A 326 -3.22 37.96 -12.85
CA PHE A 326 -4.49 37.65 -12.19
C PHE A 326 -5.43 38.85 -12.03
N GLY A 327 -5.19 39.95 -12.77
CA GLY A 327 -5.90 41.22 -12.60
C GLY A 327 -7.42 41.11 -12.81
N SER A 328 -7.87 40.36 -13.81
CA SER A 328 -9.29 40.09 -14.06
C SER A 328 -9.95 39.27 -12.94
N LEU A 329 -9.15 38.48 -12.21
CA LEU A 329 -9.60 37.58 -11.16
C LEU A 329 -9.57 38.21 -9.76
N ALA A 330 -9.09 39.46 -9.65
CA ALA A 330 -8.84 40.18 -8.40
C ALA A 330 -9.93 40.03 -7.33
N LYS A 331 -11.20 40.13 -7.73
CA LYS A 331 -12.36 40.11 -6.83
C LYS A 331 -12.99 38.73 -6.63
N THR A 332 -12.54 37.70 -7.36
CA THR A 332 -13.22 36.40 -7.39
C THR A 332 -12.36 35.25 -6.91
N LEU A 333 -11.04 35.31 -7.10
CA LEU A 333 -10.13 34.22 -6.73
C LEU A 333 -9.99 34.12 -5.20
N ARG A 334 -10.35 32.95 -4.67
CA ARG A 334 -10.31 32.63 -3.23
C ARG A 334 -9.24 31.61 -2.89
N ARG A 335 -8.94 30.66 -3.78
CA ARG A 335 -7.90 29.65 -3.56
C ARG A 335 -6.98 29.57 -4.76
N LEU A 336 -5.68 29.65 -4.49
CA LEU A 336 -4.65 29.57 -5.51
C LEU A 336 -3.57 28.58 -5.08
N ASN A 337 -3.34 27.58 -5.92
CA ASN A 337 -2.24 26.63 -5.76
C ASN A 337 -1.16 26.85 -6.83
N LEU A 338 0.01 27.28 -6.38
CA LEU A 338 1.23 27.49 -7.16
C LEU A 338 2.37 26.57 -6.67
N GLY A 339 2.06 25.55 -5.87
CA GLY A 339 3.05 24.63 -5.33
C GLY A 339 3.78 23.82 -6.41
N TYR A 340 4.97 23.30 -6.11
CA TYR A 340 5.76 22.49 -7.03
C TYR A 340 6.05 23.19 -8.38
N ASN A 341 6.45 24.46 -8.30
CA ASN A 341 6.93 25.26 -9.43
C ASN A 341 8.40 25.67 -9.16
N GLU A 342 8.89 26.71 -9.82
CA GLU A 342 10.30 27.13 -9.73
C GLU A 342 10.44 28.58 -9.21
N PHE A 343 9.46 29.09 -8.47
CA PHE A 343 9.46 30.48 -7.96
C PHE A 343 10.57 30.72 -6.92
N GLU A 344 11.40 31.75 -7.11
CA GLU A 344 12.41 32.18 -6.13
C GLU A 344 11.89 33.21 -5.11
N GLU A 345 10.83 33.91 -5.46
CA GLU A 345 10.15 34.90 -4.63
C GLU A 345 8.63 34.79 -4.85
N VAL A 346 7.85 35.27 -3.87
CA VAL A 346 6.39 35.32 -4.02
C VAL A 346 6.04 36.28 -5.17
N PRO A 347 5.32 35.83 -6.20
CA PRO A 347 5.20 36.58 -7.44
C PRO A 347 4.37 37.86 -7.28
N VAL A 348 4.90 38.99 -7.76
CA VAL A 348 4.20 40.30 -7.77
C VAL A 348 2.89 40.26 -8.57
N ALA A 349 2.72 39.27 -9.45
CA ALA A 349 1.46 38.98 -10.13
C ALA A 349 0.25 38.81 -9.19
N LEU A 350 0.47 38.50 -7.91
CA LEU A 350 -0.58 38.36 -6.89
C LEU A 350 -1.09 39.70 -6.35
N GLU A 351 -0.33 40.80 -6.52
CA GLU A 351 -0.66 42.14 -6.00
C GLU A 351 -2.12 42.56 -6.28
N PRO A 352 -2.73 42.34 -7.45
CA PRO A 352 -4.10 42.77 -7.72
C PRO A 352 -5.18 42.01 -6.94
N LEU A 353 -4.87 40.85 -6.35
CA LEU A 353 -5.87 40.00 -5.68
C LEU A 353 -6.40 40.66 -4.41
N LEU A 354 -7.71 40.62 -4.22
CA LEU A 354 -8.41 41.25 -3.10
C LEU A 354 -9.12 40.23 -2.19
N SER A 355 -9.53 39.08 -2.74
CA SER A 355 -10.42 38.11 -2.08
C SER A 355 -9.76 36.77 -1.75
N LEU A 356 -8.43 36.69 -1.84
CA LEU A 356 -7.71 35.43 -1.68
C LEU A 356 -7.75 34.94 -0.22
N GLU A 357 -8.27 33.74 -0.01
CA GLU A 357 -8.40 33.10 1.31
C GLU A 357 -7.37 32.00 1.55
N SER A 358 -6.88 31.35 0.49
CA SER A 358 -5.89 30.27 0.58
C SER A 358 -4.84 30.41 -0.51
N LEU A 359 -3.57 30.39 -0.11
CA LEU A 359 -2.43 30.43 -1.01
C LEU A 359 -1.47 29.27 -0.70
N GLU A 360 -1.22 28.43 -1.69
CA GLU A 360 -0.23 27.35 -1.62
C GLU A 360 0.93 27.66 -2.56
N LEU A 361 2.12 27.73 -1.99
CA LEU A 361 3.40 28.02 -2.66
C LEU A 361 4.48 27.03 -2.20
N ASN A 362 4.07 25.89 -1.67
CA ASN A 362 4.95 24.86 -1.16
C ASN A 362 5.80 24.22 -2.26
N ASN A 363 6.97 23.68 -1.92
CA ASN A 363 7.88 23.06 -2.89
C ASN A 363 8.24 24.01 -4.04
N ASN A 364 8.66 25.23 -3.71
CA ASN A 364 9.25 26.20 -4.63
C ASN A 364 10.70 26.48 -4.18
N LYS A 365 11.29 27.59 -4.62
CA LYS A 365 12.64 28.03 -4.23
C LYS A 365 12.61 29.32 -3.42
N LEU A 366 11.50 29.61 -2.74
CA LEU A 366 11.28 30.92 -2.12
C LEU A 366 12.35 31.23 -1.08
N LYS A 367 13.07 32.34 -1.26
CA LYS A 367 14.06 32.84 -0.27
C LYS A 367 13.48 33.90 0.66
N ARG A 368 12.45 34.62 0.19
CA ARG A 368 11.74 35.69 0.90
C ARG A 368 10.31 35.86 0.38
N ILE A 369 9.50 36.60 1.14
CA ILE A 369 8.13 36.97 0.78
C ILE A 369 8.12 38.45 0.41
N ASN A 370 7.80 38.77 -0.84
CA ASN A 370 7.74 40.17 -1.28
C ASN A 370 6.49 40.87 -0.70
N HIS A 371 6.70 41.88 0.14
CA HIS A 371 5.62 42.63 0.82
C HIS A 371 4.60 43.23 -0.14
N SER A 372 5.06 43.75 -1.28
CA SER A 372 4.19 44.35 -2.30
C SER A 372 3.26 43.33 -2.98
N ALA A 373 3.67 42.06 -3.04
CA ALA A 373 2.88 41.01 -3.69
C ALA A 373 1.64 40.60 -2.88
N ILE A 374 1.66 40.77 -1.55
CA ILE A 374 0.62 40.26 -0.63
C ILE A 374 -0.27 41.35 -0.02
N VAL A 375 0.09 42.63 -0.23
CA VAL A 375 -0.46 43.78 0.50
C VAL A 375 -2.00 43.88 0.44
N ASN A 376 -2.59 43.53 -0.71
CA ASN A 376 -4.00 43.77 -0.99
C ASN A 376 -4.94 42.67 -0.48
N PHE A 377 -4.47 41.42 -0.32
CA PHE A 377 -5.29 40.30 0.16
C PHE A 377 -4.89 39.80 1.56
N LYS A 378 -3.87 40.40 2.19
CA LYS A 378 -3.43 39.98 3.54
C LYS A 378 -4.58 39.86 4.56
N HIS A 379 -5.56 40.76 4.50
CA HIS A 379 -6.69 40.82 5.42
C HIS A 379 -7.79 39.76 5.16
N THR A 380 -7.78 39.11 3.99
CA THR A 380 -8.74 38.05 3.63
C THR A 380 -8.16 36.65 3.78
N LEU A 381 -6.83 36.51 3.80
CA LEU A 381 -6.12 35.24 3.86
C LEU A 381 -6.41 34.47 5.16
N LYS A 382 -6.74 33.19 5.00
CA LYS A 382 -7.03 32.22 6.07
C LYS A 382 -6.01 31.09 6.15
N SER A 383 -5.41 30.71 5.03
CA SER A 383 -4.41 29.65 4.95
C SER A 383 -3.25 30.07 4.05
N LEU A 384 -2.03 29.91 4.55
CA LEU A 384 -0.80 30.16 3.80
C LEU A 384 0.15 28.98 3.97
N ARG A 385 0.51 28.35 2.85
CA ARG A 385 1.47 27.23 2.80
C ARG A 385 2.70 27.61 2.01
N LEU A 386 3.83 27.60 2.70
CA LEU A 386 5.17 27.92 2.20
C LEU A 386 6.16 26.80 2.56
N ASP A 387 5.66 25.61 2.90
CA ASP A 387 6.49 24.47 3.25
C ASP A 387 7.41 24.06 2.10
N PHE A 388 8.58 23.49 2.42
CA PHE A 388 9.56 23.04 1.42
C PHE A 388 10.02 24.19 0.50
N ASN A 389 10.53 25.24 1.11
CA ASN A 389 11.13 26.38 0.43
C ASN A 389 12.51 26.67 1.04
N ASN A 390 13.11 27.80 0.66
CA ASN A 390 14.45 28.21 1.08
C ASN A 390 14.42 29.46 1.98
N LEU A 391 13.35 29.69 2.75
CA LEU A 391 13.22 30.85 3.61
C LEU A 391 14.27 30.80 4.72
N LEU A 392 15.08 31.86 4.85
CA LEU A 392 16.15 31.95 5.84
C LEU A 392 15.68 32.51 7.19
N GLU A 393 14.63 33.33 7.16
CA GLU A 393 14.04 33.98 8.33
C GLU A 393 12.56 34.27 8.09
N VAL A 394 11.87 34.66 9.17
CA VAL A 394 10.51 35.21 9.12
C VAL A 394 10.65 36.72 9.21
N GLU A 395 10.59 37.45 8.09
CA GLU A 395 10.79 38.91 8.12
C GLU A 395 9.66 39.59 8.91
N SER A 396 10.03 40.60 9.70
CA SER A 396 9.09 41.38 10.49
C SER A 396 8.06 42.10 9.60
N GLU A 397 6.87 42.36 10.13
CA GLU A 397 5.79 43.13 9.49
C GLU A 397 5.10 42.48 8.27
N ILE A 398 5.63 41.41 7.67
CA ILE A 398 4.96 40.69 6.56
C ILE A 398 3.56 40.22 6.97
N PHE A 399 3.44 39.72 8.19
CA PHE A 399 2.21 39.14 8.72
C PHE A 399 1.29 40.18 9.38
N ASP A 400 1.66 41.47 9.37
CA ASP A 400 0.82 42.53 9.92
C ASP A 400 -0.40 42.81 9.04
N GLY A 401 -1.57 42.91 9.67
CA GLY A 401 -2.85 43.05 8.98
C GLY A 401 -3.50 41.72 8.54
N MET A 402 -2.85 40.56 8.74
CA MET A 402 -3.41 39.23 8.41
C MET A 402 -4.40 38.70 9.47
N GLN A 403 -5.45 39.46 9.76
CA GLN A 403 -6.37 39.23 10.89
C GLN A 403 -7.26 37.98 10.78
N ARG A 404 -7.23 37.29 9.64
CA ARG A 404 -8.02 36.07 9.40
C ARG A 404 -7.17 34.83 9.20
N LEU A 405 -5.83 34.94 9.27
CA LEU A 405 -4.94 33.82 9.01
C LEU A 405 -5.05 32.80 10.15
N GLU A 406 -5.57 31.62 9.84
CA GLU A 406 -5.78 30.54 10.81
C GLU A 406 -4.69 29.47 10.71
N ILE A 407 -4.18 29.22 9.49
CA ILE A 407 -3.19 28.18 9.21
C ILE A 407 -1.98 28.82 8.54
N LEU A 408 -0.81 28.63 9.14
CA LEU A 408 0.48 28.98 8.54
C LEU A 408 1.41 27.76 8.58
N ASP A 409 1.79 27.29 7.39
CA ASP A 409 2.82 26.26 7.24
C ASP A 409 4.08 26.85 6.60
N ILE A 410 5.15 26.92 7.39
CA ILE A 410 6.49 27.34 6.97
C ILE A 410 7.52 26.26 7.31
N SER A 411 7.06 25.00 7.40
CA SER A 411 7.93 23.86 7.69
C SER A 411 8.92 23.59 6.57
N ASN A 412 10.01 22.89 6.87
CA ASN A 412 11.02 22.46 5.90
C ASN A 412 11.58 23.64 5.10
N ASN A 413 11.96 24.69 5.83
CA ASN A 413 12.68 25.85 5.34
C ASN A 413 14.07 25.91 6.02
N GLN A 414 14.77 27.04 5.88
CA GLN A 414 16.12 27.23 6.39
C GLN A 414 16.15 28.19 7.59
N ILE A 415 15.03 28.33 8.31
CA ILE A 415 14.84 29.32 9.37
C ILE A 415 15.67 28.93 10.60
N GLN A 416 16.58 29.81 11.02
CA GLN A 416 17.48 29.56 12.15
C GLN A 416 17.00 30.21 13.45
N ASN A 417 16.38 31.38 13.37
CA ASN A 417 15.93 32.15 14.52
C ASN A 417 14.56 32.78 14.24
N LEU A 418 13.80 33.04 15.30
CA LEU A 418 12.55 33.78 15.24
C LEU A 418 12.72 35.12 15.99
N GLY A 419 12.48 36.22 15.30
CA GLY A 419 12.52 37.55 15.90
C GLY A 419 11.30 37.84 16.77
N ARG A 420 11.42 38.88 17.61
CA ARG A 420 10.28 39.47 18.32
C ARG A 420 9.20 39.88 17.34
N MET A 421 7.95 39.50 17.62
CA MET A 421 6.79 39.81 16.77
C MET A 421 6.96 39.35 15.31
N ALA A 422 7.70 38.27 15.06
CA ALA A 422 7.93 37.74 13.71
C ALA A 422 6.62 37.44 12.94
N PHE A 423 5.53 37.15 13.66
CA PHE A 423 4.21 36.85 13.08
C PHE A 423 3.19 38.00 13.26
N GLY A 424 3.69 39.20 13.57
CA GLY A 424 2.89 40.40 13.78
C GLY A 424 2.28 40.54 15.17
N ASN A 425 1.44 41.56 15.33
CA ASN A 425 0.74 41.88 16.58
C ASN A 425 -0.71 41.34 16.62
N THR A 426 -1.53 41.79 17.57
CA THR A 426 -2.95 41.39 17.67
C THR A 426 -3.80 41.79 16.46
N ASN A 427 -3.36 42.81 15.71
CA ASN A 427 -3.97 43.24 14.45
C ASN A 427 -3.29 42.58 13.23
N GLY A 428 -2.34 41.67 13.44
CA GLY A 428 -1.68 40.81 12.44
C GLY A 428 -2.04 39.34 12.61
N ALA A 429 -1.25 38.44 12.00
CA ALA A 429 -1.53 37.00 12.00
C ALA A 429 -1.50 36.37 13.40
N ALA A 430 -0.61 36.85 14.29
CA ALA A 430 -0.46 36.28 15.63
C ALA A 430 -1.79 36.16 16.40
N GLY A 431 -2.69 37.14 16.29
CA GLY A 431 -3.99 37.11 16.97
C GLY A 431 -4.99 36.09 16.43
N SER A 432 -4.91 35.71 15.15
CA SER A 432 -5.87 34.83 14.49
C SER A 432 -5.40 33.40 14.29
N LEU A 433 -4.08 33.17 14.29
CA LEU A 433 -3.49 31.85 14.02
C LEU A 433 -4.00 30.80 15.01
N ARG A 434 -4.40 29.65 14.45
CA ARG A 434 -4.85 28.45 15.16
C ARG A 434 -3.84 27.31 15.00
N GLU A 435 -3.20 27.23 13.84
CA GLU A 435 -2.20 26.24 13.49
C GLU A 435 -0.94 26.93 12.95
N LEU A 436 0.19 26.65 13.59
CA LEU A 436 1.50 27.09 13.14
C LEU A 436 2.43 25.88 13.01
N ASN A 437 2.91 25.64 11.80
CA ASN A 437 3.86 24.58 11.51
C ASN A 437 5.22 25.17 11.13
N LEU A 438 6.21 24.89 11.99
CA LEU A 438 7.61 25.31 11.91
C LEU A 438 8.55 24.10 11.84
N ALA A 439 8.03 22.90 11.60
CA ALA A 439 8.82 21.68 11.62
C ALA A 439 9.93 21.67 10.56
N GLY A 440 11.01 20.91 10.74
CA GLY A 440 12.03 20.72 9.68
C GLY A 440 12.86 21.96 9.37
N ASN A 441 12.91 22.94 10.29
CA ASN A 441 13.75 24.13 10.17
C ASN A 441 15.08 23.94 10.93
N LYS A 442 15.83 25.02 11.14
CA LYS A 442 17.14 25.03 11.81
C LYS A 442 17.10 25.74 13.17
N LEU A 443 15.94 25.77 13.84
CA LEU A 443 15.78 26.46 15.11
C LEU A 443 16.57 25.79 16.23
N GLU A 444 17.47 26.51 16.90
CA GLU A 444 18.27 25.99 18.03
C GLU A 444 17.73 26.40 19.41
N HIS A 445 17.13 27.58 19.50
CA HIS A 445 16.72 28.20 20.76
C HIS A 445 15.40 28.95 20.61
N LEU A 446 14.58 28.92 21.67
CA LEU A 446 13.38 29.74 21.81
C LEU A 446 13.44 30.49 23.15
N THR A 447 14.06 31.67 23.14
CA THR A 447 14.43 32.41 24.35
C THR A 447 13.76 33.79 24.49
N ASP A 448 13.36 34.44 23.38
CA ASP A 448 12.71 35.75 23.41
C ASP A 448 11.20 35.61 23.72
N ALA A 449 10.76 36.27 24.79
CA ALA A 449 9.35 36.36 25.19
C ALA A 449 8.45 37.04 24.15
N GLY A 450 9.06 37.81 23.24
CA GLY A 450 8.39 38.58 22.20
C GLY A 450 7.94 37.77 20.98
N ILE A 451 8.39 36.51 20.81
CA ILE A 451 8.10 35.71 19.61
C ILE A 451 6.60 35.39 19.52
N PHE A 452 6.03 34.87 20.62
CA PHE A 452 4.63 34.44 20.68
C PHE A 452 3.73 35.36 21.51
N LEU A 453 4.18 36.60 21.76
CA LEU A 453 3.53 37.54 22.70
C LEU A 453 2.03 37.74 22.44
N TYR A 454 1.62 37.77 21.18
CA TYR A 454 0.25 38.10 20.75
C TYR A 454 -0.58 36.90 20.29
N PHE A 455 -0.08 35.68 20.47
CA PHE A 455 -0.78 34.45 20.04
C PHE A 455 -1.87 34.05 21.03
N THR A 456 -3.06 34.64 20.89
CA THR A 456 -4.20 34.39 21.76
C THR A 456 -5.09 33.23 21.32
N SER A 457 -5.04 32.85 20.04
CA SER A 457 -5.93 31.84 19.42
C SER A 457 -5.24 30.52 19.06
N LEU A 458 -3.91 30.42 19.23
CA LEU A 458 -3.12 29.29 18.75
C LEU A 458 -3.49 28.00 19.50
N GLN A 459 -3.83 26.95 18.76
CA GLN A 459 -4.25 25.66 19.30
C GLN A 459 -3.23 24.55 19.00
N TYR A 460 -2.53 24.65 17.87
CA TYR A 460 -1.53 23.67 17.43
C TYR A 460 -0.23 24.38 17.05
N LEU A 461 0.86 23.93 17.66
CA LEU A 461 2.21 24.41 17.37
C LEU A 461 3.12 23.21 17.09
N ASN A 462 3.67 23.14 15.88
CA ASN A 462 4.62 22.11 15.49
C ASN A 462 6.02 22.71 15.31
N LEU A 463 6.94 22.23 16.13
CA LEU A 463 8.36 22.59 16.18
C LEU A 463 9.25 21.35 15.99
N SER A 464 8.68 20.23 15.54
CA SER A 464 9.42 18.97 15.37
C SER A 464 10.53 19.08 14.32
N PHE A 465 11.51 18.17 14.37
CA PHE A 465 12.62 18.14 13.40
C PHE A 465 13.39 19.46 13.30
N ASN A 466 13.58 20.12 14.44
CA ASN A 466 14.46 21.27 14.57
C ASN A 466 15.70 20.86 15.40
N LYS A 467 16.47 21.84 15.87
CA LYS A 467 17.67 21.63 16.69
C LYS A 467 17.48 22.19 18.10
N LEU A 468 16.24 22.24 18.61
CA LEU A 468 15.93 22.94 19.84
C LEU A 468 16.64 22.28 21.03
N LYS A 469 17.51 23.04 21.69
CA LYS A 469 18.22 22.63 22.92
C LYS A 469 17.52 23.13 24.19
N ASN A 470 16.90 24.31 24.13
CA ASN A 470 16.20 24.93 25.24
C ASN A 470 15.00 25.77 24.79
N ILE A 471 14.04 25.94 25.70
CA ILE A 471 12.85 26.78 25.55
C ILE A 471 12.63 27.49 26.89
N THR A 472 12.53 28.82 26.90
CA THR A 472 12.35 29.59 28.15
C THR A 472 10.87 29.72 28.54
N SER A 473 10.60 29.96 29.83
CA SER A 473 9.25 30.17 30.38
C SER A 473 8.47 31.27 29.68
N ASP A 474 9.16 32.34 29.36
CA ASP A 474 8.51 33.58 28.93
C ASP A 474 8.10 33.52 27.46
N THR A 475 8.74 32.67 26.65
CA THR A 475 8.45 32.51 25.22
C THR A 475 7.10 31.85 24.97
N LEU A 476 6.79 30.71 25.59
CA LEU A 476 5.50 30.04 25.39
C LEU A 476 4.40 30.55 26.34
N GLY A 477 4.75 31.36 27.35
CA GLY A 477 3.87 31.72 28.44
C GLY A 477 2.54 32.40 28.07
N ARG A 478 2.42 32.94 26.85
CA ARG A 478 1.22 33.60 26.34
C ARG A 478 0.28 32.71 25.52
N LEU A 479 0.71 31.49 25.17
CA LEU A 479 -0.05 30.54 24.35
C LEU A 479 -1.18 29.82 25.12
N SER A 480 -2.05 30.59 25.78
CA SER A 480 -3.05 30.06 26.72
C SER A 480 -4.13 29.16 26.09
N ALA A 481 -4.36 29.29 24.78
CA ALA A 481 -5.30 28.46 24.01
C ALA A 481 -4.66 27.17 23.43
N LEU A 482 -3.36 26.95 23.65
CA LEU A 482 -2.63 25.86 23.03
C LEU A 482 -3.10 24.51 23.56
N LYS A 483 -3.46 23.61 22.64
CA LYS A 483 -3.95 22.26 22.92
C LYS A 483 -2.92 21.20 22.56
N VAL A 484 -2.13 21.44 21.52
CA VAL A 484 -1.14 20.48 21.03
C VAL A 484 0.17 21.19 20.79
N ILE A 485 1.24 20.63 21.34
CA ILE A 485 2.61 21.03 21.04
C ILE A 485 3.40 19.82 20.55
N ASP A 486 4.03 19.96 19.39
CA ASP A 486 4.92 18.95 18.83
C ASP A 486 6.37 19.41 18.84
N LEU A 487 7.19 18.71 19.63
CA LEU A 487 8.60 18.96 19.85
C LEU A 487 9.45 17.72 19.50
N ARG A 488 8.89 16.75 18.74
CA ARG A 488 9.60 15.52 18.39
C ARG A 488 10.87 15.80 17.60
N ASN A 489 11.87 14.92 17.68
CA ASN A 489 13.12 15.06 16.92
C ASN A 489 13.78 16.44 17.11
N ASN A 490 14.06 16.76 18.37
CA ASN A 490 14.83 17.94 18.77
C ASN A 490 15.98 17.49 19.68
N GLN A 491 16.68 18.45 20.30
CA GLN A 491 17.86 18.22 21.12
C GLN A 491 17.61 18.58 22.60
N LEU A 492 16.36 18.46 23.07
CA LEU A 492 15.99 18.85 24.42
C LEU A 492 16.61 17.89 25.43
N GLY A 493 17.50 18.39 26.29
CA GLY A 493 18.16 17.59 27.33
C GLY A 493 17.31 17.34 28.59
N ALA A 494 16.24 18.11 28.78
CA ALA A 494 15.34 18.01 29.92
C ALA A 494 13.90 18.33 29.50
N TYR A 495 12.93 17.83 30.27
CA TYR A 495 11.52 18.18 30.06
C TYR A 495 11.31 19.69 30.31
N PRO A 496 10.70 20.45 29.39
CA PRO A 496 10.61 21.90 29.47
C PRO A 496 9.49 22.37 30.42
N LYS A 497 9.52 21.96 31.70
CA LYS A 497 8.46 22.21 32.70
C LYS A 497 8.14 23.70 32.86
N THR A 498 9.16 24.55 32.90
CA THR A 498 9.01 26.00 33.07
C THR A 498 8.42 26.67 31.82
N ALA A 499 8.77 26.21 30.62
CA ALA A 499 8.19 26.67 29.36
C ALA A 499 6.69 26.36 29.24
N LEU A 500 6.29 25.16 29.67
CA LEU A 500 4.90 24.71 29.56
C LEU A 500 4.00 25.25 30.70
N TYR A 501 4.57 25.93 31.71
CA TYR A 501 3.88 26.31 32.95
C TYR A 501 2.52 27.01 32.75
N ASN A 502 2.41 27.95 31.79
CA ASN A 502 1.16 28.70 31.59
C ASN A 502 0.16 28.04 30.61
N LEU A 503 0.50 26.89 30.01
CA LEU A 503 -0.29 26.23 28.96
C LEU A 503 -1.39 25.35 29.55
N LYS A 504 -2.39 25.98 30.16
CA LYS A 504 -3.43 25.28 30.95
C LYS A 504 -4.40 24.44 30.12
N GLN A 505 -4.54 24.72 28.82
CA GLN A 505 -5.44 23.99 27.91
C GLN A 505 -4.75 22.86 27.15
N LEU A 506 -3.48 22.59 27.44
CA LEU A 506 -2.67 21.61 26.73
C LEU A 506 -3.25 20.21 26.92
N ARG A 507 -3.47 19.49 25.82
CA ARG A 507 -4.04 18.14 25.77
C ARG A 507 -3.03 17.10 25.32
N SER A 508 -2.17 17.44 24.35
CA SER A 508 -1.15 16.54 23.81
C SER A 508 0.22 17.20 23.83
N VAL A 509 1.20 16.47 24.37
CA VAL A 509 2.61 16.86 24.40
C VAL A 509 3.44 15.79 23.71
N GLN A 510 3.99 16.12 22.54
CA GLN A 510 4.83 15.21 21.75
C GLN A 510 6.31 15.57 21.95
N LEU A 511 7.04 14.73 22.69
CA LEU A 511 8.46 14.94 23.03
C LEU A 511 9.34 13.76 22.61
N SER A 512 8.81 12.87 21.78
CA SER A 512 9.55 11.70 21.30
C SER A 512 10.85 12.08 20.59
N ARG A 513 11.90 11.26 20.73
CA ARG A 513 13.22 11.46 20.09
C ARG A 513 13.85 12.79 20.46
N ASN A 514 13.97 13.02 21.76
CA ASN A 514 14.79 14.09 22.34
C ASN A 514 15.90 13.45 23.19
N TRP A 515 16.63 14.26 23.95
CA TRP A 515 17.70 13.80 24.83
C TRP A 515 17.33 13.88 26.31
N ILE A 516 16.03 13.79 26.63
CA ILE A 516 15.52 13.93 28.00
C ILE A 516 16.03 12.77 28.84
N LYS A 517 16.78 13.08 29.91
CA LYS A 517 17.37 12.08 30.81
C LYS A 517 16.50 11.75 32.02
N GLU A 518 15.72 12.73 32.48
CA GLU A 518 14.90 12.60 33.68
C GLU A 518 13.59 13.40 33.55
N LEU A 519 12.56 12.95 34.26
CA LEU A 519 11.28 13.65 34.36
C LEU A 519 11.15 14.30 35.75
N PRO A 520 10.78 15.59 35.82
CA PRO A 520 10.63 16.28 37.10
C PRO A 520 9.45 15.75 37.93
N VAL A 521 9.54 15.94 39.24
CA VAL A 521 8.46 15.71 40.20
C VAL A 521 7.23 16.55 39.84
N ARG A 522 6.03 15.96 39.98
CA ARG A 522 4.73 16.55 39.62
C ARG A 522 4.79 17.17 38.23
N LEU A 523 5.11 16.34 37.25
CA LEU A 523 5.38 16.75 35.86
C LEU A 523 4.28 17.67 35.29
N LEU A 524 3.01 17.31 35.55
CA LEU A 524 1.82 17.93 34.98
C LEU A 524 1.10 18.90 35.95
N GLU A 525 1.76 19.36 37.02
CA GLU A 525 1.16 20.21 38.06
C GLU A 525 0.37 21.42 37.53
N HIS A 526 0.88 22.01 36.44
CA HIS A 526 0.32 23.19 35.79
C HIS A 526 -0.40 22.88 34.46
N ASN A 527 -0.25 21.67 33.91
CA ASN A 527 -0.83 21.23 32.63
C ASN A 527 -1.82 20.07 32.86
N ARG A 528 -2.80 20.29 33.74
CA ARG A 528 -3.69 19.22 34.24
C ARG A 528 -4.65 18.66 33.20
N GLU A 529 -4.86 19.36 32.09
CA GLU A 529 -5.73 18.93 30.98
C GLU A 529 -5.04 17.96 30.00
N VAL A 530 -3.75 17.66 30.21
CA VAL A 530 -2.99 16.78 29.33
C VAL A 530 -3.57 15.36 29.37
N THR A 531 -3.99 14.88 28.22
CA THR A 531 -4.52 13.53 28.00
C THR A 531 -3.51 12.62 27.31
N GLU A 532 -2.56 13.17 26.57
CA GLU A 532 -1.57 12.42 25.78
C GLU A 532 -0.16 12.96 26.04
N LEU A 533 0.74 12.07 26.46
CA LEU A 533 2.15 12.36 26.68
C LEU A 533 3.02 11.33 25.98
N HIS A 534 3.80 11.79 25.01
CA HIS A 534 4.68 10.94 24.22
C HIS A 534 6.14 11.29 24.48
N LEU A 535 6.86 10.33 25.04
CA LEU A 535 8.26 10.45 25.46
C LEU A 535 9.12 9.33 24.85
N LYS A 536 8.63 8.67 23.81
CA LYS A 536 9.34 7.60 23.11
C LYS A 536 10.74 8.01 22.65
N GLY A 537 11.73 7.15 22.73
CA GLY A 537 13.05 7.44 22.11
C GLY A 537 13.83 8.54 22.83
N ASN A 538 13.62 8.71 24.14
CA ASN A 538 14.43 9.61 24.98
C ASN A 538 15.52 8.81 25.71
N ARG A 539 16.15 9.40 26.72
CA ARG A 539 17.22 8.79 27.52
C ARG A 539 16.81 8.60 28.98
N LEU A 540 15.52 8.39 29.22
CA LEU A 540 14.97 8.20 30.56
C LEU A 540 15.50 6.91 31.18
N GLN A 541 15.98 6.96 32.42
CA GLN A 541 16.55 5.79 33.12
C GLN A 541 15.65 5.28 34.26
N VAL A 542 14.87 6.16 34.89
CA VAL A 542 14.02 5.85 36.04
C VAL A 542 12.71 6.63 35.93
N ILE A 543 11.60 6.04 36.37
CA ILE A 543 10.34 6.74 36.62
C ILE A 543 10.06 6.72 38.12
N ASN A 544 10.04 7.89 38.75
CA ASN A 544 9.90 8.03 40.20
C ASN A 544 8.42 8.12 40.64
N ASP A 545 8.13 7.71 41.88
CA ASP A 545 6.80 7.76 42.51
C ASP A 545 6.13 9.14 42.46
N GLN A 546 6.96 10.19 42.50
CA GLN A 546 6.49 11.57 42.54
C GLN A 546 6.37 12.21 41.15
N THR A 547 6.73 11.52 40.06
CA THR A 547 6.66 12.07 38.69
C THR A 547 5.20 12.28 38.26
N PHE A 548 4.34 11.26 38.39
CA PHE A 548 2.92 11.31 38.03
C PHE A 548 2.00 11.34 39.26
N HIS A 549 2.09 12.40 40.04
CA HIS A 549 1.33 12.54 41.28
C HIS A 549 -0.19 12.58 41.07
N LYS A 550 -0.94 11.95 41.97
CA LYS A 550 -2.41 11.81 41.91
C LYS A 550 -3.18 13.10 41.87
N SER A 551 -2.67 14.21 42.39
CA SER A 551 -3.35 15.51 42.30
C SER A 551 -3.14 16.25 40.96
N THR A 552 -2.23 15.77 40.10
CA THR A 552 -1.77 16.51 38.91
C THR A 552 -1.96 15.79 37.59
N SER A 553 -2.02 14.45 37.61
CA SER A 553 -1.96 13.63 36.37
C SER A 553 -3.22 12.82 36.07
N GLN A 554 -4.35 13.16 36.72
CA GLN A 554 -5.59 12.36 36.70
C GLN A 554 -6.26 12.26 35.34
N ASN A 555 -5.98 13.16 34.40
CA ASN A 555 -6.63 13.22 33.08
C ASN A 555 -5.83 12.50 31.99
N LEU A 556 -4.64 11.98 32.30
CA LEU A 556 -3.80 11.33 31.32
C LEU A 556 -4.46 10.02 30.86
N LYS A 557 -4.55 9.83 29.55
CA LYS A 557 -5.17 8.67 28.89
C LYS A 557 -4.17 7.84 28.10
N TRP A 558 -3.15 8.48 27.54
CA TRP A 558 -2.09 7.85 26.77
C TRP A 558 -0.72 8.27 27.30
N LEU A 559 0.10 7.29 27.65
CA LEU A 559 1.47 7.50 28.08
C LEU A 559 2.40 6.55 27.31
N ASP A 560 3.26 7.14 26.48
CA ASP A 560 4.27 6.41 25.72
C ASP A 560 5.67 6.72 26.25
N LEU A 561 6.25 5.73 26.92
CA LEU A 561 7.61 5.73 27.48
C LEU A 561 8.51 4.72 26.76
N SER A 562 8.10 4.22 25.60
CA SER A 562 8.81 3.17 24.87
C SER A 562 10.18 3.64 24.35
N HIS A 563 11.07 2.71 24.01
CA HIS A 563 12.38 3.02 23.45
C HIS A 563 13.20 4.01 24.30
N ASN A 564 13.16 3.84 25.62
CA ASN A 564 13.99 4.60 26.55
C ASN A 564 15.06 3.68 27.18
N LEU A 565 15.73 4.14 28.23
CA LEU A 565 16.73 3.39 28.98
C LEU A 565 16.22 3.01 30.37
N ILE A 566 14.89 2.88 30.54
CA ILE A 566 14.28 2.75 31.87
C ILE A 566 14.67 1.39 32.46
N GLN A 567 15.38 1.42 33.58
CA GLN A 567 15.84 0.23 34.32
C GLN A 567 14.90 -0.10 35.48
N GLU A 568 14.29 0.92 36.07
CA GLU A 568 13.43 0.81 37.25
C GLU A 568 12.23 1.77 37.15
N VAL A 569 11.08 1.29 37.63
CA VAL A 569 9.86 2.07 37.84
C VAL A 569 9.52 1.97 39.32
N GLY A 570 9.35 3.11 39.97
CA GLY A 570 8.97 3.18 41.38
C GLY A 570 7.64 2.48 41.67
N THR A 571 7.46 2.03 42.91
CA THR A 571 6.30 1.27 43.39
C THR A 571 4.98 2.00 43.13
N ASP A 572 4.94 3.31 43.33
CA ASP A 572 3.75 4.16 43.23
C ASP A 572 3.80 5.13 42.03
N ALA A 573 4.74 4.91 41.10
CA ALA A 573 5.01 5.77 39.94
C ALA A 573 3.77 6.10 39.09
N PHE A 574 2.79 5.21 39.03
CA PHE A 574 1.57 5.37 38.23
C PHE A 574 0.28 5.50 39.06
N GLU A 575 0.35 5.51 40.39
CA GLU A 575 -0.85 5.56 41.27
C GLU A 575 -1.78 6.73 40.94
N GLY A 576 -1.21 7.85 40.45
CA GLY A 576 -1.96 9.04 40.09
C GLY A 576 -2.69 9.02 38.74
N LEU A 577 -2.55 7.96 37.95
CA LEU A 577 -2.99 7.88 36.54
C LEU A 577 -4.35 7.18 36.39
N SER A 578 -5.37 7.62 37.12
CA SER A 578 -6.67 6.93 37.21
C SER A 578 -7.45 6.81 35.90
N THR A 579 -7.27 7.73 34.93
CA THR A 579 -7.93 7.68 33.61
C THR A 579 -7.06 7.05 32.51
N LEU A 580 -5.87 6.56 32.85
CA LEU A 580 -4.94 6.06 31.86
C LEU A 580 -5.52 4.84 31.19
N SER A 581 -5.63 4.88 29.86
CA SER A 581 -6.20 3.79 29.05
C SER A 581 -5.11 2.99 28.34
N HIS A 582 -3.98 3.61 28.01
CA HIS A 582 -2.87 2.98 27.31
C HIS A 582 -1.55 3.39 27.93
N LEU A 583 -0.72 2.40 28.25
CA LEU A 583 0.64 2.58 28.74
C LEU A 583 1.60 1.73 27.90
N ASP A 584 2.60 2.39 27.31
CA ASP A 584 3.68 1.71 26.59
C ASP A 584 5.03 1.93 27.28
N LEU A 585 5.60 0.84 27.75
CA LEU A 585 6.93 0.73 28.37
C LEU A 585 7.84 -0.23 27.56
N SER A 586 7.47 -0.56 26.33
CA SER A 586 8.21 -1.50 25.50
C SER A 586 9.60 -0.97 25.10
N SER A 587 10.51 -1.88 24.76
CA SER A 587 11.88 -1.54 24.34
C SER A 587 12.62 -0.68 25.37
N ASN A 588 12.50 -1.04 26.65
CA ASN A 588 13.25 -0.45 27.76
C ASN A 588 14.26 -1.47 28.33
N LYS A 589 14.74 -1.26 29.56
CA LYS A 589 15.76 -2.10 30.22
C LYS A 589 15.29 -2.65 31.57
N LEU A 590 13.97 -2.78 31.75
CA LEU A 590 13.38 -3.26 33.00
C LEU A 590 13.86 -4.68 33.31
N LEU A 591 14.34 -4.91 34.54
CA LEU A 591 14.85 -6.22 34.98
C LEU A 591 13.83 -7.01 35.80
N HIS A 592 12.98 -6.30 36.54
CA HIS A 592 11.93 -6.86 37.40
C HIS A 592 10.76 -5.88 37.47
N LEU A 593 9.58 -6.39 37.88
CA LEU A 593 8.42 -5.56 38.22
C LEU A 593 8.14 -5.69 39.71
N ASN A 594 8.20 -4.56 40.42
CA ASN A 594 7.96 -4.50 41.85
C ASN A 594 6.47 -4.72 42.19
N PRO A 595 6.14 -5.10 43.43
CA PRO A 595 4.76 -5.09 43.90
C PRO A 595 4.12 -3.72 43.66
N GLN A 596 2.84 -3.69 43.30
CA GLN A 596 2.05 -2.46 43.12
C GLN A 596 2.50 -1.51 41.98
N THR A 597 3.49 -1.86 41.15
CA THR A 597 3.93 -1.03 40.02
C THR A 597 2.76 -0.57 39.12
N PHE A 598 1.76 -1.44 38.88
CA PHE A 598 0.53 -1.10 38.16
C PHE A 598 -0.70 -1.24 39.06
N ASN A 599 -0.75 -0.45 40.13
CA ASN A 599 -1.86 -0.46 41.09
C ASN A 599 -2.95 0.58 40.74
N GLN A 600 -4.22 0.20 40.87
CA GLN A 600 -5.39 1.11 40.80
C GLN A 600 -5.58 1.91 39.50
N LEU A 601 -5.06 1.43 38.38
CA LEU A 601 -5.31 2.05 37.07
C LEU A 601 -6.69 1.63 36.55
N ASN A 602 -7.75 2.26 37.08
CA ASN A 602 -9.14 1.82 36.86
C ASN A 602 -9.60 1.81 35.40
N GLU A 603 -9.07 2.72 34.58
CA GLU A 603 -9.42 2.86 33.16
C GLU A 603 -8.42 2.19 32.20
N ILE A 604 -7.39 1.51 32.71
CA ILE A 604 -6.34 0.92 31.87
C ILE A 604 -6.92 -0.20 31.02
N LYS A 605 -6.67 -0.14 29.71
CA LYS A 605 -7.12 -1.16 28.75
C LYS A 605 -5.95 -1.92 28.15
N SER A 606 -4.79 -1.26 28.05
CA SER A 606 -3.61 -1.82 27.39
C SER A 606 -2.35 -1.45 28.16
N ILE A 607 -1.54 -2.47 28.47
CA ILE A 607 -0.18 -2.32 28.98
C ILE A 607 0.77 -3.08 28.06
N ASN A 608 1.78 -2.38 27.54
CA ASN A 608 2.82 -2.97 26.71
C ASN A 608 4.17 -2.92 27.42
N LEU A 609 4.76 -4.09 27.68
CA LEU A 609 6.06 -4.29 28.32
C LEU A 609 7.00 -5.13 27.44
N GLU A 610 6.67 -5.25 26.15
CA GLU A 610 7.45 -6.04 25.20
C GLU A 610 8.90 -5.57 25.11
N ASN A 611 9.81 -6.50 24.81
CA ASN A 611 11.22 -6.18 24.52
C ASN A 611 11.89 -5.44 25.70
N ASN A 612 11.75 -6.02 26.89
CA ASN A 612 12.48 -5.62 28.09
C ASN A 612 13.38 -6.78 28.54
N ASN A 613 14.00 -6.65 29.71
CA ASN A 613 14.87 -7.68 30.29
C ASN A 613 14.22 -8.32 31.52
N ILE A 614 12.88 -8.38 31.58
CA ILE A 614 12.16 -8.76 32.80
C ILE A 614 12.39 -10.25 33.05
N LYS A 615 12.99 -10.56 34.20
CA LYS A 615 13.21 -11.93 34.69
C LYS A 615 12.17 -12.35 35.72
N VAL A 616 11.73 -11.40 36.55
CA VAL A 616 10.84 -11.66 37.69
C VAL A 616 9.72 -10.62 37.74
N ILE A 617 8.49 -11.10 37.88
CA ILE A 617 7.32 -10.29 38.20
C ILE A 617 6.94 -10.64 39.64
N HIS A 618 7.09 -9.68 40.56
CA HIS A 618 6.77 -9.90 41.96
C HIS A 618 5.25 -10.01 42.19
N ASP A 619 4.87 -10.54 43.36
CA ASP A 619 3.47 -10.61 43.79
C ASP A 619 2.85 -9.21 43.82
N PHE A 620 1.59 -9.12 43.39
CA PHE A 620 0.80 -7.89 43.34
C PHE A 620 1.33 -6.80 42.38
N ALA A 621 2.21 -7.15 41.43
CA ALA A 621 2.71 -6.19 40.43
C ALA A 621 1.57 -5.63 39.54
N PHE A 622 0.60 -6.47 39.15
CA PHE A 622 -0.63 -6.07 38.45
C PHE A 622 -1.82 -6.20 39.40
N ASN A 623 -2.26 -5.09 39.99
CA ASN A 623 -3.29 -5.11 41.03
C ASN A 623 -4.41 -4.10 40.76
N GLN A 624 -5.67 -4.57 40.86
CA GLN A 624 -6.87 -3.75 40.68
C GLN A 624 -6.91 -3.04 39.32
N LEU A 625 -6.87 -3.82 38.24
CA LEU A 625 -6.96 -3.33 36.86
C LEU A 625 -8.25 -3.83 36.19
N PRO A 626 -9.43 -3.32 36.60
CA PRO A 626 -10.72 -3.89 36.25
C PRO A 626 -11.04 -3.82 34.76
N LEU A 627 -10.48 -2.87 34.01
CA LEU A 627 -10.73 -2.69 32.58
C LEU A 627 -9.60 -3.17 31.67
N LEU A 628 -8.55 -3.79 32.21
CA LEU A 628 -7.40 -4.25 31.42
C LEU A 628 -7.86 -5.32 30.44
N VAL A 629 -7.67 -5.09 29.14
CA VAL A 629 -8.05 -6.00 28.05
C VAL A 629 -6.82 -6.68 27.45
N TYR A 630 -5.72 -5.94 27.30
CA TYR A 630 -4.50 -6.38 26.65
C TYR A 630 -3.27 -6.18 27.53
N LEU A 631 -2.52 -7.26 27.71
CA LEU A 631 -1.21 -7.24 28.35
C LEU A 631 -0.19 -7.94 27.46
N ASN A 632 0.89 -7.22 27.14
CA ASN A 632 2.00 -7.75 26.36
C ASN A 632 3.28 -7.81 27.21
N LEU A 633 3.77 -9.03 27.43
CA LEU A 633 5.02 -9.35 28.12
C LEU A 633 5.99 -10.07 27.16
N GLY A 634 5.77 -9.96 25.85
CA GLY A 634 6.58 -10.62 24.83
C GLY A 634 8.05 -10.16 24.86
N PHE A 635 8.97 -10.96 24.32
CA PHE A 635 10.40 -10.62 24.22
C PHE A 635 11.00 -10.18 25.58
N ASN A 636 10.85 -11.02 26.59
CA ASN A 636 11.43 -10.83 27.92
C ASN A 636 12.25 -12.07 28.32
N GLN A 637 12.60 -12.21 29.60
CA GLN A 637 13.39 -13.32 30.11
C GLN A 637 12.62 -14.15 31.15
N LEU A 638 11.29 -14.13 31.11
CA LEU A 638 10.42 -14.80 32.07
C LEU A 638 10.48 -16.32 31.90
N ASP A 639 10.55 -17.06 33.01
CA ASP A 639 10.47 -18.52 33.03
C ASP A 639 9.26 -19.05 33.85
N LYS A 640 8.64 -18.20 34.67
CA LYS A 640 7.43 -18.47 35.46
C LYS A 640 6.64 -17.18 35.74
N LEU A 641 5.35 -17.33 36.09
CA LEU A 641 4.49 -16.27 36.63
C LEU A 641 4.05 -16.69 38.04
N SER A 642 4.08 -15.78 39.01
CA SER A 642 3.59 -16.07 40.37
C SER A 642 2.06 -16.08 40.42
N GLU A 643 1.47 -16.90 41.30
CA GLU A 643 0.02 -16.98 41.52
C GLU A 643 -0.56 -15.59 41.87
N ASN A 644 0.17 -14.82 42.67
CA ASN A 644 -0.28 -13.51 43.13
C ASN A 644 0.21 -12.35 42.24
N SER A 645 0.92 -12.59 41.13
CA SER A 645 1.38 -11.51 40.24
C SER A 645 0.20 -10.72 39.65
N PHE A 646 -0.95 -11.36 39.50
CA PHE A 646 -2.18 -10.79 38.97
C PHE A 646 -3.28 -10.82 40.03
N GLN A 647 -3.79 -9.65 40.43
CA GLN A 647 -4.89 -9.56 41.38
C GLN A 647 -6.00 -8.64 40.86
N ASN A 648 -7.23 -9.15 40.83
CA ASN A 648 -8.42 -8.42 40.39
C ASN A 648 -8.29 -7.79 38.99
N ILE A 649 -8.06 -8.62 37.97
CA ILE A 649 -7.97 -8.23 36.55
C ILE A 649 -8.99 -8.99 35.67
N PRO A 650 -10.30 -8.92 36.00
CA PRO A 650 -11.32 -9.83 35.50
C PRO A 650 -11.60 -9.72 33.99
N ASN A 651 -11.26 -8.60 33.36
CA ASN A 651 -11.55 -8.32 31.95
C ASN A 651 -10.38 -8.60 30.99
N LEU A 652 -9.27 -9.16 31.47
CA LEU A 652 -8.14 -9.48 30.61
C LEU A 652 -8.59 -10.48 29.53
N GLU A 653 -8.57 -10.05 28.26
CA GLU A 653 -8.98 -10.87 27.12
C GLU A 653 -7.79 -11.39 26.33
N LYS A 654 -6.67 -10.66 26.33
CA LYS A 654 -5.49 -10.95 25.53
C LYS A 654 -4.22 -10.87 26.38
N LEU A 655 -3.50 -11.98 26.45
CA LEU A 655 -2.20 -12.08 27.10
C LEU A 655 -1.17 -12.60 26.10
N SER A 656 -0.09 -11.85 25.93
CA SER A 656 1.10 -12.31 25.21
C SER A 656 2.26 -12.46 26.18
N VAL A 657 2.87 -13.64 26.17
CA VAL A 657 4.12 -13.97 26.86
C VAL A 657 5.09 -14.65 25.88
N SER A 658 4.97 -14.32 24.60
CA SER A 658 5.80 -14.90 23.54
C SER A 658 7.27 -14.51 23.66
N HIS A 659 8.19 -15.26 23.06
CA HIS A 659 9.63 -14.98 23.12
C HIS A 659 10.14 -14.83 24.56
N ASN A 660 9.87 -15.83 25.40
CA ASN A 660 10.34 -15.92 26.79
C ASN A 660 11.02 -17.30 27.02
N ASN A 661 11.23 -17.68 28.27
CA ASN A 661 11.93 -18.92 28.67
C ASN A 661 11.01 -19.94 29.36
N PHE A 662 9.70 -19.89 29.16
CA PHE A 662 8.76 -20.80 29.82
C PHE A 662 8.99 -22.25 29.38
N LYS A 663 9.33 -23.12 30.34
CA LYS A 663 9.41 -24.58 30.16
C LYS A 663 8.12 -25.29 30.56
N ASN A 664 7.42 -24.73 31.53
CA ASN A 664 6.06 -25.09 31.93
C ASN A 664 5.28 -23.79 32.11
N PHE A 665 3.97 -23.84 31.87
CA PHE A 665 3.10 -22.69 32.08
C PHE A 665 1.94 -23.09 32.99
N ASP A 666 1.87 -22.47 34.17
CA ASP A 666 0.87 -22.74 35.20
C ASP A 666 -0.19 -21.62 35.20
N PHE A 667 -1.46 -22.01 35.28
CA PHE A 667 -2.61 -21.12 35.26
C PHE A 667 -3.13 -20.77 36.65
N ASN A 668 -2.42 -21.09 37.72
CA ASN A 668 -2.87 -20.80 39.10
C ASN A 668 -3.25 -19.33 39.34
N PHE A 669 -2.60 -18.38 38.65
CA PHE A 669 -2.96 -16.95 38.72
C PHE A 669 -4.39 -16.64 38.20
N MET A 670 -5.02 -17.55 37.45
CA MET A 670 -6.39 -17.40 36.97
C MET A 670 -7.42 -17.58 38.10
N ASN A 671 -7.07 -18.32 39.16
CA ASN A 671 -7.98 -18.63 40.26
C ASN A 671 -8.44 -17.32 40.94
N ASN A 672 -9.70 -16.94 40.72
CA ASN A 672 -10.36 -15.72 41.23
C ASN A 672 -9.89 -14.36 40.66
N ASN A 673 -8.96 -14.31 39.70
CA ASN A 673 -8.38 -13.04 39.22
C ASN A 673 -8.57 -12.75 37.72
N VAL A 674 -8.56 -13.77 36.85
CA VAL A 674 -8.70 -13.64 35.38
C VAL A 674 -9.76 -14.62 34.90
N HIS A 675 -10.84 -14.15 34.25
CA HIS A 675 -11.96 -15.01 33.86
C HIS A 675 -12.36 -14.91 32.38
N LYS A 676 -11.85 -13.91 31.66
CA LYS A 676 -12.27 -13.61 30.28
C LYS A 676 -11.16 -13.80 29.24
N LEU A 677 -10.10 -14.54 29.57
CA LEU A 677 -8.96 -14.72 28.66
C LEU A 677 -9.41 -15.49 27.41
N LYS A 678 -9.37 -14.82 26.25
CA LYS A 678 -9.80 -15.33 24.94
C LYS A 678 -8.63 -15.61 24.01
N VAL A 679 -7.55 -14.85 24.13
CA VAL A 679 -6.36 -14.96 23.29
C VAL A 679 -5.14 -15.12 24.19
N LEU A 680 -4.42 -16.21 23.98
CA LEU A 680 -3.18 -16.49 24.68
C LEU A 680 -2.08 -16.79 23.66
N ASP A 681 -1.02 -15.99 23.69
CA ASP A 681 0.18 -16.19 22.89
C ASP A 681 1.35 -16.66 23.77
N LEU A 682 1.70 -17.92 23.61
CA LEU A 682 2.81 -18.62 24.26
C LEU A 682 3.90 -18.98 23.24
N SER A 683 3.88 -18.39 22.05
CA SER A 683 4.83 -18.72 20.99
C SER A 683 6.29 -18.41 21.35
N TYR A 684 7.24 -19.10 20.72
CA TYR A 684 8.67 -18.88 20.94
C TYR A 684 9.07 -19.02 22.42
N ASN A 685 8.63 -20.11 23.05
CA ASN A 685 9.01 -20.53 24.39
C ASN A 685 9.65 -21.93 24.33
N LYS A 686 9.73 -22.64 25.45
CA LYS A 686 10.36 -23.97 25.58
C LYS A 686 9.37 -25.00 26.15
N LEU A 687 8.09 -24.85 25.79
CA LEU A 687 7.01 -25.69 26.32
C LEU A 687 6.98 -27.03 25.58
N SER A 688 6.90 -28.13 26.32
CA SER A 688 6.68 -29.48 25.76
C SER A 688 5.31 -30.07 26.09
N LYS A 689 4.57 -29.44 27.02
CA LYS A 689 3.24 -29.83 27.47
C LYS A 689 2.48 -28.62 28.02
N LEU A 690 1.14 -28.69 28.03
CA LEU A 690 0.27 -27.64 28.57
C LEU A 690 -1.05 -28.23 29.06
N ASP A 691 -1.57 -27.74 30.19
CA ASP A 691 -2.89 -28.10 30.73
C ASP A 691 -3.84 -26.89 30.64
N LEU A 692 -4.89 -27.01 29.82
CA LEU A 692 -5.85 -25.92 29.58
C LEU A 692 -7.12 -26.00 30.44
N THR A 693 -7.16 -26.87 31.46
CA THR A 693 -8.35 -27.06 32.30
C THR A 693 -8.90 -25.75 32.88
N SER A 694 -8.03 -24.84 33.31
CA SER A 694 -8.42 -23.51 33.84
C SER A 694 -9.00 -22.54 32.79
N LEU A 695 -8.81 -22.82 31.49
CA LEU A 695 -9.23 -21.97 30.36
C LEU A 695 -10.40 -22.55 29.55
N GLN A 696 -10.95 -23.68 29.99
CA GLN A 696 -11.90 -24.51 29.23
C GLN A 696 -13.13 -23.79 28.67
N HIS A 697 -13.57 -22.70 29.33
CA HIS A 697 -14.79 -21.96 28.97
C HIS A 697 -14.55 -20.57 28.37
N SER A 698 -13.29 -20.14 28.20
CA SER A 698 -12.99 -18.76 27.77
C SER A 698 -12.09 -18.67 26.54
N ILE A 699 -11.18 -19.63 26.35
CA ILE A 699 -10.16 -19.54 25.30
C ILE A 699 -10.75 -19.73 23.90
N HIS A 700 -10.40 -18.82 22.99
CA HIS A 700 -10.81 -18.84 21.59
C HIS A 700 -9.63 -18.97 20.63
N HIS A 701 -8.48 -18.40 20.99
CA HIS A 701 -7.26 -18.38 20.18
C HIS A 701 -6.08 -18.75 21.06
N LEU A 702 -5.37 -19.81 20.68
CA LEU A 702 -4.18 -20.27 21.36
C LEU A 702 -3.03 -20.39 20.37
N SER A 703 -1.92 -19.70 20.65
CA SER A 703 -0.68 -19.81 19.90
C SER A 703 0.39 -20.48 20.76
N LEU A 704 0.87 -21.61 20.27
CA LEU A 704 1.97 -22.42 20.81
C LEU A 704 3.06 -22.59 19.75
N LYS A 705 3.07 -21.71 18.74
CA LYS A 705 4.05 -21.72 17.66
C LYS A 705 5.48 -21.71 18.19
N HIS A 706 6.37 -22.47 17.59
CA HIS A 706 7.80 -22.46 17.91
C HIS A 706 8.08 -22.77 19.39
N ASN A 707 7.59 -23.92 19.86
CA ASN A 707 7.88 -24.51 21.17
C ASN A 707 8.51 -25.91 21.00
N ASP A 708 8.59 -26.69 22.07
CA ASP A 708 9.22 -28.01 22.13
C ASP A 708 8.18 -29.16 22.22
N PHE A 709 6.98 -28.99 21.64
CA PHE A 709 5.98 -30.07 21.62
C PHE A 709 6.41 -31.19 20.67
N GLU A 710 6.48 -32.42 21.18
CA GLU A 710 6.78 -33.63 20.39
C GLU A 710 5.53 -34.48 20.12
N PHE A 711 4.52 -34.42 20.99
CA PHE A 711 3.29 -35.19 20.90
C PHE A 711 2.09 -34.34 21.32
N ILE A 712 0.95 -34.54 20.66
CA ILE A 712 -0.34 -33.96 21.08
C ILE A 712 -1.24 -35.08 21.58
N ASP A 713 -1.46 -35.12 22.89
CA ASP A 713 -2.31 -36.12 23.52
C ASP A 713 -3.79 -35.70 23.59
N ASN A 714 -4.65 -36.59 24.09
CA ASN A 714 -6.07 -36.32 24.27
C ASN A 714 -6.41 -35.40 25.45
N ARG A 715 -5.43 -34.95 26.23
CA ARG A 715 -5.65 -34.11 27.42
C ARG A 715 -5.57 -32.63 27.09
N LEU A 716 -4.66 -32.23 26.19
CA LEU A 716 -4.39 -30.81 25.85
C LEU A 716 -5.67 -30.00 25.61
N LEU A 717 -6.61 -30.54 24.82
CA LEU A 717 -7.84 -29.85 24.41
C LEU A 717 -9.11 -30.54 24.94
N SER A 718 -8.98 -31.45 25.90
CA SER A 718 -10.09 -32.24 26.44
C SER A 718 -11.24 -31.40 26.99
N THR A 719 -10.98 -30.14 27.34
CA THR A 719 -11.93 -29.24 27.99
C THR A 719 -12.26 -27.98 27.16
N SER A 720 -11.48 -27.63 26.13
CA SER A 720 -11.54 -26.34 25.42
C SER A 720 -12.55 -26.27 24.26
N SER A 721 -13.83 -26.42 24.55
CA SER A 721 -14.91 -26.48 23.53
C SER A 721 -15.12 -25.21 22.69
N GLN A 722 -14.75 -24.03 23.20
CA GLN A 722 -14.92 -22.74 22.51
C GLN A 722 -13.73 -22.33 21.62
N LEU A 723 -12.67 -23.15 21.59
CA LEU A 723 -11.45 -22.83 20.84
C LEU A 723 -11.76 -22.80 19.34
N LYS A 724 -11.41 -21.70 18.68
CA LYS A 724 -11.63 -21.47 17.24
C LYS A 724 -10.34 -21.52 16.44
N THR A 725 -9.24 -21.07 17.03
CA THR A 725 -7.93 -21.03 16.38
C THR A 725 -6.88 -21.65 17.28
N LEU A 726 -6.11 -22.58 16.72
CA LEU A 726 -4.98 -23.22 17.37
C LEU A 726 -3.77 -23.19 16.44
N ASP A 727 -2.67 -22.60 16.91
CA ASP A 727 -1.39 -22.59 16.22
C ASP A 727 -0.36 -23.43 16.99
N LEU A 728 0.02 -24.55 16.40
CA LEU A 728 1.04 -25.50 16.86
C LEU A 728 2.21 -25.57 15.86
N SER A 729 2.33 -24.59 14.97
CA SER A 729 3.37 -24.58 13.93
C SER A 729 4.79 -24.49 14.49
N LEU A 730 5.78 -24.91 13.69
CA LEU A 730 7.21 -24.84 14.03
C LEU A 730 7.59 -25.52 15.35
N ASN A 731 6.88 -26.59 15.73
CA ASN A 731 7.26 -27.45 16.86
C ASN A 731 8.02 -28.69 16.33
N SER A 732 8.21 -29.69 17.19
CA SER A 732 8.80 -30.99 16.79
C SER A 732 7.77 -32.12 16.84
N ILE A 733 6.50 -31.82 16.55
CA ILE A 733 5.40 -32.80 16.74
C ILE A 733 5.55 -33.96 15.76
N ILE A 734 5.66 -35.17 16.29
CA ILE A 734 5.81 -36.42 15.54
C ILE A 734 4.44 -37.09 15.32
N GLU A 735 3.57 -37.02 16.33
CA GLU A 735 2.28 -37.69 16.33
C GLU A 735 1.20 -36.87 17.07
N ILE A 736 -0.02 -36.97 16.57
CA ILE A 736 -1.24 -36.43 17.20
C ILE A 736 -2.14 -37.62 17.52
N HIS A 737 -2.53 -37.73 18.79
CA HIS A 737 -3.47 -38.76 19.24
C HIS A 737 -4.84 -38.61 18.54
N VAL A 738 -5.48 -39.73 18.19
CA VAL A 738 -6.74 -39.75 17.41
C VAL A 738 -7.86 -38.90 18.04
N ASP A 739 -7.98 -38.90 19.36
CA ASP A 739 -8.99 -38.11 20.09
C ASP A 739 -8.53 -36.70 20.50
N ALA A 740 -7.35 -36.24 20.09
CA ALA A 740 -6.76 -34.95 20.53
C ALA A 740 -7.70 -33.75 20.32
N PHE A 741 -8.42 -33.72 19.21
CA PHE A 741 -9.34 -32.62 18.87
C PHE A 741 -10.81 -32.95 19.09
N GLN A 742 -11.16 -34.12 19.66
CA GLN A 742 -12.54 -34.62 19.71
C GLN A 742 -13.52 -33.66 20.38
N LYS A 743 -13.08 -32.95 21.44
CA LYS A 743 -13.93 -32.03 22.24
C LYS A 743 -13.96 -30.60 21.70
N ALA A 744 -12.96 -30.18 20.92
CA ALA A 744 -12.85 -28.86 20.32
C ALA A 744 -13.65 -28.79 18.99
N THR A 745 -14.98 -28.92 19.09
CA THR A 745 -15.86 -29.05 17.90
C THR A 745 -16.02 -27.76 17.10
N ASP A 746 -15.79 -26.60 17.71
CA ASP A 746 -15.88 -25.28 17.08
C ASP A 746 -14.55 -24.79 16.47
N LEU A 747 -13.51 -25.64 16.50
CA LEU A 747 -12.19 -25.34 15.96
C LEU A 747 -12.25 -25.16 14.43
N ARG A 748 -11.78 -24.02 13.94
CA ARG A 748 -11.90 -23.60 12.54
C ARG A 748 -10.56 -23.45 11.83
N ASN A 749 -9.57 -22.91 12.55
CA ASN A 749 -8.24 -22.63 12.02
C ASN A 749 -7.22 -23.44 12.80
N ILE A 750 -6.61 -24.40 12.12
CA ILE A 750 -5.66 -25.33 12.72
C ILE A 750 -4.35 -25.22 11.96
N TYR A 751 -3.31 -24.74 12.64
CA TYR A 751 -1.98 -24.61 12.06
C TYR A 751 -1.02 -25.61 12.72
N LEU A 752 -0.48 -26.49 11.90
CA LEU A 752 0.47 -27.54 12.25
C LEU A 752 1.68 -27.51 11.31
N PHE A 753 1.86 -26.41 10.57
CA PHE A 753 2.93 -26.34 9.57
C PHE A 753 4.32 -26.38 10.20
N GLY A 754 5.30 -26.96 9.53
CA GLY A 754 6.69 -26.97 10.02
C GLY A 754 6.91 -27.89 11.23
N ASN A 755 6.20 -29.02 11.28
CA ASN A 755 6.36 -30.06 12.30
C ASN A 755 7.01 -31.33 11.69
N ARG A 756 6.96 -32.46 12.40
CA ARG A 756 7.56 -33.74 11.98
C ARG A 756 6.53 -34.85 11.78
N LEU A 757 5.27 -34.49 11.49
CA LEU A 757 4.18 -35.46 11.32
C LEU A 757 4.45 -36.35 10.12
N SER A 758 4.35 -37.67 10.31
CA SER A 758 4.55 -38.67 9.24
C SER A 758 3.25 -39.25 8.69
N THR A 759 2.19 -39.27 9.51
CA THR A 759 0.87 -39.81 9.17
C THR A 759 -0.22 -38.94 9.80
N LEU A 760 -1.31 -38.71 9.05
CA LEU A 760 -2.55 -38.19 9.63
C LEU A 760 -3.49 -39.37 9.91
N TRP A 761 -3.74 -39.63 11.19
CA TRP A 761 -4.50 -40.78 11.66
C TRP A 761 -6.02 -40.59 11.48
N ARG A 762 -6.75 -41.70 11.40
CA ARG A 762 -8.21 -41.70 11.41
C ARG A 762 -8.78 -40.95 12.62
N GLU A 763 -9.94 -40.34 12.46
CA GLU A 763 -10.71 -39.59 13.48
C GLU A 763 -10.08 -38.28 14.00
N THR A 764 -8.81 -37.97 13.70
CA THR A 764 -8.11 -36.79 14.22
C THR A 764 -8.89 -35.48 13.98
N PHE A 765 -9.46 -35.28 12.79
CA PHE A 765 -10.22 -34.07 12.43
C PHE A 765 -11.71 -34.37 12.13
N ALA A 766 -12.23 -35.51 12.59
CA ALA A 766 -13.57 -35.96 12.23
C ALA A 766 -14.69 -35.20 12.93
N ASN A 767 -14.41 -34.65 14.12
CA ASN A 767 -15.42 -34.09 15.03
C ASN A 767 -15.62 -32.57 14.91
N GLN A 768 -14.78 -31.86 14.14
CA GLN A 768 -14.93 -30.42 13.91
C GLN A 768 -16.14 -30.17 13.01
N LYS A 769 -17.00 -29.22 13.40
CA LYS A 769 -18.19 -28.84 12.62
C LYS A 769 -17.82 -28.25 11.27
N LYS A 770 -16.80 -27.38 11.26
CA LYS A 770 -16.34 -26.67 10.07
C LYS A 770 -14.93 -26.11 10.28
N ILE A 771 -13.98 -26.72 9.60
CA ILE A 771 -12.60 -26.29 9.46
C ILE A 771 -12.53 -25.35 8.25
N GLU A 772 -12.28 -24.08 8.53
CA GLU A 772 -12.05 -23.06 7.52
C GLU A 772 -10.65 -23.23 6.92
N ILE A 773 -9.63 -23.48 7.75
CA ILE A 773 -8.24 -23.70 7.33
C ILE A 773 -7.62 -24.83 8.15
N LEU A 774 -7.13 -25.86 7.47
CA LEU A 774 -6.22 -26.85 8.02
C LEU A 774 -4.87 -26.75 7.30
N ASP A 775 -3.86 -26.30 8.03
CA ASP A 775 -2.49 -26.17 7.51
C ASP A 775 -1.57 -27.20 8.15
N VAL A 776 -1.28 -28.27 7.41
CA VAL A 776 -0.34 -29.33 7.79
C VAL A 776 0.85 -29.36 6.83
N SER A 777 1.17 -28.20 6.23
CA SER A 777 2.28 -28.07 5.29
C SER A 777 3.65 -28.19 5.98
N HIS A 778 4.73 -28.38 5.21
CA HIS A 778 6.09 -28.50 5.76
C HIS A 778 6.21 -29.55 6.89
N ASN A 779 5.73 -30.77 6.62
CA ASN A 779 5.83 -31.92 7.50
C ASN A 779 6.47 -33.10 6.74
N PHE A 780 6.46 -34.29 7.33
CA PHE A 780 6.97 -35.52 6.71
C PHE A 780 5.84 -36.48 6.30
N ILE A 781 4.65 -35.95 6.01
CA ILE A 781 3.46 -36.78 5.83
C ILE A 781 3.62 -37.64 4.59
N THR A 782 3.59 -38.96 4.79
CA THR A 782 3.62 -39.98 3.72
C THR A 782 2.26 -40.63 3.50
N ASN A 783 1.41 -40.64 4.54
CA ASN A 783 0.10 -41.28 4.51
C ASN A 783 -0.96 -40.41 5.19
N VAL A 784 -2.16 -40.38 4.60
CA VAL A 784 -3.36 -39.75 5.17
C VAL A 784 -4.42 -40.84 5.25
N GLU A 785 -4.77 -41.26 6.47
CA GLU A 785 -5.67 -42.40 6.67
C GLU A 785 -7.12 -42.09 6.28
N THR A 786 -7.83 -43.14 5.87
CA THR A 786 -9.27 -43.03 5.63
C THR A 786 -10.02 -42.81 6.95
N GLY A 787 -10.90 -41.80 6.99
CA GLY A 787 -11.64 -41.42 8.20
C GLY A 787 -10.97 -40.31 9.02
N VAL A 788 -9.87 -39.71 8.56
CA VAL A 788 -9.24 -38.55 9.23
C VAL A 788 -10.16 -37.32 9.30
N PHE A 789 -10.99 -37.11 8.27
CA PHE A 789 -11.89 -35.96 8.15
C PHE A 789 -13.36 -36.33 8.39
N GLY A 790 -14.14 -35.34 8.82
CA GLY A 790 -15.59 -35.46 8.97
C GLY A 790 -16.31 -35.22 7.65
N ARG A 791 -17.63 -35.40 7.65
CA ARG A 791 -18.44 -35.18 6.44
C ARG A 791 -18.55 -33.69 6.12
N ASN A 792 -18.04 -33.29 4.95
CA ASN A 792 -18.12 -31.92 4.43
C ASN A 792 -17.64 -30.84 5.43
N ASN A 793 -16.65 -31.17 6.26
CA ASN A 793 -16.22 -30.30 7.34
C ASN A 793 -14.96 -29.47 7.02
N VAL A 794 -14.26 -29.68 5.90
CA VAL A 794 -13.05 -28.91 5.53
C VAL A 794 -13.30 -28.06 4.29
N ILE A 795 -12.89 -26.79 4.33
CA ILE A 795 -12.96 -25.85 3.19
C ILE A 795 -11.61 -25.66 2.51
N ASN A 796 -10.56 -25.41 3.29
CA ASN A 796 -9.20 -25.17 2.81
C ASN A 796 -8.24 -26.14 3.47
N LEU A 797 -7.65 -27.01 2.67
CA LEU A 797 -6.69 -28.01 3.11
C LEU A 797 -5.34 -27.76 2.46
N LYS A 798 -4.32 -27.51 3.30
CA LYS A 798 -2.94 -27.35 2.86
C LYS A 798 -2.09 -28.49 3.34
N LEU A 799 -1.60 -29.27 2.38
CA LEU A 799 -0.71 -30.42 2.53
C LEU A 799 0.63 -30.17 1.81
N ALA A 800 0.94 -28.92 1.48
CA ALA A 800 2.14 -28.57 0.74
C ALA A 800 3.43 -28.97 1.47
N HIS A 801 4.54 -29.19 0.76
CA HIS A 801 5.83 -29.53 1.37
C HIS A 801 5.77 -30.75 2.31
N ASN A 802 5.30 -31.88 1.77
CA ASN A 802 5.21 -33.16 2.47
C ASN A 802 5.84 -34.29 1.60
N HIS A 803 5.60 -35.55 1.95
CA HIS A 803 6.17 -36.72 1.26
C HIS A 803 5.10 -37.64 0.65
N LEU A 804 3.94 -37.10 0.29
CA LEU A 804 2.87 -37.87 -0.36
C LEU A 804 3.33 -38.38 -1.73
N SER A 805 3.17 -39.68 -1.98
CA SER A 805 3.54 -40.32 -3.25
C SER A 805 2.39 -40.41 -4.26
N SER A 806 1.16 -40.19 -3.80
CA SER A 806 -0.08 -40.20 -4.59
C SER A 806 -1.11 -39.28 -3.95
N THR A 807 -2.18 -38.95 -4.67
CA THR A 807 -3.28 -38.18 -4.09
C THR A 807 -4.02 -39.04 -3.05
N PRO A 808 -4.36 -38.53 -1.85
CA PRO A 808 -5.01 -39.32 -0.81
C PRO A 808 -6.53 -39.46 -1.04
N THR A 809 -6.93 -39.95 -2.21
CA THR A 809 -8.33 -39.96 -2.71
C THR A 809 -9.33 -40.53 -1.70
N LYS A 810 -9.02 -41.68 -1.11
CA LYS A 810 -9.91 -42.35 -0.15
C LYS A 810 -10.15 -41.50 1.10
N ALA A 811 -9.09 -40.85 1.60
CA ALA A 811 -9.18 -40.01 2.79
C ALA A 811 -9.90 -38.68 2.50
N LEU A 812 -9.74 -38.12 1.31
CA LEU A 812 -10.42 -36.88 0.91
C LEU A 812 -11.91 -37.07 0.64
N SER A 813 -12.34 -38.28 0.27
CA SER A 813 -13.74 -38.58 -0.13
C SER A 813 -14.84 -37.96 0.75
N PRO A 814 -14.75 -37.89 2.09
CA PRO A 814 -15.82 -37.33 2.93
C PRO A 814 -15.95 -35.79 2.84
N ILE A 815 -14.91 -35.08 2.38
CA ILE A 815 -14.85 -33.62 2.35
C ILE A 815 -14.92 -33.02 0.94
N LEU A 816 -14.96 -33.84 -0.11
CA LEU A 816 -14.95 -33.36 -1.50
C LEU A 816 -16.14 -32.46 -1.87
N GLY A 817 -17.25 -32.56 -1.13
CA GLY A 817 -18.42 -31.70 -1.30
C GLY A 817 -18.30 -30.31 -0.66
N SER A 818 -17.39 -30.11 0.30
CA SER A 818 -17.14 -28.82 0.96
C SER A 818 -15.80 -28.19 0.62
N LEU A 819 -14.85 -28.98 0.15
CA LEU A 819 -13.48 -28.56 -0.12
C LEU A 819 -13.46 -27.61 -1.33
N LEU A 820 -13.05 -26.36 -1.09
CA LEU A 820 -12.93 -25.32 -2.12
C LEU A 820 -11.49 -25.13 -2.57
N HIS A 821 -10.54 -25.27 -1.64
CA HIS A 821 -9.11 -25.07 -1.90
C HIS A 821 -8.32 -26.27 -1.39
N LEU A 822 -7.53 -26.86 -2.29
CA LEU A 822 -6.65 -27.98 -1.98
C LEU A 822 -5.24 -27.66 -2.47
N ASP A 823 -4.30 -27.64 -1.55
CA ASP A 823 -2.87 -27.47 -1.85
C ASP A 823 -2.11 -28.75 -1.53
N LEU A 824 -1.62 -29.39 -2.57
CA LEU A 824 -0.78 -30.60 -2.55
C LEU A 824 0.61 -30.32 -3.13
N SER A 825 1.01 -29.06 -3.27
CA SER A 825 2.28 -28.69 -3.89
C SER A 825 3.50 -29.19 -3.10
N HIS A 826 4.67 -29.26 -3.73
CA HIS A 826 5.92 -29.68 -3.08
C HIS A 826 5.82 -31.06 -2.37
N ASN A 827 5.16 -32.03 -3.01
CA ASN A 827 5.09 -33.42 -2.56
C ASN A 827 5.88 -34.34 -3.54
N SER A 828 5.67 -35.66 -3.47
CA SER A 828 6.28 -36.65 -4.37
C SER A 828 5.24 -37.40 -5.22
N ILE A 829 4.11 -36.76 -5.53
CA ILE A 829 3.03 -37.35 -6.34
C ILE A 829 3.55 -37.61 -7.75
N ARG A 830 3.37 -38.84 -8.26
CA ARG A 830 3.95 -39.27 -9.56
C ARG A 830 2.98 -39.31 -10.74
N SER A 831 1.70 -39.51 -10.48
CA SER A 831 0.66 -39.56 -11.51
C SER A 831 -0.62 -38.89 -11.04
N ILE A 832 -1.40 -38.39 -12.00
CA ILE A 832 -2.77 -37.95 -11.76
C ILE A 832 -3.72 -38.81 -12.60
N GLU A 833 -4.57 -39.55 -11.91
CA GLU A 833 -5.55 -40.47 -12.48
C GLU A 833 -6.93 -39.83 -12.56
N LYS A 834 -7.80 -40.38 -13.43
CA LYS A 834 -9.19 -39.90 -13.58
C LYS A 834 -10.00 -39.90 -12.28
N ASN A 835 -9.70 -40.84 -11.38
CA ASN A 835 -10.49 -41.06 -10.16
C ASN A 835 -9.93 -40.33 -8.94
N ASP A 836 -8.78 -39.65 -9.05
CA ASP A 836 -8.12 -38.96 -7.92
C ASP A 836 -9.00 -37.88 -7.28
N PHE A 837 -9.90 -37.29 -8.07
CA PHE A 837 -10.81 -36.23 -7.65
C PHE A 837 -12.28 -36.58 -7.92
N LEU A 838 -12.64 -37.86 -7.81
CA LEU A 838 -14.00 -38.33 -8.00
C LEU A 838 -14.97 -37.58 -7.06
N GLU A 839 -16.07 -37.02 -7.58
CA GLU A 839 -17.07 -36.25 -6.82
C GLU A 839 -16.62 -34.89 -6.24
N SER A 840 -15.42 -34.40 -6.56
CA SER A 840 -14.90 -33.05 -6.16
C SER A 840 -15.52 -31.89 -6.94
N ALA A 841 -16.85 -31.82 -7.03
CA ALA A 841 -17.56 -30.82 -7.83
C ALA A 841 -17.48 -29.39 -7.25
N ALA A 842 -17.19 -29.25 -5.95
CA ALA A 842 -17.11 -27.96 -5.27
C ALA A 842 -15.74 -27.27 -5.40
N LEU A 843 -14.68 -28.00 -5.76
CA LEU A 843 -13.30 -27.51 -5.74
C LEU A 843 -13.11 -26.36 -6.74
N GLU A 844 -12.65 -25.21 -6.25
CA GLU A 844 -12.38 -24.01 -7.04
C GLU A 844 -10.89 -23.84 -7.34
N THR A 845 -10.02 -24.26 -6.41
CA THR A 845 -8.56 -24.14 -6.54
C THR A 845 -7.89 -25.47 -6.24
N LEU A 846 -7.03 -25.91 -7.16
CA LEU A 846 -6.17 -27.07 -6.99
C LEU A 846 -4.73 -26.68 -7.29
N ASN A 847 -3.86 -26.82 -6.29
CA ASN A 847 -2.43 -26.61 -6.44
C ASN A 847 -1.68 -27.96 -6.32
N LEU A 848 -1.01 -28.35 -7.38
CA LEU A 848 -0.19 -29.56 -7.51
C LEU A 848 1.26 -29.21 -7.89
N ALA A 849 1.67 -27.95 -7.76
CA ALA A 849 2.97 -27.48 -8.19
C ALA A 849 4.13 -28.22 -7.50
N ASN A 850 5.29 -28.29 -8.13
CA ASN A 850 6.54 -28.84 -7.59
C ASN A 850 6.40 -30.26 -7.03
N ASN A 851 5.60 -31.12 -7.69
CA ASN A 851 5.54 -32.54 -7.42
C ASN A 851 6.48 -33.33 -8.36
N LYS A 852 6.31 -34.64 -8.44
CA LYS A 852 7.05 -35.52 -9.36
C LYS A 852 6.13 -36.09 -10.43
N ILE A 853 5.11 -35.33 -10.86
CA ILE A 853 4.08 -35.84 -11.77
C ILE A 853 4.71 -36.10 -13.14
N GLU A 854 4.80 -37.37 -13.52
CA GLU A 854 5.35 -37.85 -14.79
C GLU A 854 4.25 -38.15 -15.82
N VAL A 855 3.06 -38.57 -15.34
CA VAL A 855 1.94 -39.04 -16.16
C VAL A 855 0.64 -38.37 -15.72
N ILE A 856 -0.13 -37.84 -16.68
CA ILE A 856 -1.50 -37.36 -16.46
C ILE A 856 -2.43 -38.11 -17.40
N GLU A 857 -3.41 -38.82 -16.83
CA GLU A 857 -4.36 -39.64 -17.58
C GLU A 857 -5.38 -38.80 -18.39
N ALA A 858 -6.02 -39.44 -19.37
CA ALA A 858 -7.12 -38.82 -20.10
C ALA A 858 -8.30 -38.48 -19.18
N ASN A 859 -8.82 -37.26 -19.28
CA ASN A 859 -9.93 -36.75 -18.46
C ASN A 859 -9.63 -36.68 -16.95
N ALA A 860 -8.36 -36.59 -16.55
CA ALA A 860 -7.91 -36.49 -15.15
C ALA A 860 -8.71 -35.44 -14.34
N PHE A 861 -8.98 -34.28 -14.92
CA PHE A 861 -9.66 -33.17 -14.25
C PHE A 861 -11.17 -33.08 -14.56
N SER A 862 -11.76 -34.11 -15.19
CA SER A 862 -13.14 -34.05 -15.71
C SER A 862 -14.22 -33.94 -14.64
N GLN A 863 -13.92 -34.28 -13.38
CA GLN A 863 -14.86 -34.21 -12.25
C GLN A 863 -14.87 -32.84 -11.55
N LEU A 864 -13.84 -32.01 -11.77
CA LEU A 864 -13.67 -30.71 -11.12
C LEU A 864 -14.55 -29.65 -11.80
N LYS A 865 -15.87 -29.70 -11.58
CA LYS A 865 -16.84 -28.90 -12.35
C LYS A 865 -16.80 -27.39 -12.11
N ARG A 866 -16.33 -26.96 -10.93
CA ARG A 866 -16.25 -25.54 -10.54
C ARG A 866 -14.83 -25.00 -10.45
N LEU A 867 -13.86 -25.76 -10.99
CA LEU A 867 -12.45 -25.36 -10.95
C LEU A 867 -12.25 -24.04 -11.69
N LYS A 868 -11.59 -23.10 -11.01
CA LYS A 868 -11.22 -21.78 -11.55
C LYS A 868 -9.71 -21.67 -11.72
N THR A 869 -8.94 -22.22 -10.78
CA THR A 869 -7.48 -22.16 -10.78
C THR A 869 -6.89 -23.55 -10.66
N LEU A 870 -5.99 -23.87 -11.59
CA LEU A 870 -5.20 -25.11 -11.59
C LEU A 870 -3.72 -24.78 -11.74
N ASP A 871 -2.92 -25.21 -10.77
CA ASP A 871 -1.46 -25.11 -10.83
C ASP A 871 -0.81 -26.50 -10.87
N LEU A 872 -0.07 -26.75 -11.95
CA LEU A 872 0.69 -27.98 -12.19
C LEU A 872 2.19 -27.67 -12.38
N SER A 873 2.63 -26.45 -12.10
CA SER A 873 3.99 -26.00 -12.40
C SER A 873 5.07 -26.80 -11.67
N GLY A 874 6.30 -26.84 -12.19
CA GLY A 874 7.43 -27.50 -11.54
C GLY A 874 7.35 -29.04 -11.48
N ASN A 875 6.52 -29.67 -12.31
CA ASN A 875 6.40 -31.14 -12.42
C ASN A 875 7.12 -31.68 -13.65
N GLN A 876 7.84 -32.81 -13.58
CA GLN A 876 8.56 -33.33 -14.74
C GLN A 876 7.69 -34.23 -15.62
N ILE A 877 6.74 -33.65 -16.35
CA ILE A 877 5.77 -34.42 -17.12
C ILE A 877 6.46 -34.98 -18.37
N THR A 878 6.80 -36.27 -18.33
CA THR A 878 7.50 -37.00 -19.41
C THR A 878 6.52 -37.51 -20.46
N THR A 879 5.31 -37.89 -20.04
CA THR A 879 4.24 -38.36 -20.93
C THR A 879 2.93 -37.67 -20.59
N TRP A 880 2.45 -36.84 -21.52
CA TRP A 880 1.19 -36.13 -21.37
C TRP A 880 0.14 -36.73 -22.31
N ASN A 881 -1.03 -37.13 -21.79
CA ASN A 881 -2.14 -37.56 -22.63
C ASN A 881 -2.81 -36.36 -23.33
N PRO A 882 -2.94 -36.31 -24.67
CA PRO A 882 -3.55 -35.18 -25.38
C PRO A 882 -4.97 -34.82 -24.92
N SER A 883 -5.68 -35.74 -24.26
CA SER A 883 -7.01 -35.56 -23.71
C SER A 883 -7.05 -35.34 -22.18
N ALA A 884 -5.93 -35.01 -21.54
CA ALA A 884 -5.87 -34.78 -20.09
C ALA A 884 -6.81 -33.67 -19.60
N PHE A 885 -6.87 -32.54 -20.32
CA PHE A 885 -7.79 -31.43 -20.04
C PHE A 885 -9.18 -31.63 -20.68
N ASN A 886 -9.47 -32.78 -21.27
CA ASN A 886 -10.78 -33.01 -21.87
C ASN A 886 -11.87 -32.98 -20.79
N LYS A 887 -12.96 -32.26 -21.08
CA LYS A 887 -14.09 -32.02 -20.15
C LYS A 887 -13.69 -31.36 -18.82
N ILE A 888 -12.55 -30.66 -18.77
CA ILE A 888 -12.22 -29.79 -17.62
C ILE A 888 -13.28 -28.69 -17.46
N SER A 889 -13.34 -28.10 -16.26
CA SER A 889 -14.22 -26.99 -15.91
C SER A 889 -14.29 -25.90 -16.98
N ILE A 890 -15.51 -25.50 -17.33
CA ILE A 890 -15.76 -24.31 -18.18
C ILE A 890 -15.51 -22.99 -17.43
N PHE A 891 -15.34 -23.06 -16.11
CA PHE A 891 -15.00 -21.95 -15.22
C PHE A 891 -13.51 -21.75 -15.07
N LEU A 892 -12.66 -22.59 -15.66
CA LEU A 892 -11.22 -22.45 -15.55
C LEU A 892 -10.78 -21.11 -16.14
N GLU A 893 -10.21 -20.27 -15.29
CA GLU A 893 -9.75 -18.91 -15.58
C GLU A 893 -8.24 -18.83 -15.53
N GLU A 894 -7.60 -19.64 -14.67
CA GLU A 894 -6.15 -19.62 -14.45
C GLU A 894 -5.57 -21.04 -14.58
N LEU A 895 -4.57 -21.17 -15.45
CA LEU A 895 -3.83 -22.41 -15.64
C LEU A 895 -2.33 -22.12 -15.60
N ASN A 896 -1.64 -22.73 -14.65
CA ASN A 896 -0.19 -22.66 -14.53
C ASN A 896 0.45 -24.02 -14.85
N LEU A 897 1.29 -24.03 -15.88
CA LEU A 897 2.03 -25.16 -16.42
C LEU A 897 3.52 -24.83 -16.54
N ALA A 898 4.01 -23.83 -15.81
CA ALA A 898 5.41 -23.44 -15.85
C ALA A 898 6.34 -24.59 -15.42
N SER A 899 7.53 -24.72 -15.98
CA SER A 899 8.53 -25.72 -15.55
C SER A 899 7.99 -27.17 -15.56
N THR A 900 7.12 -27.51 -16.51
CA THR A 900 6.52 -28.85 -16.62
C THR A 900 7.27 -29.81 -17.55
N GLY A 901 8.26 -29.30 -18.28
CA GLY A 901 9.03 -30.06 -19.27
C GLY A 901 8.34 -30.21 -20.63
N LEU A 902 7.27 -29.47 -20.90
CA LEU A 902 6.50 -29.54 -22.14
C LEU A 902 7.35 -29.21 -23.37
N PHE A 903 7.27 -30.03 -24.42
CA PHE A 903 7.94 -29.79 -25.72
C PHE A 903 7.04 -29.10 -26.75
N SER A 904 5.73 -29.11 -26.55
CA SER A 904 4.73 -28.39 -27.34
C SER A 904 3.62 -27.86 -26.44
N MET A 905 2.84 -26.90 -26.93
CA MET A 905 1.74 -26.32 -26.17
C MET A 905 0.54 -27.29 -26.12
N PRO A 906 -0.06 -27.56 -24.95
CA PRO A 906 -1.17 -28.49 -24.85
C PRO A 906 -2.47 -27.87 -25.41
N ARG A 907 -3.31 -28.71 -26.02
CA ARG A 907 -4.65 -28.29 -26.46
C ARG A 907 -5.56 -28.07 -25.25
N ILE A 908 -5.85 -26.81 -24.95
CA ILE A 908 -6.74 -26.42 -23.84
C ILE A 908 -8.15 -26.16 -24.40
N PRO A 909 -9.17 -26.99 -24.08
CA PRO A 909 -10.51 -26.87 -24.64
C PRO A 909 -11.38 -25.85 -23.88
N VAL A 910 -10.80 -24.78 -23.32
CA VAL A 910 -11.52 -23.82 -22.45
C VAL A 910 -11.46 -22.42 -23.03
N LYS A 911 -12.65 -21.86 -23.32
CA LYS A 911 -12.79 -20.52 -23.93
C LYS A 911 -12.67 -19.36 -22.96
N ASN A 912 -12.76 -19.63 -21.66
CA ASN A 912 -12.80 -18.60 -20.63
C ASN A 912 -11.48 -18.43 -19.87
N LEU A 913 -10.41 -19.06 -20.37
CA LEU A 913 -9.09 -18.93 -19.78
C LEU A 913 -8.61 -17.48 -19.92
N ILE A 914 -8.22 -16.89 -18.80
CA ILE A 914 -7.76 -15.50 -18.68
C ILE A 914 -6.24 -15.46 -18.47
N TYR A 915 -5.71 -16.39 -17.68
CA TYR A 915 -4.30 -16.50 -17.32
C TYR A 915 -3.75 -17.86 -17.73
N LEU A 916 -2.64 -17.84 -18.48
CA LEU A 916 -1.91 -19.03 -18.88
C LEU A 916 -0.41 -18.80 -18.69
N ASN A 917 0.21 -19.65 -17.86
CA ASN A 917 1.65 -19.66 -17.68
C ASN A 917 2.24 -20.97 -18.21
N LEU A 918 3.06 -20.85 -19.22
CA LEU A 918 3.80 -21.92 -19.91
C LEU A 918 5.32 -21.69 -19.79
N SER A 919 5.77 -20.82 -18.89
CA SER A 919 7.17 -20.45 -18.78
C SER A 919 8.08 -21.61 -18.39
N SER A 920 9.38 -21.51 -18.66
CA SER A 920 10.40 -22.48 -18.22
C SER A 920 10.17 -23.91 -18.73
N ASN A 921 9.60 -24.07 -19.91
CA ASN A 921 9.38 -25.36 -20.56
C ASN A 921 10.39 -25.59 -21.70
N LYS A 922 10.16 -26.60 -22.54
CA LYS A 922 10.98 -26.96 -23.70
C LYS A 922 10.22 -26.75 -25.01
N ILE A 923 9.21 -25.88 -25.01
CA ILE A 923 8.31 -25.64 -26.15
C ILE A 923 9.14 -25.03 -27.28
N TYR A 924 9.18 -25.71 -28.43
CA TYR A 924 9.97 -25.26 -29.60
C TYR A 924 9.13 -24.64 -30.71
N ASP A 925 7.82 -24.93 -30.74
CA ASP A 925 6.84 -24.36 -31.65
C ASP A 925 5.47 -24.15 -30.98
N VAL A 926 4.67 -23.27 -31.59
CA VAL A 926 3.26 -23.05 -31.25
C VAL A 926 2.47 -23.15 -32.54
N GLN A 927 1.45 -24.03 -32.56
CA GLN A 927 0.63 -24.29 -33.74
C GLN A 927 -0.64 -23.42 -33.72
N GLU A 928 -1.14 -23.02 -34.89
CA GLU A 928 -2.34 -22.18 -34.98
C GLU A 928 -3.58 -22.82 -34.30
N SER A 929 -3.72 -24.14 -34.42
CA SER A 929 -4.83 -24.90 -33.81
C SER A 929 -4.84 -24.86 -32.28
N GLU A 930 -3.71 -24.60 -31.63
CA GLU A 930 -3.58 -24.53 -30.17
C GLU A 930 -4.12 -23.20 -29.63
N LEU A 931 -4.08 -22.15 -30.45
CA LEU A 931 -4.54 -20.80 -30.10
C LEU A 931 -6.06 -20.60 -30.30
N GLU A 932 -6.73 -21.52 -31.01
CA GLU A 932 -8.13 -21.33 -31.43
C GLU A 932 -9.11 -21.15 -30.27
N ASN A 933 -8.90 -21.85 -29.17
CA ASN A 933 -9.83 -21.90 -28.04
C ASN A 933 -9.49 -20.89 -26.94
N ILE A 934 -8.30 -20.29 -26.92
CA ILE A 934 -7.84 -19.40 -25.83
C ILE A 934 -7.85 -17.91 -26.22
N ARG A 935 -8.75 -17.50 -27.12
CA ARG A 935 -8.82 -16.13 -27.66
C ARG A 935 -9.14 -15.05 -26.62
N ASN A 936 -9.70 -15.43 -25.47
CA ASN A 936 -10.04 -14.52 -24.37
C ASN A 936 -8.89 -14.32 -23.39
N LEU A 937 -7.73 -14.93 -23.66
CA LEU A 937 -6.57 -14.84 -22.79
C LEU A 937 -6.12 -13.38 -22.65
N ARG A 938 -5.92 -12.97 -21.40
CA ARG A 938 -5.44 -11.62 -21.04
C ARG A 938 -3.99 -11.66 -20.58
N VAL A 939 -3.53 -12.76 -19.99
CA VAL A 939 -2.16 -12.92 -19.52
C VAL A 939 -1.58 -14.19 -20.12
N LEU A 940 -0.50 -14.05 -20.88
CA LEU A 940 0.29 -15.16 -21.38
C LEU A 940 1.75 -14.99 -20.97
N ASP A 941 2.25 -15.94 -20.19
CA ASP A 941 3.69 -16.10 -19.97
C ASP A 941 4.16 -17.36 -20.70
N ILE A 942 5.02 -17.20 -21.71
CA ILE A 942 5.67 -18.31 -22.42
C ILE A 942 7.20 -18.12 -22.44
N SER A 943 7.72 -17.41 -21.44
CA SER A 943 9.15 -17.14 -21.28
C SER A 943 9.96 -18.42 -21.00
N ARG A 944 11.30 -18.37 -21.12
CA ARG A 944 12.20 -19.49 -20.81
C ARG A 944 11.81 -20.78 -21.56
N ASN A 945 11.58 -20.70 -22.86
CA ASN A 945 11.27 -21.83 -23.73
C ASN A 945 12.29 -21.92 -24.88
N ASN A 946 12.06 -22.81 -25.86
CA ASN A 946 12.94 -23.02 -27.01
C ASN A 946 12.32 -22.48 -28.32
N LEU A 947 11.46 -21.46 -28.23
CA LEU A 947 10.76 -20.90 -29.38
C LEU A 947 11.74 -20.14 -30.28
N LYS A 948 11.90 -20.61 -31.51
CA LYS A 948 12.74 -19.93 -32.53
C LYS A 948 11.97 -18.88 -33.34
N ALA A 949 10.67 -19.05 -33.45
CA ALA A 949 9.72 -18.16 -34.11
C ALA A 949 8.33 -18.36 -33.50
N LEU A 950 7.46 -17.36 -33.68
CA LEU A 950 6.03 -17.45 -33.37
C LEU A 950 5.25 -17.64 -34.69
N PRO A 951 4.10 -18.33 -34.70
CA PRO A 951 3.27 -18.45 -35.91
C PRO A 951 2.72 -17.07 -36.33
N ASN A 952 2.54 -16.86 -37.64
CA ASN A 952 2.07 -15.58 -38.20
C ASN A 952 0.70 -15.14 -37.64
N SER A 953 -0.12 -16.10 -37.21
CA SER A 953 -1.43 -15.85 -36.60
C SER A 953 -1.38 -15.55 -35.09
N PHE A 954 -0.20 -15.55 -34.45
CA PHE A 954 -0.08 -15.45 -32.98
C PHE A 954 -0.76 -14.20 -32.42
N SER A 955 -0.33 -13.02 -32.90
CA SER A 955 -0.83 -11.74 -32.42
C SER A 955 -2.29 -11.51 -32.80
N SER A 956 -2.73 -11.97 -33.98
CA SER A 956 -4.13 -11.82 -34.43
C SER A 956 -5.12 -12.71 -33.66
N LYS A 957 -4.72 -13.93 -33.28
CA LYS A 957 -5.57 -14.83 -32.46
C LYS A 957 -5.61 -14.40 -30.99
N LEU A 958 -4.53 -13.84 -30.45
CA LEU A 958 -4.39 -13.42 -29.06
C LEU A 958 -4.50 -11.89 -28.87
N HIS A 959 -5.35 -11.23 -29.65
CA HIS A 959 -5.54 -9.77 -29.63
C HIS A 959 -6.13 -9.21 -28.31
N ASN A 960 -6.62 -10.08 -27.41
CA ASN A 960 -7.14 -9.67 -26.09
C ASN A 960 -6.08 -9.63 -24.98
N LEU A 961 -4.82 -9.94 -25.31
CA LEU A 961 -3.73 -9.90 -24.34
C LEU A 961 -3.56 -8.50 -23.75
N LYS A 962 -3.50 -8.47 -22.42
CA LYS A 962 -3.06 -7.33 -21.61
C LYS A 962 -1.64 -7.51 -21.12
N THR A 963 -1.19 -8.75 -20.91
CA THR A 963 0.18 -9.08 -20.50
C THR A 963 0.75 -10.17 -21.38
N LEU A 964 1.96 -9.94 -21.90
CA LEU A 964 2.70 -10.89 -22.71
C LEU A 964 4.16 -10.95 -22.25
N ASN A 965 4.63 -12.14 -21.90
CA ASN A 965 6.03 -12.41 -21.61
C ASN A 965 6.61 -13.43 -22.60
N LEU A 966 7.60 -12.99 -23.39
CA LEU A 966 8.32 -13.82 -24.37
C LEU A 966 9.79 -14.03 -24.00
N SER A 967 10.22 -13.53 -22.83
CA SER A 967 11.62 -13.49 -22.40
C SER A 967 12.32 -14.85 -22.46
N GLN A 968 13.64 -14.88 -22.61
CA GLN A 968 14.46 -16.10 -22.54
C GLN A 968 14.02 -17.19 -23.52
N ASN A 969 13.64 -16.78 -24.74
CA ASN A 969 13.44 -17.67 -25.87
C ASN A 969 14.50 -17.38 -26.95
N PRO A 970 14.95 -18.39 -27.71
CA PRO A 970 15.87 -18.22 -28.83
C PRO A 970 15.16 -17.68 -30.09
N LEU A 971 14.29 -16.67 -29.93
CA LEU A 971 13.56 -16.04 -31.03
C LEU A 971 14.55 -15.36 -31.96
N LYS A 972 14.53 -15.72 -33.25
CA LYS A 972 15.46 -15.14 -34.24
C LYS A 972 14.97 -13.79 -34.78
N LYS A 973 13.66 -13.66 -34.97
CA LYS A 973 13.00 -12.47 -35.52
C LYS A 973 11.54 -12.42 -35.08
N PHE A 974 10.96 -11.23 -35.12
CA PHE A 974 9.52 -11.02 -35.09
C PHE A 974 8.99 -10.91 -36.53
N GLU A 975 7.70 -11.20 -36.70
CA GLU A 975 6.97 -10.92 -37.93
C GLU A 975 6.82 -9.40 -38.13
N GLU A 976 6.61 -8.96 -39.37
CA GLU A 976 6.28 -7.56 -39.65
C GLU A 976 4.92 -7.21 -39.03
N ASP A 977 4.82 -6.01 -38.44
CA ASP A 977 3.63 -5.51 -37.75
C ASP A 977 3.12 -6.41 -36.61
N PHE A 978 4.03 -7.14 -35.95
CA PHE A 978 3.69 -8.10 -34.89
C PHE A 978 2.84 -7.47 -33.77
N PHE A 979 3.13 -6.21 -33.39
CA PHE A 979 2.40 -5.49 -32.34
C PHE A 979 1.08 -4.88 -32.79
N MET A 980 0.79 -4.78 -34.10
CA MET A 980 -0.42 -4.12 -34.61
C MET A 980 -1.71 -4.73 -34.04
N PRO A 981 -1.88 -6.06 -33.94
CA PRO A 981 -3.07 -6.65 -33.32
C PRO A 981 -3.11 -6.57 -31.79
N LEU A 982 -1.98 -6.26 -31.13
CA LEU A 982 -1.82 -6.28 -29.67
C LEU A 982 -2.04 -4.89 -29.02
N ASN A 983 -2.96 -4.10 -29.57
CA ASN A 983 -3.21 -2.73 -29.11
C ASN A 983 -3.83 -2.60 -27.70
N ARG A 984 -4.25 -3.72 -27.10
CA ARG A 984 -4.76 -3.80 -25.70
C ARG A 984 -3.67 -4.12 -24.69
N LEU A 985 -2.45 -4.38 -25.15
CA LEU A 985 -1.35 -4.79 -24.29
C LEU A 985 -0.98 -3.67 -23.32
N GLN A 986 -1.02 -4.00 -22.03
CA GLN A 986 -0.67 -3.12 -20.91
C GLN A 986 0.72 -3.45 -20.36
N SER A 987 1.16 -4.70 -20.48
CA SER A 987 2.46 -5.17 -20.01
C SER A 987 3.15 -6.02 -21.05
N LEU A 988 4.39 -5.68 -21.39
CA LEU A 988 5.21 -6.42 -22.34
C LEU A 988 6.59 -6.70 -21.74
N GLU A 989 7.01 -7.97 -21.80
CA GLU A 989 8.33 -8.41 -21.33
C GLU A 989 9.10 -9.12 -22.46
N LEU A 990 10.23 -8.53 -22.84
CA LEU A 990 11.15 -8.98 -23.89
C LEU A 990 12.59 -8.99 -23.35
N CYS A 991 12.88 -9.95 -22.48
CA CYS A 991 14.14 -9.99 -21.74
C CYS A 991 15.01 -11.18 -22.17
N GLU A 992 16.33 -11.00 -22.22
CA GLU A 992 17.32 -12.09 -22.47
C GLU A 992 17.00 -12.90 -23.75
N LEU A 993 16.83 -12.21 -24.88
CA LEU A 993 16.54 -12.82 -26.19
C LEU A 993 17.84 -13.02 -27.00
N ASP A 994 18.70 -13.93 -26.54
CA ASP A 994 20.11 -14.05 -26.97
C ASP A 994 20.33 -14.35 -28.46
N GLN A 995 19.35 -14.94 -29.16
CA GLN A 995 19.45 -15.28 -30.59
C GLN A 995 18.73 -14.29 -31.50
N LEU A 996 18.18 -13.21 -30.94
CA LEU A 996 17.45 -12.21 -31.71
C LEU A 996 18.41 -11.48 -32.65
N GLN A 997 18.05 -11.40 -33.92
CA GLN A 997 18.84 -10.69 -34.94
C GLN A 997 18.40 -9.23 -35.07
N TYR A 998 17.10 -8.98 -34.95
CA TYR A 998 16.48 -7.66 -35.07
C TYR A 998 15.27 -7.57 -34.13
N LEU A 999 15.15 -6.43 -33.43
CA LEU A 999 13.91 -6.05 -32.75
C LEU A 999 12.88 -5.53 -33.78
N PRO A 1000 11.57 -5.55 -33.46
CA PRO A 1000 10.56 -4.83 -34.23
C PRO A 1000 10.97 -3.37 -34.46
N ALA A 1001 10.57 -2.79 -35.60
CA ALA A 1001 10.96 -1.42 -35.90
C ALA A 1001 10.41 -0.45 -34.83
N PRO A 1002 11.13 0.62 -34.44
CA PRO A 1002 10.65 1.55 -33.41
C PRO A 1002 9.22 2.07 -33.63
N LYS A 1003 8.82 2.27 -34.89
CA LYS A 1003 7.45 2.66 -35.27
C LYS A 1003 6.36 1.67 -34.81
N GLU A 1004 6.66 0.38 -34.73
CA GLU A 1004 5.68 -0.66 -34.38
C GLU A 1004 5.29 -0.58 -32.90
N PHE A 1005 6.17 -0.07 -32.04
CA PHE A 1005 5.84 0.17 -30.62
C PHE A 1005 4.73 1.22 -30.44
N SER A 1006 4.50 2.08 -31.45
CA SER A 1006 3.39 3.05 -31.44
C SER A 1006 2.01 2.39 -31.52
N TYR A 1007 1.92 1.13 -31.95
CA TYR A 1007 0.67 0.36 -31.93
C TYR A 1007 0.24 -0.01 -30.49
N LEU A 1008 1.18 -0.07 -29.54
CA LEU A 1008 0.95 -0.44 -28.14
C LEU A 1008 0.41 0.73 -27.31
N THR A 1009 -0.70 1.32 -27.76
CA THR A 1009 -1.25 2.57 -27.19
C THR A 1009 -1.71 2.47 -25.73
N LYS A 1010 -1.93 1.25 -25.23
CA LYS A 1010 -2.35 0.98 -23.84
C LYS A 1010 -1.22 0.48 -22.96
N LEU A 1011 0.02 0.47 -23.45
CA LEU A 1011 1.16 -0.02 -22.69
C LEU A 1011 1.41 0.86 -21.46
N GLN A 1012 1.50 0.22 -20.31
CA GLN A 1012 1.81 0.86 -19.03
C GLN A 1012 3.13 0.33 -18.47
N ASN A 1013 3.46 -0.93 -18.73
CA ASN A 1013 4.64 -1.60 -18.21
C ASN A 1013 5.45 -2.18 -19.37
N LEU A 1014 6.73 -1.83 -19.44
CA LEU A 1014 7.65 -2.39 -20.42
C LEU A 1014 8.91 -2.90 -19.74
N GLN A 1015 9.28 -4.13 -20.04
CA GLN A 1015 10.60 -4.68 -19.71
C GLN A 1015 11.33 -5.11 -20.98
N ILE A 1016 12.52 -4.56 -21.19
CA ILE A 1016 13.38 -4.87 -22.34
C ILE A 1016 14.86 -4.79 -21.94
N PHE A 1017 15.47 -5.93 -21.70
CA PHE A 1017 16.88 -6.07 -21.33
C PHE A 1017 17.47 -7.37 -21.85
N GLY A 1018 18.78 -7.56 -21.76
CA GLY A 1018 19.44 -8.79 -22.24
C GLY A 1018 19.32 -9.01 -23.75
N ILE A 1019 19.23 -7.94 -24.54
CA ILE A 1019 19.22 -8.03 -26.00
C ILE A 1019 20.69 -8.09 -26.49
N PRO A 1020 21.06 -8.99 -27.43
CA PRO A 1020 22.44 -9.12 -27.90
C PRO A 1020 23.02 -7.81 -28.42
N GLN A 1021 24.29 -7.54 -28.11
CA GLN A 1021 24.98 -6.33 -28.59
C GLN A 1021 25.10 -6.25 -30.12
N SER A 1022 25.03 -7.40 -30.81
CA SER A 1022 24.99 -7.47 -32.27
C SER A 1022 23.70 -6.88 -32.87
N VAL A 1023 22.61 -6.82 -32.10
CA VAL A 1023 21.38 -6.15 -32.49
C VAL A 1023 21.61 -4.65 -32.30
N ASN A 1024 21.90 -3.95 -33.40
CA ASN A 1024 22.01 -2.49 -33.35
C ASN A 1024 20.61 -1.88 -33.18
N TYR A 1025 20.21 -1.54 -31.95
CA TYR A 1025 18.97 -0.85 -31.65
C TYR A 1025 19.21 0.43 -30.85
N ASN A 1026 18.39 1.45 -31.14
CA ASN A 1026 18.39 2.71 -30.40
C ASN A 1026 17.22 2.72 -29.41
N MET A 1027 17.54 2.54 -28.13
CA MET A 1027 16.54 2.57 -27.05
C MET A 1027 15.78 3.90 -27.00
N THR A 1028 16.47 5.03 -27.22
CA THR A 1028 15.83 6.35 -27.28
C THR A 1028 14.75 6.39 -28.38
N SER A 1029 15.02 5.80 -29.56
CA SER A 1029 14.04 5.74 -30.65
C SER A 1029 12.83 4.87 -30.31
N ILE A 1030 13.00 3.78 -29.55
CA ILE A 1030 11.88 2.96 -29.07
C ILE A 1030 11.05 3.76 -28.05
N LEU A 1031 11.72 4.35 -27.06
CA LEU A 1031 11.07 5.13 -26.00
C LEU A 1031 10.28 6.33 -26.54
N MET A 1032 10.74 6.96 -27.64
CA MET A 1032 10.01 8.04 -28.33
C MET A 1032 8.68 7.59 -28.96
N ASN A 1033 8.52 6.30 -29.28
CA ASN A 1033 7.32 5.76 -29.92
C ASN A 1033 6.37 5.08 -28.92
N LEU A 1034 6.66 5.12 -27.63
CA LEU A 1034 5.82 4.53 -26.58
C LEU A 1034 4.87 5.55 -25.95
N PRO A 1035 3.71 5.10 -25.43
CA PRO A 1035 2.88 5.93 -24.56
C PRO A 1035 3.60 6.20 -23.22
N PRO A 1036 3.13 7.17 -22.42
CA PRO A 1036 3.68 7.43 -21.08
C PRO A 1036 3.50 6.18 -20.20
N LEU A 1037 4.62 5.62 -19.74
CA LEU A 1037 4.64 4.37 -18.98
C LEU A 1037 4.48 4.60 -17.48
N ARG A 1038 3.91 3.63 -16.78
CA ARG A 1038 3.90 3.52 -15.31
C ARG A 1038 5.12 2.78 -14.78
N SER A 1039 5.59 1.77 -15.49
CA SER A 1039 6.80 1.01 -15.15
C SER A 1039 7.68 0.80 -16.37
N LEU A 1040 8.98 1.05 -16.22
CA LEU A 1040 9.96 0.86 -17.29
C LEU A 1040 11.19 0.13 -16.75
N HIS A 1041 11.54 -1.00 -17.36
CA HIS A 1041 12.79 -1.73 -17.12
C HIS A 1041 13.62 -1.81 -18.39
N ILE A 1042 14.81 -1.22 -18.39
CA ILE A 1042 15.71 -1.19 -19.55
C ILE A 1042 17.13 -1.59 -19.19
N GLN A 1043 17.84 -2.14 -20.18
CA GLN A 1043 19.29 -2.34 -20.12
C GLN A 1043 20.06 -1.22 -20.79
N ILE A 1044 21.12 -0.77 -20.12
CA ILE A 1044 22.09 0.19 -20.62
C ILE A 1044 23.39 -0.55 -20.96
N ASN A 1045 23.75 -0.54 -22.24
CA ASN A 1045 24.97 -1.21 -22.74
C ASN A 1045 26.21 -0.29 -22.70
N SER A 1046 26.05 1.01 -22.41
CA SER A 1046 27.14 1.98 -22.28
C SER A 1046 27.73 1.99 -20.87
N HIS A 1047 28.95 2.51 -20.74
CA HIS A 1047 29.61 2.72 -19.45
C HIS A 1047 28.92 3.77 -18.57
N THR A 1048 28.20 4.69 -19.20
CA THR A 1048 27.53 5.81 -18.55
C THR A 1048 26.07 5.87 -18.98
N LEU A 1049 25.16 6.10 -18.03
CA LEU A 1049 23.80 6.52 -18.32
C LEU A 1049 23.80 8.01 -18.61
N ASP A 1050 23.61 8.37 -19.88
CA ASP A 1050 23.58 9.72 -20.45
C ASP A 1050 22.26 10.00 -21.22
N ASN A 1051 22.21 9.94 -22.54
CA ASN A 1051 21.07 10.42 -23.32
C ASN A 1051 19.95 9.39 -23.50
N GLN A 1052 20.09 8.17 -22.98
CA GLN A 1052 19.15 7.07 -23.21
C GLN A 1052 17.76 7.35 -22.64
N LEU A 1053 17.66 8.14 -21.56
CA LEU A 1053 16.40 8.53 -20.92
C LEU A 1053 15.95 9.95 -21.29
N ALA A 1054 16.67 10.65 -22.16
CA ALA A 1054 16.50 12.09 -22.36
C ALA A 1054 15.08 12.49 -22.82
N GLU A 1055 14.42 11.59 -23.55
CA GLU A 1055 13.13 11.79 -24.24
C GLU A 1055 12.00 10.91 -23.67
N VAL A 1056 12.20 10.28 -22.50
CA VAL A 1056 11.17 9.49 -21.83
C VAL A 1056 10.06 10.41 -21.31
N ASP A 1057 8.82 10.14 -21.71
CA ASP A 1057 7.66 10.76 -21.10
C ASP A 1057 7.42 10.18 -19.69
N SER A 1058 8.07 10.78 -18.70
CA SER A 1058 8.01 10.35 -17.31
C SER A 1058 6.73 10.78 -16.58
N ARG A 1059 5.77 11.42 -17.27
CA ARG A 1059 4.53 11.93 -16.66
C ARG A 1059 3.71 10.88 -15.96
N LEU A 1060 3.80 9.60 -16.32
CA LEU A 1060 3.10 8.49 -15.64
C LEU A 1060 4.02 7.55 -14.86
N LEU A 1061 5.34 7.78 -14.88
CA LEU A 1061 6.33 6.83 -14.40
C LEU A 1061 6.32 6.72 -12.87
N ASN A 1062 5.94 5.58 -12.34
CA ASN A 1062 5.96 5.28 -10.91
C ASN A 1062 7.14 4.37 -10.54
N GLN A 1063 7.64 3.60 -11.50
CA GLN A 1063 8.77 2.71 -11.32
C GLN A 1063 9.73 2.80 -12.51
N LEU A 1064 11.02 3.00 -12.23
CA LEU A 1064 12.08 2.99 -13.23
C LEU A 1064 13.15 1.99 -12.78
N MET A 1065 13.42 0.99 -13.62
CA MET A 1065 14.41 -0.05 -13.38
C MET A 1065 15.49 -0.01 -14.45
N ILE A 1066 16.74 0.08 -14.02
CA ILE A 1066 17.91 0.19 -14.88
C ILE A 1066 18.85 -0.96 -14.57
N THR A 1067 19.27 -1.67 -15.61
CA THR A 1067 20.27 -2.73 -15.51
C THR A 1067 21.36 -2.58 -16.57
N GLY A 1068 22.46 -3.33 -16.47
CA GLY A 1068 23.52 -3.31 -17.46
C GLY A 1068 24.89 -3.58 -16.85
N PRO A 1069 25.56 -4.70 -17.20
CA PRO A 1069 26.83 -5.06 -16.58
C PRO A 1069 27.95 -4.06 -16.90
N SER A 1070 27.87 -3.36 -18.04
CA SER A 1070 28.86 -2.34 -18.42
C SER A 1070 28.67 -0.99 -17.73
N LEU A 1071 27.50 -0.73 -17.12
CA LEU A 1071 27.18 0.56 -16.50
C LEU A 1071 28.03 0.78 -15.24
N ARG A 1072 28.85 1.83 -15.24
CA ARG A 1072 29.75 2.21 -14.15
C ARG A 1072 29.48 3.60 -13.59
N MET A 1073 28.80 4.45 -14.35
CA MET A 1073 28.52 5.84 -13.97
C MET A 1073 27.08 6.25 -14.32
N ILE A 1074 26.47 7.05 -13.45
CA ILE A 1074 25.14 7.63 -13.69
C ILE A 1074 25.28 9.16 -13.77
N ASN A 1075 24.87 9.76 -14.88
CA ASN A 1075 24.64 11.19 -14.92
C ASN A 1075 23.31 11.51 -14.22
N SER A 1076 23.35 11.84 -12.92
CA SER A 1076 22.14 12.07 -12.12
C SER A 1076 21.31 13.27 -12.58
N GLN A 1077 21.88 14.20 -13.36
CA GLN A 1077 21.15 15.34 -13.94
C GLN A 1077 20.00 14.90 -14.85
N LEU A 1078 20.07 13.72 -15.46
CA LEU A 1078 19.00 13.19 -16.30
C LEU A 1078 17.72 12.91 -15.52
N LEU A 1079 17.87 12.48 -14.26
CA LEU A 1079 16.75 12.14 -13.39
C LEU A 1079 16.00 13.41 -12.93
N SER A 1080 16.61 14.60 -13.07
CA SER A 1080 15.95 15.88 -12.76
C SER A 1080 14.76 16.19 -13.66
N LYS A 1081 14.66 15.54 -14.82
CA LYS A 1081 13.50 15.63 -15.70
C LYS A 1081 12.30 14.83 -15.18
N ILE A 1082 12.51 13.90 -14.25
CA ILE A 1082 11.45 13.06 -13.68
C ILE A 1082 10.76 13.86 -12.56
N LYS A 1083 9.49 14.21 -12.78
CA LYS A 1083 8.66 14.96 -11.81
C LYS A 1083 7.48 14.10 -11.35
N ARG A 1084 7.56 13.49 -10.16
CA ARG A 1084 6.54 12.54 -9.66
C ARG A 1084 6.37 12.62 -8.16
N PHE A 1085 5.13 12.54 -7.68
CA PHE A 1085 4.88 12.54 -6.25
C PHE A 1085 5.54 11.35 -5.53
N ARG A 1086 5.52 10.16 -6.12
CA ARG A 1086 6.23 8.98 -5.62
C ARG A 1086 6.91 8.24 -6.78
N LEU A 1087 8.17 7.85 -6.62
CA LEU A 1087 8.94 7.07 -7.61
C LEU A 1087 9.68 5.92 -6.92
N HIS A 1088 9.62 4.73 -7.50
CA HIS A 1088 10.49 3.60 -7.19
C HIS A 1088 11.61 3.50 -8.23
N LEU A 1089 12.82 3.86 -7.85
CA LEU A 1089 14.00 3.78 -8.69
C LEU A 1089 14.83 2.55 -8.31
N ILE A 1090 14.99 1.64 -9.26
CA ILE A 1090 15.71 0.38 -9.09
C ILE A 1090 16.92 0.41 -10.04
N ILE A 1091 18.12 0.20 -9.51
CA ILE A 1091 19.34 0.07 -10.33
C ILE A 1091 20.02 -1.21 -9.88
N ARG A 1092 20.14 -2.19 -10.78
CA ARG A 1092 20.65 -3.52 -10.38
C ARG A 1092 21.48 -4.21 -11.45
N ASN A 1093 22.29 -5.17 -11.02
CA ASN A 1093 23.16 -5.95 -11.89
C ASN A 1093 24.05 -5.04 -12.76
N THR A 1094 24.72 -4.08 -12.13
CA THR A 1094 25.62 -3.13 -12.80
C THR A 1094 27.02 -3.17 -12.18
N SER A 1095 27.98 -2.51 -12.83
CA SER A 1095 29.34 -2.30 -12.31
C SER A 1095 29.47 -0.96 -11.56
N LEU A 1096 28.38 -0.39 -11.05
CA LEU A 1096 28.41 0.83 -10.24
C LEU A 1096 29.11 0.58 -8.92
N SER A 1097 30.24 1.27 -8.69
CA SER A 1097 31.01 1.18 -7.44
C SER A 1097 30.67 2.25 -6.39
N TYR A 1098 30.03 3.34 -6.82
CA TYR A 1098 29.53 4.41 -5.95
C TYR A 1098 28.31 5.09 -6.59
N MET A 1099 27.47 5.71 -5.76
CA MET A 1099 26.38 6.57 -6.23
C MET A 1099 26.89 7.99 -6.50
N PRO A 1100 26.38 8.71 -7.51
CA PRO A 1100 26.86 10.06 -7.83
C PRO A 1100 26.76 11.02 -6.63
N PRO A 1101 27.79 11.83 -6.35
CA PRO A 1101 27.68 12.90 -5.37
C PRO A 1101 26.52 13.83 -5.74
N ASN A 1102 25.65 14.17 -4.79
CA ASN A 1102 24.42 14.94 -5.02
C ASN A 1102 23.30 14.21 -5.77
N PHE A 1103 23.26 12.87 -5.79
CA PHE A 1103 22.16 12.12 -6.41
C PHE A 1103 20.76 12.61 -5.99
N PHE A 1104 20.54 12.79 -4.67
CA PHE A 1104 19.27 13.31 -4.15
C PHE A 1104 18.96 14.75 -4.57
N ARG A 1105 19.97 15.59 -4.82
CA ARG A 1105 19.78 16.98 -5.29
C ARG A 1105 19.09 17.01 -6.66
N HIS A 1106 19.41 16.06 -7.51
CA HIS A 1106 18.83 15.96 -8.84
C HIS A 1106 17.44 15.29 -8.84
N LEU A 1107 16.95 14.79 -7.71
CA LEU A 1107 15.61 14.20 -7.56
C LEU A 1107 14.58 15.16 -6.94
N LYS A 1108 14.84 16.48 -6.94
CA LYS A 1108 13.93 17.51 -6.41
C LYS A 1108 12.50 17.48 -6.99
N GLY A 1109 12.32 16.88 -8.17
CA GLY A 1109 11.01 16.66 -8.77
C GLY A 1109 10.22 15.52 -8.14
N ILE A 1110 10.82 14.79 -7.19
CA ILE A 1110 10.25 13.61 -6.54
C ILE A 1110 10.04 13.88 -5.05
N ARG A 1111 8.81 13.66 -4.58
CA ARG A 1111 8.47 13.86 -3.16
C ARG A 1111 8.76 12.62 -2.31
N TYR A 1112 8.39 11.44 -2.77
CA TYR A 1112 8.65 10.17 -2.09
C TYR A 1112 9.50 9.26 -2.98
N LEU A 1113 10.69 8.91 -2.54
CA LEU A 1113 11.60 8.02 -3.27
C LEU A 1113 11.68 6.66 -2.58
N MET A 1114 11.45 5.61 -3.34
CA MET A 1114 11.87 4.25 -3.00
C MET A 1114 13.10 3.94 -3.84
N LEU A 1115 14.25 3.67 -3.22
CA LEU A 1115 15.52 3.42 -3.90
C LEU A 1115 15.94 1.96 -3.70
N SER A 1116 16.22 1.24 -4.78
CA SER A 1116 16.70 -0.14 -4.70
C SER A 1116 17.95 -0.31 -5.53
N LEU A 1117 19.04 -0.74 -4.89
CA LEU A 1117 20.35 -0.88 -5.51
C LEU A 1117 20.90 -2.32 -5.40
N PRO A 1118 20.12 -3.40 -5.62
CA PRO A 1118 20.61 -4.75 -5.37
C PRO A 1118 21.65 -5.18 -6.41
N ASN A 1119 22.63 -6.01 -6.01
CA ASN A 1119 23.60 -6.64 -6.90
C ASN A 1119 24.36 -5.65 -7.81
N ASN A 1120 24.94 -4.61 -7.20
CA ASN A 1120 25.91 -3.72 -7.87
C ASN A 1120 27.30 -3.94 -7.24
N GLN A 1121 28.24 -3.01 -7.44
CA GLN A 1121 29.58 -3.06 -6.87
C GLN A 1121 29.79 -1.97 -5.80
N ILE A 1122 28.71 -1.51 -5.17
CA ILE A 1122 28.75 -0.36 -4.27
C ILE A 1122 29.48 -0.74 -2.99
N GLU A 1123 30.59 -0.05 -2.71
CA GLU A 1123 31.38 -0.27 -1.49
C GLU A 1123 30.94 0.68 -0.36
N THR A 1124 30.50 1.90 -0.68
CA THR A 1124 30.11 2.92 0.32
C THR A 1124 28.95 3.78 -0.18
N MET A 1125 28.17 4.32 0.77
CA MET A 1125 27.09 5.29 0.55
C MET A 1125 27.45 6.69 1.08
N GLU A 1126 28.75 6.98 1.14
CA GLU A 1126 29.28 8.31 1.51
C GLU A 1126 28.67 9.40 0.62
N ASP A 1127 28.51 10.61 1.19
CA ASP A 1127 27.95 11.80 0.53
C ASP A 1127 26.47 11.74 0.11
N LEU A 1128 25.83 10.57 0.04
CA LEU A 1128 24.42 10.45 -0.35
C LEU A 1128 23.48 11.16 0.65
N PHE A 1129 23.81 11.08 1.95
CA PHE A 1129 23.00 11.60 3.06
C PHE A 1129 23.68 12.75 3.82
N LYS A 1130 24.86 13.21 3.38
CA LYS A 1130 25.74 14.16 4.12
C LYS A 1130 25.09 15.50 4.48
N HIS A 1131 23.94 15.82 3.89
CA HIS A 1131 23.20 17.06 4.11
C HIS A 1131 21.73 16.85 4.55
N GLY A 1132 21.31 15.62 4.91
CA GLY A 1132 19.93 15.33 5.33
C GLY A 1132 19.85 14.68 6.73
N ALA A 1133 18.88 15.08 7.55
CA ALA A 1133 18.53 14.41 8.81
C ALA A 1133 17.26 13.55 8.62
N PRO A 1134 17.09 12.41 9.33
CA PRO A 1134 15.90 11.54 9.20
C PRO A 1134 14.56 12.19 9.67
N PRO A 1135 13.39 11.89 9.04
CA PRO A 1135 13.21 11.13 7.79
C PRO A 1135 14.06 11.80 6.75
N VAL A 1136 14.87 11.06 5.97
CA VAL A 1136 15.82 11.68 5.05
C VAL A 1136 15.01 12.52 4.09
N LEU A 1137 14.93 13.78 4.47
CA LEU A 1137 14.43 14.89 3.76
C LEU A 1137 15.72 15.44 3.22
N ASN A 1138 15.94 15.28 1.92
CA ASN A 1138 17.00 16.07 1.34
C ASN A 1138 16.65 17.57 1.56
N GLU A 1139 17.64 18.44 1.42
CA GLU A 1139 17.46 19.91 1.49
C GLU A 1139 16.43 20.46 0.47
N TYR A 1140 15.87 19.61 -0.41
CA TYR A 1140 14.90 19.92 -1.45
C TYR A 1140 13.51 19.25 -1.24
N GLY A 1141 13.27 18.59 -0.09
CA GLY A 1141 11.96 18.02 0.24
C GLY A 1141 11.62 16.62 -0.27
N THR A 1142 12.56 15.87 -0.85
CA THR A 1142 12.41 14.45 -1.18
C THR A 1142 12.58 13.59 0.07
N ILE A 1143 11.61 12.71 0.33
CA ILE A 1143 11.58 11.75 1.44
C ILE A 1143 12.03 10.38 0.91
N LEU A 1144 13.12 9.83 1.46
CA LEU A 1144 13.52 8.45 1.20
C LEU A 1144 12.69 7.49 2.06
N GLU A 1145 11.81 6.75 1.39
CA GLU A 1145 10.90 5.78 1.97
C GLU A 1145 11.57 4.40 2.08
N TYR A 1146 12.08 3.89 0.97
CA TYR A 1146 12.63 2.55 0.91
C TYR A 1146 14.08 2.59 0.46
N LEU A 1147 14.92 1.74 1.05
CA LEU A 1147 16.29 1.54 0.63
C LEU A 1147 16.62 0.04 0.63
N ASP A 1148 17.16 -0.43 -0.48
CA ASP A 1148 17.68 -1.79 -0.63
C ASP A 1148 19.12 -1.76 -1.14
N LEU A 1149 20.02 -2.39 -0.40
CA LEU A 1149 21.46 -2.47 -0.68
C LEU A 1149 21.96 -3.92 -0.76
N THR A 1150 21.05 -4.89 -0.89
CA THR A 1150 21.40 -6.32 -0.91
C THR A 1150 22.41 -6.65 -2.01
N GLU A 1151 23.24 -7.67 -1.77
CA GLU A 1151 24.23 -8.17 -2.75
C GLU A 1151 25.24 -7.11 -3.25
N ASN A 1152 25.62 -6.14 -2.41
CA ASN A 1152 26.73 -5.22 -2.68
C ASN A 1152 27.94 -5.52 -1.77
N PRO A 1153 29.19 -5.26 -2.21
CA PRO A 1153 30.40 -5.44 -1.41
C PRO A 1153 30.60 -4.31 -0.36
N LEU A 1154 29.57 -4.02 0.44
CA LEU A 1154 29.51 -2.87 1.35
C LEU A 1154 30.63 -2.91 2.41
N ILE A 1155 31.45 -1.87 2.45
CA ILE A 1155 32.46 -1.64 3.50
C ILE A 1155 31.80 -0.82 4.60
N CYS A 1156 31.42 -1.48 5.70
CA CYS A 1156 30.76 -0.85 6.83
C CYS A 1156 31.80 -0.21 7.76
N ASP A 1157 32.16 1.03 7.45
CA ASP A 1157 33.02 1.90 8.26
C ASP A 1157 32.34 3.26 8.51
N CYS A 1158 33.06 4.22 9.10
CA CYS A 1158 32.49 5.51 9.50
C CYS A 1158 31.88 6.34 8.36
N ARG A 1159 32.16 6.01 7.09
CA ARG A 1159 31.54 6.65 5.93
C ARG A 1159 30.05 6.32 5.81
N MET A 1160 29.54 5.29 6.50
CA MET A 1160 28.13 4.88 6.52
C MET A 1160 27.30 5.45 7.69
N LYS A 1161 27.82 6.39 8.50
CA LYS A 1161 27.15 6.94 9.70
C LYS A 1161 25.69 7.36 9.46
N TYR A 1162 25.42 8.07 8.37
CA TYR A 1162 24.07 8.59 8.06
C TYR A 1162 23.06 7.51 7.69
N LEU A 1163 23.52 6.39 7.13
CA LEU A 1163 22.67 5.24 6.84
C LEU A 1163 22.11 4.65 8.14
N ASN A 1164 22.92 4.58 9.19
CA ASN A 1164 22.48 4.14 10.53
C ASN A 1164 21.37 5.03 11.10
N GLU A 1165 21.54 6.35 10.99
CA GLU A 1165 20.53 7.32 11.46
C GLU A 1165 19.20 7.13 10.71
N TRP A 1166 19.24 6.90 9.39
CA TRP A 1166 18.04 6.62 8.59
C TRP A 1166 17.40 5.26 8.92
N ILE A 1167 18.17 4.18 9.07
CA ILE A 1167 17.66 2.85 9.43
C ILE A 1167 16.93 2.89 10.79
N SER A 1168 17.52 3.60 11.77
CA SER A 1168 16.93 3.78 13.10
C SER A 1168 15.59 4.54 13.03
N TYR A 1169 15.53 5.58 12.19
CA TYR A 1169 14.28 6.30 11.94
C TYR A 1169 13.22 5.43 11.26
N ALA A 1170 13.58 4.75 10.16
CA ALA A 1170 12.66 3.95 9.35
C ALA A 1170 12.03 2.80 10.15
N ARG A 1171 12.78 2.18 11.07
CA ARG A 1171 12.30 1.12 11.97
C ARG A 1171 11.15 1.54 12.89
N GLU A 1172 11.08 2.82 13.24
CA GLU A 1172 10.31 3.31 14.39
C GLU A 1172 9.15 4.26 14.00
N GLU A 1173 9.21 4.97 12.86
CA GLU A 1173 8.10 5.83 12.36
C GLU A 1173 7.26 5.17 11.26
N ILE A 1174 7.74 4.10 10.63
CA ILE A 1174 7.08 3.46 9.49
C ILE A 1174 6.75 1.99 9.85
N PRO A 1175 5.78 1.75 10.74
CA PRO A 1175 5.44 0.40 11.21
C PRO A 1175 4.81 -0.50 10.13
N SER A 1176 4.62 0.01 8.91
CA SER A 1176 3.93 -0.66 7.81
C SER A 1176 4.84 -1.35 6.78
N TRP A 1177 6.18 -1.33 6.91
CA TRP A 1177 7.09 -1.85 5.86
C TRP A 1177 7.95 -3.05 6.27
N PRO A 1178 7.39 -4.27 6.25
CA PRO A 1178 8.16 -5.52 6.39
C PRO A 1178 9.33 -5.60 5.39
N GLN A 1179 9.10 -5.13 4.16
CA GLN A 1179 10.05 -5.24 3.04
C GLN A 1179 11.38 -4.51 3.27
N THR A 1180 11.38 -3.33 3.92
CA THR A 1180 12.63 -2.60 4.23
C THR A 1180 13.43 -3.32 5.30
N ARG A 1181 12.75 -3.85 6.34
CA ARG A 1181 13.40 -4.64 7.40
C ARG A 1181 14.01 -5.91 6.81
N ASP A 1182 13.26 -6.58 5.95
CA ASP A 1182 13.73 -7.77 5.26
C ASP A 1182 14.94 -7.46 4.39
N SER A 1183 14.89 -6.45 3.50
CA SER A 1183 16.04 -6.09 2.66
C SER A 1183 17.32 -5.75 3.47
N LEU A 1184 17.19 -4.93 4.52
CA LEU A 1184 18.33 -4.56 5.36
C LEU A 1184 18.89 -5.75 6.18
N SER A 1185 18.05 -6.73 6.51
CA SER A 1185 18.48 -7.98 7.16
C SER A 1185 19.24 -8.93 6.22
N HIS A 1186 19.15 -8.73 4.90
CA HIS A 1186 19.87 -9.53 3.91
C HIS A 1186 21.14 -8.85 3.39
N ALA A 1187 21.28 -7.53 3.56
CA ALA A 1187 22.47 -6.80 3.15
C ALA A 1187 23.64 -7.00 4.16
N LYS A 1188 24.84 -7.34 3.67
CA LYS A 1188 26.00 -7.77 4.48
C LYS A 1188 27.19 -6.83 4.32
N CYS A 1189 28.01 -6.73 5.36
CA CYS A 1189 29.26 -5.97 5.35
C CYS A 1189 30.44 -6.86 4.93
N SER A 1190 31.15 -6.49 3.86
CA SER A 1190 32.27 -7.24 3.29
C SER A 1190 33.53 -7.24 4.17
N ASN A 1191 33.68 -6.24 5.04
CA ASN A 1191 34.83 -6.05 5.92
C ASN A 1191 34.72 -6.75 7.29
N GLN A 1192 33.73 -7.61 7.51
CA GLN A 1192 33.48 -8.29 8.80
C GLN A 1192 33.85 -9.78 8.72
N ALA A 1193 34.77 -10.22 9.59
CA ALA A 1193 35.50 -11.49 9.48
C ALA A 1193 34.65 -12.79 9.54
N ASN A 1194 33.38 -12.73 9.94
CA ASN A 1194 32.50 -13.90 10.06
C ASN A 1194 31.24 -13.87 9.17
N GLY A 1195 30.94 -12.77 8.45
CA GLY A 1195 29.76 -12.69 7.58
C GLY A 1195 28.38 -12.84 8.26
N VAL A 1196 28.31 -12.81 9.60
CA VAL A 1196 27.09 -13.06 10.41
C VAL A 1196 26.26 -11.79 10.66
N ASP A 1197 26.88 -10.60 10.66
CA ASP A 1197 26.19 -9.37 10.99
C ASP A 1197 25.64 -8.73 9.70
N ASN A 1198 24.34 -8.92 9.45
CA ASN A 1198 23.63 -8.12 8.46
C ASN A 1198 23.59 -6.65 8.92
N LEU A 1199 23.38 -5.71 7.99
CA LEU A 1199 23.32 -4.27 8.28
C LEU A 1199 22.35 -3.98 9.44
N LEU A 1200 21.26 -4.73 9.52
CA LEU A 1200 20.27 -4.64 10.59
C LEU A 1200 20.85 -4.99 12.00
N ASN A 1201 21.62 -6.07 12.12
CA ASN A 1201 22.20 -6.61 13.37
C ASN A 1201 23.51 -5.92 13.77
N LEU A 1202 24.30 -5.45 12.79
CA LEU A 1202 25.56 -4.75 13.06
C LEU A 1202 25.32 -3.44 13.85
N TYR A 1203 24.16 -2.82 13.62
CA TYR A 1203 23.70 -1.66 14.36
C TYR A 1203 22.92 -1.99 15.65
N ASP A 1204 22.47 -3.24 15.84
CA ASP A 1204 21.97 -3.74 17.14
C ASP A 1204 23.14 -4.08 18.11
N ILE A 1205 24.27 -4.56 17.59
CA ILE A 1205 25.46 -4.95 18.38
C ILE A 1205 26.28 -3.73 18.84
N THR A 1206 26.39 -2.67 18.04
CA THR A 1206 27.11 -1.44 18.43
C THR A 1206 26.49 -0.76 19.65
N ASN A 1207 25.17 -0.86 19.84
CA ASN A 1207 24.49 -0.41 21.07
C ASN A 1207 24.72 -1.35 22.27
N MET A 1208 24.91 -2.66 22.06
CA MET A 1208 25.23 -3.61 23.14
C MET A 1208 26.71 -3.57 23.56
N GLU A 1209 27.65 -3.46 22.62
CA GLU A 1209 29.09 -3.37 22.92
C GLU A 1209 29.46 -2.00 23.51
N TYR A 1210 28.79 -0.90 23.13
CA TYR A 1210 28.97 0.38 23.83
C TYR A 1210 28.50 0.30 25.28
N ALA A 1211 27.39 -0.40 25.55
CA ALA A 1211 26.90 -0.66 26.91
C ALA A 1211 27.80 -1.64 27.70
N LYS A 1212 28.45 -2.60 27.03
CA LYS A 1212 29.39 -3.54 27.65
C LYS A 1212 30.75 -2.89 27.96
N ASN A 1213 31.24 -2.02 27.07
CA ASN A 1213 32.47 -1.24 27.26
C ASN A 1213 32.32 -0.13 28.32
N LEU A 1214 31.09 0.31 28.61
CA LEU A 1214 30.77 1.11 29.78
C LEU A 1214 30.76 0.28 31.07
N ARG A 1215 30.29 -0.97 31.02
CA ARG A 1215 30.31 -1.90 32.17
C ARG A 1215 31.71 -2.38 32.57
N GLU A 1216 32.63 -2.56 31.61
CA GLU A 1216 34.02 -2.97 31.89
C GLU A 1216 34.94 -1.79 32.29
N LYS A 1217 34.42 -0.55 32.28
CA LYS A 1217 35.17 0.64 32.72
C LYS A 1217 35.08 0.96 34.20
N GLU A 1218 34.19 0.29 34.94
CA GLU A 1218 33.98 0.59 36.37
C GLU A 1218 34.65 -0.42 37.33
N ASP A 1219 35.21 -1.53 36.85
CA ASP A 1219 35.89 -2.49 37.72
C ASP A 1219 37.34 -2.81 37.27
N GLN A 1220 38.26 -2.32 38.11
CA GLN A 1220 39.63 -2.83 38.37
C GLN A 1220 40.84 -2.35 37.52
N THR A 1221 41.68 -1.54 38.21
CA THR A 1221 43.16 -1.44 38.19
C THR A 1221 43.96 -0.64 37.13
N SER A 1222 44.77 0.29 37.69
CA SER A 1222 46.09 0.87 37.31
C SER A 1222 46.39 1.38 35.88
N ALA A 1223 46.91 2.61 35.80
CA ALA A 1223 47.16 3.38 34.59
C ALA A 1223 48.36 2.94 33.72
N LYS A 1224 49.06 1.83 34.04
CA LYS A 1224 50.28 1.42 33.32
C LYS A 1224 50.06 0.34 32.26
N ASP A 1225 48.94 -0.39 32.29
CA ASP A 1225 48.61 -1.44 31.30
C ASP A 1225 47.72 -0.93 30.15
N LYS A 1226 47.35 0.37 30.16
CA LYS A 1226 46.45 1.00 29.18
C LYS A 1226 47.04 1.16 27.77
N MET A 1227 48.36 1.01 27.60
CA MET A 1227 49.04 1.35 26.34
C MET A 1227 49.32 0.15 25.43
N THR A 1228 49.18 -1.08 25.94
CA THR A 1228 49.58 -2.31 25.22
C THR A 1228 48.41 -3.13 24.68
N PHE A 1229 47.15 -2.81 25.02
CA PHE A 1229 45.97 -3.55 24.56
C PHE A 1229 45.24 -2.91 23.35
N ILE A 1230 45.60 -1.69 22.96
CA ILE A 1230 44.97 -0.94 21.85
C ILE A 1230 45.28 -1.56 20.47
N GLN A 1231 46.18 -2.54 20.36
CA GLN A 1231 46.58 -3.13 19.07
C GLN A 1231 46.00 -4.52 18.74
N LYS A 1232 45.07 -5.08 19.55
CA LYS A 1232 44.60 -6.48 19.32
C LYS A 1232 43.08 -6.72 19.31
N VAL A 1233 42.24 -5.69 19.24
CA VAL A 1233 40.79 -5.87 19.00
C VAL A 1233 40.44 -5.36 17.60
N SER A 1234 39.85 -6.23 16.78
CA SER A 1234 39.42 -5.96 15.40
C SER A 1234 38.52 -4.70 15.30
N PRO A 1235 38.56 -3.97 14.18
CA PRO A 1235 37.88 -2.68 14.05
C PRO A 1235 36.37 -2.86 13.88
N ARG A 1236 35.61 -2.87 14.97
CA ARG A 1236 34.15 -2.66 14.95
C ARG A 1236 33.89 -1.18 15.22
N MET A 1237 33.11 -0.55 14.33
CA MET A 1237 32.89 0.91 14.18
C MET A 1237 32.75 1.65 15.52
N GLN A 1238 33.81 2.31 15.98
CA GLN A 1238 33.74 3.43 16.92
C GLN A 1238 33.99 4.72 16.14
N CYS A 1239 32.91 5.38 15.74
CA CYS A 1239 33.00 6.69 15.08
C CYS A 1239 32.79 7.76 16.15
N GLN A 1240 33.87 8.33 16.68
CA GLN A 1240 33.79 9.52 17.52
C GLN A 1240 33.58 10.76 16.65
N ASP A 1241 32.68 11.65 17.06
CA ASP A 1241 32.46 12.95 16.44
C ASP A 1241 33.67 13.87 16.73
N ASN A 1242 34.70 13.79 15.88
CA ASN A 1242 35.82 14.72 15.90
C ASN A 1242 35.41 16.03 15.21
N ASN A 1243 34.60 16.83 15.90
CA ASN A 1243 34.39 18.25 15.57
C ASN A 1243 35.15 19.21 16.51
N GLU A 1244 36.04 18.72 17.38
CA GLU A 1244 36.88 19.57 18.24
C GLU A 1244 38.41 19.40 18.10
N GLU A 1245 38.92 18.51 17.24
CA GLU A 1245 40.39 18.30 17.10
C GLU A 1245 41.08 19.11 15.99
N ASN A 1246 40.38 20.01 15.29
CA ASN A 1246 40.99 20.90 14.28
C ASN A 1246 41.62 22.18 14.87
N LYS A 1247 42.38 22.05 15.96
CA LYS A 1247 43.23 23.15 16.49
C LYS A 1247 44.69 22.78 16.76
N PHE A 1248 45.11 21.53 16.53
CA PHE A 1248 46.51 21.14 16.68
C PHE A 1248 47.00 20.34 15.46
N LEU A 1249 47.17 21.02 14.32
CA LEU A 1249 48.07 20.62 13.22
C LEU A 1249 48.20 21.78 12.21
N LEU A 1250 48.60 22.95 12.71
CA LEU A 1250 49.27 23.97 11.92
C LEU A 1250 50.74 23.91 12.32
N PHE A 1251 51.56 23.18 11.57
CA PHE A 1251 52.99 23.41 11.36
C PHE A 1251 53.56 22.21 10.58
N PHE A 1252 53.50 22.27 9.25
CA PHE A 1252 54.64 22.01 8.36
C PHE A 1252 54.29 22.52 6.95
N SER A 1253 54.90 23.68 6.61
CA SER A 1253 55.42 24.12 5.29
C SER A 1253 54.48 24.06 4.05
N CYS A 1254 54.03 25.17 3.43
CA CYS A 1254 54.82 26.14 2.61
C CYS A 1254 55.87 25.42 1.73
N SER A 1255 55.91 25.49 0.40
CA SER A 1255 55.54 26.54 -0.55
C SER A 1255 55.57 26.00 -1.99
N CYS A 1256 54.71 26.56 -2.84
CA CYS A 1256 54.94 27.12 -4.20
C CYS A 1256 55.89 26.40 -5.20
N HIS A 1257 55.66 26.33 -6.52
CA HIS A 1257 54.96 27.27 -7.40
C HIS A 1257 54.76 26.71 -8.82
N LEU A 1258 53.69 27.22 -9.45
CA LEU A 1258 53.40 27.52 -10.86
C LEU A 1258 54.23 26.94 -12.04
N GLN A 1259 53.45 26.36 -12.96
CA GLN A 1259 53.32 26.62 -14.41
C GLN A 1259 54.51 26.44 -15.40
N LEU A 1260 54.09 26.06 -16.61
CA LEU A 1260 54.69 26.26 -17.94
C LEU A 1260 55.65 25.19 -18.49
N THR A 1261 55.16 24.56 -19.57
CA THR A 1261 55.80 24.29 -20.87
C THR A 1261 56.65 23.04 -21.18
N TYR A 1262 56.24 22.40 -22.28
CA TYR A 1262 56.95 21.59 -23.30
C TYR A 1262 57.43 20.14 -22.98
N LEU A 1263 56.78 19.18 -23.67
CA LEU A 1263 57.31 18.11 -24.55
C LEU A 1263 58.52 17.24 -24.12
N ILE A 1264 58.35 15.92 -24.37
CA ILE A 1264 59.36 14.89 -24.78
C ILE A 1264 59.92 13.91 -23.71
N SER A 1265 59.30 12.72 -23.69
CA SER A 1265 59.86 11.36 -23.94
C SER A 1265 60.89 10.65 -23.02
N VAL A 1266 60.65 9.32 -22.95
CA VAL A 1266 61.59 8.17 -22.78
C VAL A 1266 62.04 7.87 -21.34
N SER A 1267 61.40 6.90 -20.68
CA SER A 1267 61.70 5.44 -20.65
C SER A 1267 63.05 5.09 -20.00
N LEU A 1268 63.04 4.34 -18.88
CA LEU A 1268 63.56 2.97 -18.72
C LEU A 1268 63.76 2.59 -17.24
N PHE A 1269 63.29 1.37 -16.91
CA PHE A 1269 63.93 0.34 -16.07
C PHE A 1269 64.02 0.52 -14.54
N LEU A 1270 63.26 -0.31 -13.78
CA LEU A 1270 63.70 -1.56 -13.08
C LEU A 1270 64.39 -1.25 -11.73
N PHE A 1271 64.24 -1.99 -10.63
CA PHE A 1271 63.85 -3.39 -10.41
C PHE A 1271 63.68 -3.62 -8.90
N LEU A 1272 62.74 -4.52 -8.52
CA LEU A 1272 62.74 -5.47 -7.36
C LEU A 1272 62.86 -4.91 -5.93
N PHE A 1273 62.13 -5.41 -4.93
CA PHE A 1273 61.67 -6.79 -4.67
C PHE A 1273 60.25 -6.83 -4.10
#